data_AF-A0A521TFW1-F1
#
_entry.id   AF-A0A521TFW1-F1
#
_cell.length_a   1.000
_cell.length_b   1.000
_cell.length_c   1.000
_cell.angle_alpha   90.00
_cell.angle_beta   90.00
_cell.angle_gamma   90.00
#
_symmetry.space_group_name_H-M   'P 1'
#
loop_
_entity.id
_entity.type
_entity.pdbx_description
1 polymer ?
#
loop_
_entity_poly.entity_id
_entity_poly.type
_entity_poly.pdbx_seq_one_letter_code
_entity_poly.pdbx_strand_id
1 'polypeptide(L)'
;MFKYIFAFLVVAIAWAAALVLKDKLPHGFDIAIAVTVLTVLALVGLVLYRKYRARKAAREIEKALNAQADEHARTVRPEQQAEVRAMQAEVTRAIASLKSSKLGKSGAEALYALPWYVIIGPPGSGKTTALRNSGLQFPYASQSGGGVKGVGGTRNCEWWLTNEAVLLDTAGRYMTADDDRDEWLSFLDMLRKNRPEKPLNGVIVAVSVADLLGAREHEIENIAKRVRERIDEVMGQLQMTMPIYLLFTKCDLVAGFSEFFGDLRKNERGQIWGFTWPLGQQLASPGGAFGERFDELVKVIDQRKFRRLAGEQKLEVREQVFQFPQQFAGVKQNLADFVENLFSTNVYQGAPNFRGVYFTSGTQEGRPIDRLTQKLRDTLGLPQTAAPTQVVTEAKSFFLRDVFARVVFPDADVASRSPEEIRRQRRQRYLLAAGAFATALVILTIPAIAYVYNRDFVREAGVEVERIAANAGQANAAPLTLAELEPVRTRVEQLRKWESGTEMVPLYMRFGMYKGTEIYPRISQLYSTALRRRVIEPLAARDLRGMRDFVASHPGGTVPTQPERTAQYDVLKTHILLSPATPRAAGEPTTATQKPFLTRALVSAWGRGAEPSPADLAAMNANIAAYIDQLADRPQELALPRDANAVRSVREVLNRSSSVDLALEGIIHAVEPMGFDVTLARAIGRSPEHIFQVGPMEGRTVRGAFTRRGWEEYVRERLNAAPEEIVGEAWVLGQNPNIARAERLADALADVRSQYFQQYIAEWRNFLASMRVREPNDPNMALQMLQWFTQGGAPAYEFLMRTVATNTRLLDPDAVAANAAGTSLLGAAAQAASSRLQSQGRTGMAAANATQAALQARQGQAGAVPDARRRREDVENDALLHGLVDFGVPPTPPPPPVGSTTPPPPPAPPGPTPLREYQEQLAFVRDALQTHVDNPVAPTAPLLTALQTAQTRVEALINGAAVDARPVLRNLLPPPIEFTVRRATGALAGAGSDRWCSAVVVPYARTLHNRYPFSASGQDAALSDVADFYRPTRGAVWAFYTEALTGDIARQGDQYEFVTRLGSDMSDNWRPELRSFLNRSQDLSTVLFPAGSDAPRVDFEVRLRATPSIAELTFTVDGETLQYRNGPPEWRQFHWPGAGTQRGAKIRARGINGTDETIEQEGEWGLFRLFEAGVVRGAPEARIFSVVWRLRDQDIEVGVDIRPARSENPFFGVPRADNASTGRFLLPFRAEGVTAPHPIARRGRSCNLSGVPGMPSAPADDDSSSRRRRRRHRNGG
;
A
#
# COMPACT_ATOMS: atom_id res chain seq x y z
N MET A 1 -1.05 25.83 -30.62
CA MET A 1 -2.19 26.72 -30.31
C MET A 1 -2.18 27.19 -28.85
N PHE A 2 -2.53 26.36 -27.86
CA PHE A 2 -2.62 26.71 -26.42
C PHE A 2 -1.58 27.69 -25.83
N LYS A 3 -0.29 27.57 -26.17
CA LYS A 3 0.76 28.44 -25.63
C LYS A 3 0.63 29.92 -26.05
N TYR A 4 0.12 30.17 -27.25
CA TYR A 4 -0.11 31.53 -27.75
C TYR A 4 -1.40 32.12 -27.15
N ILE A 5 -2.44 31.30 -27.00
CA ILE A 5 -3.69 31.66 -26.31
C ILE A 5 -3.37 32.09 -24.87
N PHE A 6 -2.55 31.31 -24.15
CA PHE A 6 -2.17 31.61 -22.78
C PHE A 6 -1.37 32.93 -22.65
N ALA A 7 -0.37 33.14 -23.50
CA ALA A 7 0.42 34.37 -23.48
C ALA A 7 -0.44 35.62 -23.79
N PHE A 8 -1.37 35.51 -24.75
CA PHE A 8 -2.33 36.57 -25.04
C PHE A 8 -3.23 36.88 -23.82
N LEU A 9 -3.73 35.85 -23.14
CA LEU A 9 -4.55 35.99 -21.93
C LEU A 9 -3.80 36.70 -20.78
N VAL A 10 -2.52 36.38 -20.57
CA VAL A 10 -1.68 37.05 -19.55
C VAL A 10 -1.49 38.53 -19.88
N VAL A 11 -1.19 38.88 -21.13
CA VAL A 11 -1.05 40.28 -21.55
C VAL A 11 -2.39 41.03 -21.44
N ALA A 12 -3.49 40.43 -21.88
CA ALA A 12 -4.82 41.02 -21.81
C ALA A 12 -5.26 41.31 -20.36
N ILE A 13 -5.01 40.38 -19.43
CA ILE A 13 -5.30 40.57 -18.00
C ILE A 13 -4.43 41.69 -17.41
N ALA A 14 -3.14 41.76 -17.75
CA ALA A 14 -2.24 42.80 -17.24
C ALA A 14 -2.66 44.22 -17.68
N TRP A 15 -3.02 44.39 -18.96
CA TRP A 15 -3.54 45.67 -19.45
C TRP A 15 -4.93 46.01 -18.91
N ALA A 16 -5.83 45.03 -18.78
CA ALA A 16 -7.13 45.24 -18.14
C ALA A 16 -6.98 45.71 -16.69
N ALA A 17 -6.07 45.10 -15.91
CA ALA A 17 -5.80 45.51 -14.54
C ALA A 17 -5.22 46.94 -14.46
N ALA A 18 -4.29 47.31 -15.35
CA ALA A 18 -3.72 48.66 -15.40
C ALA A 18 -4.74 49.74 -15.80
N LEU A 19 -5.67 49.41 -16.70
CA LEU A 19 -6.76 50.31 -17.10
C LEU A 19 -7.79 50.49 -15.98
N VAL A 20 -8.20 49.40 -15.32
CA VAL A 20 -9.23 49.42 -14.26
C VAL A 20 -8.73 50.02 -12.95
N LEU A 21 -7.42 49.95 -12.66
CA LEU A 21 -6.82 50.42 -11.40
C LEU A 21 -5.97 51.69 -11.54
N LYS A 22 -6.08 52.39 -12.68
CA LYS A 22 -5.26 53.57 -13.04
C LYS A 22 -5.13 54.60 -11.92
N ASP A 23 -6.23 54.94 -11.25
CA ASP A 23 -6.25 55.99 -10.21
C ASP A 23 -5.73 55.50 -8.84
N LYS A 24 -5.49 54.20 -8.69
CA LYS A 24 -4.98 53.57 -7.44
C LYS A 24 -3.56 53.00 -7.58
N LEU A 25 -3.02 52.95 -8.80
CA LEU A 25 -1.68 52.47 -9.12
C LEU A 25 -0.98 53.50 -10.04
N PRO A 26 -0.24 54.48 -9.48
CA PRO A 26 0.38 55.54 -10.27
C PRO A 26 1.39 55.05 -11.33
N HIS A 27 1.89 53.82 -11.19
CA HIS A 27 2.77 53.14 -12.15
C HIS A 27 2.12 51.92 -12.82
N GLY A 28 0.78 51.83 -12.82
CA GLY A 28 0.05 50.66 -13.35
C GLY A 28 0.34 50.39 -14.83
N PHE A 29 0.53 51.43 -15.64
CA PHE A 29 0.91 51.32 -17.04
C PHE A 29 2.34 50.81 -17.23
N ASP A 30 3.30 51.27 -16.42
CA ASP A 30 4.69 50.80 -16.46
C ASP A 30 4.76 49.29 -16.16
N ILE A 31 3.94 48.81 -15.21
CA ILE A 31 3.80 47.40 -14.87
C ILE A 31 3.21 46.60 -16.05
N ALA A 32 2.13 47.07 -16.69
CA ALA A 32 1.54 46.39 -17.85
C ALA A 32 2.51 46.33 -19.05
N ILE A 33 3.28 47.40 -19.29
CA ILE A 33 4.32 47.43 -20.32
C ILE A 33 5.42 46.42 -19.98
N ALA A 34 5.93 46.41 -18.74
CA ALA A 34 6.95 45.46 -18.30
C ALA A 34 6.49 44.00 -18.41
N VAL A 35 5.25 43.68 -18.02
CA VAL A 35 4.65 42.34 -18.17
C VAL A 35 4.51 41.95 -19.64
N THR A 36 4.16 42.90 -20.51
CA THR A 36 4.06 42.67 -21.96
C THR A 36 5.43 42.38 -22.56
N VAL A 37 6.44 43.20 -22.24
CA VAL A 37 7.82 43.01 -22.69
C VAL A 37 8.37 41.67 -22.18
N LEU A 38 8.18 41.32 -20.91
CA LEU A 38 8.60 40.03 -20.35
C LEU A 38 7.88 38.84 -21.01
N THR A 39 6.58 38.95 -21.29
CA THR A 39 5.82 37.88 -21.94
C THR A 39 6.25 37.70 -23.39
N VAL A 40 6.50 38.79 -24.13
CA VAL A 40 7.04 38.75 -25.49
C VAL A 40 8.47 38.21 -25.49
N LEU A 41 9.34 38.65 -24.58
CA LEU A 41 10.71 38.12 -24.45
C LEU A 41 10.71 36.64 -24.05
N ALA A 42 9.79 36.17 -23.20
CA ALA A 42 9.64 34.77 -22.87
C ALA A 42 9.14 33.94 -24.08
N LEU A 43 8.26 34.50 -24.90
CA LEU A 43 7.70 33.83 -26.07
C LEU A 43 8.70 33.79 -27.24
N VAL A 44 9.38 34.90 -27.50
CA VAL A 44 10.55 34.99 -28.40
C VAL A 44 11.67 34.08 -27.89
N GLY A 45 11.98 34.12 -26.60
CA GLY A 45 12.94 33.24 -25.94
C GLY A 45 12.57 31.76 -26.06
N LEU A 46 11.29 31.39 -25.99
CA LEU A 46 10.81 30.02 -26.21
C LEU A 46 10.86 29.60 -27.68
N VAL A 47 10.64 30.53 -28.62
CA VAL A 47 10.81 30.29 -30.07
C VAL A 47 12.29 30.17 -30.43
N LEU A 48 13.15 31.03 -29.87
CA LEU A 48 14.60 30.99 -30.02
C LEU A 48 15.19 29.75 -29.34
N TYR A 49 14.74 29.37 -28.15
CA TYR A 49 15.12 28.12 -27.48
C TYR A 49 14.65 26.90 -28.26
N ARG A 50 13.49 26.94 -28.91
CA ARG A 50 13.04 25.86 -29.81
C ARG A 50 13.89 25.79 -31.09
N LYS A 51 14.19 26.92 -31.73
CA LYS A 51 15.11 26.98 -32.89
C LYS A 51 16.53 26.56 -32.49
N TYR A 52 17.01 26.97 -31.31
CA TYR A 52 18.29 26.59 -30.74
C TYR A 52 18.32 25.11 -30.38
N ARG A 53 17.29 24.55 -29.72
CA ARG A 53 17.22 23.12 -29.41
C ARG A 53 17.09 22.29 -30.69
N ALA A 54 16.37 22.75 -31.73
CA ALA A 54 16.31 22.05 -33.01
C ALA A 54 17.66 22.09 -33.75
N ARG A 55 18.33 23.25 -33.80
CA ARG A 55 19.68 23.39 -34.37
C ARG A 55 20.76 22.68 -33.55
N LYS A 56 20.63 22.68 -32.23
CA LYS A 56 21.50 21.95 -31.30
C LYS A 56 21.25 20.46 -31.45
N ALA A 57 20.01 19.97 -31.50
CA ALA A 57 19.72 18.57 -31.80
C ALA A 57 20.32 18.16 -33.15
N ALA A 58 20.19 18.96 -34.22
CA ALA A 58 20.84 18.66 -35.50
C ALA A 58 22.39 18.61 -35.42
N ARG A 59 23.02 19.54 -34.69
CA ARG A 59 24.48 19.60 -34.51
C ARG A 59 25.03 18.59 -33.48
N GLU A 60 24.24 18.24 -32.48
CA GLU A 60 24.51 17.17 -31.50
C GLU A 60 24.24 15.80 -32.13
N ILE A 61 23.36 15.67 -33.12
CA ILE A 61 23.25 14.46 -33.95
C ILE A 61 24.53 14.32 -34.78
N GLU A 62 25.01 15.36 -35.46
CA GLU A 62 26.31 15.33 -36.17
C GLU A 62 27.50 15.08 -35.22
N LYS A 63 27.53 15.73 -34.04
CA LYS A 63 28.58 15.49 -33.03
C LYS A 63 28.49 14.13 -32.35
N ALA A 64 27.30 13.61 -32.07
CA ALA A 64 27.12 12.29 -31.44
C ALA A 64 27.29 11.15 -32.44
N LEU A 65 26.96 11.34 -33.71
CA LEU A 65 27.36 10.43 -34.79
C LEU A 65 28.89 10.32 -34.83
N ASN A 66 29.62 11.45 -34.85
CA ASN A 66 31.08 11.43 -34.88
C ASN A 66 31.69 10.92 -33.55
N ALA A 67 31.16 11.33 -32.39
CA ALA A 67 31.68 10.91 -31.09
C ALA A 67 31.39 9.43 -30.77
N GLN A 68 30.20 8.92 -31.09
CA GLN A 68 29.92 7.49 -30.98
C GLN A 68 30.66 6.69 -32.05
N ALA A 69 30.94 7.24 -33.24
CA ALA A 69 31.81 6.60 -34.22
C ALA A 69 33.23 6.40 -33.69
N ASP A 70 33.81 7.41 -33.01
CA ASP A 70 35.13 7.30 -32.39
C ASP A 70 35.15 6.42 -31.13
N GLU A 71 34.05 6.33 -30.39
CA GLU A 71 33.93 5.48 -29.19
C GLU A 71 33.69 4.01 -29.55
N HIS A 72 32.75 3.69 -30.44
CA HIS A 72 32.53 2.31 -30.91
C HIS A 72 33.68 1.78 -31.77
N ALA A 73 34.37 2.63 -32.53
CA ALA A 73 35.60 2.21 -33.22
C ALA A 73 36.70 1.78 -32.22
N ARG A 74 36.74 2.30 -30.99
CA ARG A 74 37.73 1.89 -29.98
C ARG A 74 37.40 0.57 -29.30
N THR A 75 36.13 0.17 -29.25
CA THR A 75 35.69 -1.08 -28.59
C THR A 75 35.65 -2.29 -29.53
N VAL A 76 35.74 -2.08 -30.84
CA VAL A 76 35.66 -3.14 -31.87
C VAL A 76 37.05 -3.53 -32.38
N ARG A 77 37.23 -4.80 -32.74
CA ARG A 77 38.51 -5.36 -33.24
C ARG A 77 39.04 -4.56 -34.44
N PRO A 78 40.37 -4.37 -34.60
CA PRO A 78 40.95 -3.46 -35.60
C PRO A 78 40.42 -3.65 -37.04
N GLU A 79 40.16 -4.89 -37.43
CA GLU A 79 39.72 -5.28 -38.78
C GLU A 79 38.29 -4.78 -39.10
N GLN A 80 37.39 -4.74 -38.11
CA GLN A 80 35.99 -4.33 -38.27
C GLN A 80 35.77 -2.81 -38.14
N GLN A 81 36.77 -2.05 -37.66
CA GLN A 81 36.66 -0.59 -37.49
C GLN A 81 36.48 0.18 -38.81
N ALA A 82 37.01 -0.35 -39.91
CA ALA A 82 36.86 0.25 -41.24
C ALA A 82 35.41 0.11 -41.76
N GLU A 83 34.75 -1.01 -41.47
CA GLU A 83 33.44 -1.36 -42.01
C GLU A 83 32.31 -0.54 -41.37
N VAL A 84 32.35 -0.39 -40.04
CA VAL A 84 31.39 0.46 -39.29
C VAL A 84 31.48 1.93 -39.75
N ARG A 85 32.70 2.44 -39.98
CA ARG A 85 32.93 3.80 -40.51
C ARG A 85 32.43 3.97 -41.94
N ALA A 86 32.60 2.96 -42.80
CA ALA A 86 32.07 2.99 -44.16
C ALA A 86 30.54 3.07 -44.19
N MET A 87 29.85 2.25 -43.37
CA MET A 87 28.40 2.27 -43.25
C MET A 87 27.88 3.65 -42.80
N GLN A 88 28.51 4.26 -41.79
CA GLN A 88 28.13 5.58 -41.27
C GLN A 88 28.35 6.72 -42.29
N ALA A 89 29.41 6.63 -43.10
CA ALA A 89 29.69 7.60 -44.15
C ALA A 89 28.62 7.56 -45.27
N GLU A 90 28.15 6.38 -45.64
CA GLU A 90 27.12 6.20 -46.66
C GLU A 90 25.74 6.73 -46.20
N VAL A 91 25.34 6.41 -44.97
CA VAL A 91 24.15 6.98 -44.32
C VAL A 91 24.19 8.51 -44.29
N THR A 92 25.34 9.08 -43.91
CA THR A 92 25.52 10.54 -43.82
C THR A 92 25.40 11.20 -45.20
N ARG A 93 25.93 10.56 -46.26
CA ARG A 93 25.82 11.01 -47.65
C ARG A 93 24.38 10.94 -48.16
N ALA A 94 23.64 9.87 -47.86
CA ALA A 94 22.22 9.73 -48.22
C ALA A 94 21.35 10.80 -47.53
N ILE A 95 21.56 11.05 -46.24
CA ILE A 95 20.88 12.10 -45.49
C ILE A 95 21.22 13.50 -46.02
N ALA A 96 22.47 13.76 -46.40
CA ALA A 96 22.87 15.04 -47.00
C ALA A 96 22.17 15.29 -48.35
N SER A 97 22.01 14.26 -49.19
CA SER A 97 21.24 14.33 -50.43
C SER A 97 19.75 14.66 -50.18
N LEU A 98 19.11 13.98 -49.23
CA LEU A 98 17.72 14.27 -48.86
C LEU A 98 17.53 15.71 -48.34
N LYS A 99 18.44 16.19 -47.49
CA LYS A 99 18.44 17.55 -46.92
C LYS A 99 18.61 18.66 -47.98
N SER A 100 19.21 18.38 -49.14
CA SER A 100 19.43 19.37 -50.21
C SER A 100 18.27 19.46 -51.22
N SER A 101 17.32 18.51 -51.17
CA SER A 101 16.15 18.48 -52.06
C SER A 101 15.09 19.53 -51.69
N LYS A 102 14.31 20.01 -52.68
CA LYS A 102 13.21 20.98 -52.49
C LYS A 102 12.02 20.45 -51.66
N LEU A 103 12.05 19.19 -51.21
CA LEU A 103 10.96 18.53 -50.49
C LEU A 103 10.89 18.91 -48.99
N GLY A 104 11.98 19.40 -48.39
CA GLY A 104 12.04 19.74 -46.96
C GLY A 104 12.15 21.25 -46.68
N LYS A 105 11.18 21.83 -45.97
CA LYS A 105 11.23 23.24 -45.50
C LYS A 105 12.08 23.44 -44.24
N SER A 106 12.47 22.36 -43.56
CA SER A 106 13.48 22.36 -42.50
C SER A 106 14.22 21.01 -42.45
N GLY A 107 15.46 21.01 -41.96
CA GLY A 107 16.33 19.82 -41.95
C GLY A 107 15.87 18.66 -41.07
N ALA A 108 14.81 18.82 -40.27
CA ALA A 108 14.15 17.73 -39.54
C ALA A 108 12.94 17.17 -40.32
N GLU A 109 12.16 18.02 -40.98
CA GLU A 109 11.05 17.58 -41.85
C GLU A 109 11.56 16.83 -43.08
N ALA A 110 12.73 17.21 -43.61
CA ALA A 110 13.37 16.53 -44.75
C ALA A 110 13.62 15.03 -44.51
N LEU A 111 13.85 14.61 -43.26
CA LEU A 111 14.06 13.20 -42.90
C LEU A 111 12.77 12.37 -42.92
N TYR A 112 11.60 13.01 -42.84
CA TYR A 112 10.28 12.36 -42.83
C TYR A 112 9.47 12.57 -44.10
N ALA A 113 10.02 13.29 -45.08
CA ALA A 113 9.36 13.60 -46.35
C ALA A 113 9.03 12.36 -47.21
N LEU A 114 9.75 11.25 -47.01
CA LEU A 114 9.51 9.96 -47.67
C LEU A 114 9.45 8.81 -46.63
N PRO A 115 8.56 7.82 -46.80
CA PRO A 115 8.54 6.59 -46.01
C PRO A 115 9.77 5.72 -46.33
N TRP A 116 10.29 5.01 -45.32
CA TRP A 116 11.46 4.13 -45.42
C TRP A 116 11.05 2.68 -45.17
N TYR A 117 11.39 1.77 -46.07
CA TYR A 117 11.15 0.34 -45.92
C TYR A 117 12.47 -0.42 -45.97
N VAL A 118 12.55 -1.53 -45.26
CA VAL A 118 13.69 -2.45 -45.32
C VAL A 118 13.27 -3.74 -46.03
N ILE A 119 14.11 -4.26 -46.92
CA ILE A 119 13.93 -5.57 -47.53
C ILE A 119 14.94 -6.56 -46.95
N ILE A 120 14.43 -7.62 -46.33
CA ILE A 120 15.21 -8.70 -45.69
C ILE A 120 14.91 -10.04 -46.37
N GLY A 121 15.82 -11.00 -46.24
CA GLY A 121 15.66 -12.34 -46.84
C GLY A 121 17.00 -13.06 -47.01
N PRO A 122 17.01 -14.39 -47.17
CA PRO A 122 18.25 -15.19 -47.31
C PRO A 122 19.19 -14.70 -48.45
N PRO A 123 20.48 -15.06 -48.44
CA PRO A 123 21.37 -14.86 -49.59
C PRO A 123 20.76 -15.44 -50.86
N GLY A 124 20.93 -14.77 -52.01
CA GLY A 124 20.42 -15.26 -53.29
C GLY A 124 18.88 -15.17 -53.47
N SER A 125 18.10 -14.73 -52.49
CA SER A 125 16.64 -14.52 -52.57
C SER A 125 16.18 -13.44 -53.57
N GLY A 126 17.09 -12.79 -54.29
CA GLY A 126 16.75 -11.85 -55.37
C GLY A 126 16.31 -10.46 -54.93
N LYS A 127 16.55 -10.03 -53.68
CA LYS A 127 16.22 -8.69 -53.14
C LYS A 127 16.65 -7.54 -54.07
N THR A 128 17.96 -7.41 -54.29
CA THR A 128 18.56 -6.37 -55.15
C THR A 128 18.04 -6.44 -56.59
N THR A 129 17.87 -7.66 -57.11
CA THR A 129 17.31 -7.91 -58.46
C THR A 129 15.86 -7.43 -58.58
N ALA A 130 15.03 -7.72 -57.56
CA ALA A 130 13.64 -7.29 -57.49
C ALA A 130 13.53 -5.76 -57.39
N LEU A 131 14.43 -5.09 -56.64
CA LEU A 131 14.50 -3.63 -56.59
C LEU A 131 14.95 -3.02 -57.92
N ARG A 132 16.06 -3.48 -58.50
CA ARG A 132 16.59 -2.96 -59.77
C ARG A 132 15.61 -3.11 -60.93
N ASN A 133 14.91 -4.25 -61.00
CA ASN A 133 13.98 -4.56 -62.09
C ASN A 133 12.50 -4.29 -61.72
N SER A 134 12.24 -3.64 -60.58
CA SER A 134 10.89 -3.25 -60.12
C SER A 134 10.14 -2.33 -61.09
N GLY A 135 10.86 -1.57 -61.92
CA GLY A 135 10.30 -0.52 -62.76
C GLY A 135 9.98 0.79 -62.02
N LEU A 136 10.48 0.95 -60.78
CA LEU A 136 10.44 2.21 -60.03
C LEU A 136 11.43 3.24 -60.61
N GLN A 137 11.18 4.53 -60.37
CA GLN A 137 12.07 5.62 -60.79
C GLN A 137 13.06 5.97 -59.67
N PHE A 138 14.36 6.01 -60.02
CA PHE A 138 15.46 6.29 -59.09
C PHE A 138 16.25 7.55 -59.52
N PRO A 139 15.86 8.77 -59.09
CA PRO A 139 16.41 10.03 -59.61
C PRO A 139 17.90 10.25 -59.33
N TYR A 140 18.42 9.62 -58.28
CA TYR A 140 19.80 9.77 -57.81
C TYR A 140 20.71 8.59 -58.20
N ALA A 141 20.25 7.73 -59.12
CA ALA A 141 21.09 6.71 -59.71
C ALA A 141 22.23 7.33 -60.52
N SER A 142 23.46 6.87 -60.30
CA SER A 142 24.59 7.21 -61.17
C SER A 142 24.38 6.64 -62.59
N GLN A 143 25.13 7.13 -63.58
CA GLN A 143 25.02 6.73 -65.00
C GLN A 143 25.23 5.23 -65.29
N SER A 144 25.52 4.40 -64.27
CA SER A 144 25.60 2.92 -64.37
C SER A 144 24.33 2.18 -63.92
N GLY A 145 23.24 2.88 -63.57
CA GLY A 145 21.93 2.26 -63.31
C GLY A 145 21.74 1.65 -61.92
N GLY A 146 21.60 2.50 -60.90
CA GLY A 146 21.02 2.16 -59.60
C GLY A 146 21.92 1.33 -58.67
N GLY A 147 22.32 1.95 -57.55
CA GLY A 147 23.25 1.39 -56.55
C GLY A 147 24.69 1.88 -56.74
N VAL A 148 25.37 2.23 -55.65
CA VAL A 148 26.82 2.51 -55.67
C VAL A 148 27.53 1.16 -55.83
N LYS A 149 28.33 1.02 -56.88
CA LYS A 149 28.72 -0.27 -57.45
C LYS A 149 29.69 -1.07 -56.55
N GLY A 150 29.17 -2.08 -55.86
CA GLY A 150 29.97 -3.22 -55.38
C GLY A 150 29.94 -4.38 -56.39
N VAL A 151 31.01 -4.62 -57.14
CA VAL A 151 31.13 -5.82 -57.97
C VAL A 151 31.52 -6.99 -57.07
N GLY A 152 30.52 -7.67 -56.49
CA GLY A 152 30.73 -8.80 -55.57
C GLY A 152 29.82 -8.79 -54.35
N GLY A 153 28.51 -8.76 -54.59
CA GLY A 153 27.45 -8.89 -53.56
C GLY A 153 27.22 -7.65 -52.69
N THR A 154 25.96 -7.48 -52.28
CA THR A 154 25.55 -6.50 -51.27
C THR A 154 26.19 -6.89 -49.93
N ARG A 155 27.30 -6.25 -49.55
CA ARG A 155 28.06 -6.63 -48.34
C ARG A 155 27.45 -6.10 -47.04
N ASN A 156 26.94 -4.87 -47.05
CA ASN A 156 26.38 -4.21 -45.86
C ASN A 156 24.90 -3.85 -46.09
N CYS A 157 24.57 -2.61 -46.49
CA CYS A 157 23.20 -2.21 -46.86
C CYS A 157 23.21 -1.14 -47.96
N GLU A 158 22.49 -1.36 -49.06
CA GLU A 158 22.36 -0.40 -50.16
C GLU A 158 21.12 0.49 -50.01
N TRP A 159 21.29 1.78 -50.33
CA TRP A 159 20.26 2.81 -50.19
C TRP A 159 19.63 3.16 -51.55
N TRP A 160 18.36 2.80 -51.73
CA TRP A 160 17.61 2.98 -52.97
C TRP A 160 16.58 4.10 -52.81
N LEU A 161 16.87 5.29 -53.34
CA LEU A 161 15.99 6.46 -53.25
C LEU A 161 15.09 6.58 -54.49
N THR A 162 13.78 6.53 -54.28
CA THR A 162 12.76 6.78 -55.32
C THR A 162 12.04 8.12 -55.10
N ASN A 163 11.11 8.46 -55.99
CA ASN A 163 10.22 9.61 -55.81
C ASN A 163 9.19 9.42 -54.67
N GLU A 164 8.91 8.18 -54.24
CA GLU A 164 7.79 7.85 -53.35
C GLU A 164 8.23 7.23 -52.01
N ALA A 165 9.41 6.62 -51.96
CA ALA A 165 9.97 5.96 -50.77
C ALA A 165 11.50 5.83 -50.83
N VAL A 166 12.12 5.55 -49.68
CA VAL A 166 13.49 5.00 -49.62
C VAL A 166 13.41 3.52 -49.27
N LEU A 167 14.15 2.70 -49.99
CA LEU A 167 14.24 1.26 -49.79
C LEU A 167 15.66 0.91 -49.32
N LEU A 168 15.77 0.16 -48.23
CA LEU A 168 17.01 -0.29 -47.62
C LEU A 168 17.21 -1.77 -47.97
N ASP A 169 18.14 -2.07 -48.87
CA ASP A 169 18.45 -3.44 -49.29
C ASP A 169 19.53 -4.03 -48.38
N THR A 170 19.20 -5.08 -47.63
CA THR A 170 20.12 -5.64 -46.63
C THR A 170 20.97 -6.77 -47.23
N ALA A 171 22.24 -6.85 -46.83
CA ALA A 171 23.09 -7.99 -47.15
C ALA A 171 22.43 -9.32 -46.72
N GLY A 172 22.58 -10.36 -47.55
CA GLY A 172 22.09 -11.70 -47.21
C GLY A 172 22.74 -12.30 -45.97
N ARG A 173 23.98 -11.89 -45.64
CA ARG A 173 24.78 -12.43 -44.52
C ARG A 173 24.09 -12.27 -43.16
N TYR A 174 23.39 -11.14 -42.97
CA TYR A 174 22.62 -10.85 -41.76
C TYR A 174 21.52 -11.89 -41.48
N MET A 175 21.16 -12.76 -42.44
CA MET A 175 20.20 -13.85 -42.28
C MET A 175 20.82 -15.25 -42.10
N THR A 176 22.15 -15.38 -42.17
CA THR A 176 22.84 -16.68 -42.19
C THR A 176 23.92 -16.89 -41.15
N ALA A 177 24.52 -15.82 -40.61
CA ALA A 177 25.54 -15.90 -39.56
C ALA A 177 25.09 -15.09 -38.33
N ASP A 178 25.39 -15.59 -37.13
CA ASP A 178 25.16 -14.87 -35.88
C ASP A 178 26.26 -13.86 -35.56
N ASP A 179 27.46 -14.02 -36.12
CA ASP A 179 28.61 -13.12 -35.93
C ASP A 179 28.32 -11.68 -36.41
N ASP A 180 27.43 -11.51 -37.41
CA ASP A 180 27.04 -10.20 -37.96
C ASP A 180 25.87 -9.54 -37.20
N ARG A 181 25.35 -10.17 -36.13
CA ARG A 181 24.15 -9.70 -35.41
C ARG A 181 24.35 -8.33 -34.74
N ASP A 182 25.52 -8.07 -34.19
CA ASP A 182 25.81 -6.80 -33.53
C ASP A 182 25.93 -5.63 -34.53
N GLU A 183 26.41 -5.90 -35.76
CA GLU A 183 26.40 -4.92 -36.85
C GLU A 183 24.95 -4.56 -37.23
N TRP A 184 24.09 -5.56 -37.35
CA TRP A 184 22.67 -5.40 -37.65
C TRP A 184 21.92 -4.61 -36.56
N LEU A 185 22.10 -4.96 -35.28
CA LEU A 185 21.48 -4.24 -34.17
C LEU A 185 22.01 -2.78 -34.08
N SER A 186 23.30 -2.56 -34.33
CA SER A 186 23.90 -1.22 -34.39
C SER A 186 23.29 -0.35 -35.49
N PHE A 187 23.01 -0.93 -36.66
CA PHE A 187 22.32 -0.26 -37.75
C PHE A 187 20.88 0.13 -37.38
N LEU A 188 20.11 -0.78 -36.76
CA LEU A 188 18.77 -0.48 -36.26
C LEU A 188 18.80 0.61 -35.17
N ASP A 189 19.80 0.60 -34.30
CA ASP A 189 19.97 1.65 -33.29
C ASP A 189 20.31 3.02 -33.89
N MET A 190 21.11 3.04 -34.95
CA MET A 190 21.39 4.24 -35.74
C MET A 190 20.09 4.80 -36.34
N LEU A 191 19.22 3.96 -36.92
CA LEU A 191 17.91 4.38 -37.41
C LEU A 191 17.01 4.92 -36.28
N ARG A 192 16.97 4.26 -35.13
CA ARG A 192 16.22 4.69 -33.94
C ARG A 192 16.67 6.06 -33.42
N LYS A 193 17.98 6.32 -33.40
CA LYS A 193 18.57 7.59 -32.96
C LYS A 193 18.33 8.72 -33.97
N ASN A 194 18.50 8.46 -35.26
CA ASN A 194 18.52 9.49 -36.31
C ASN A 194 17.14 9.79 -36.90
N ARG A 195 16.19 8.84 -36.88
CA ARG A 195 14.80 9.03 -37.34
C ARG A 195 13.81 8.64 -36.22
N PRO A 196 13.86 9.28 -35.02
CA PRO A 196 13.18 8.78 -33.83
C PRO A 196 11.64 8.66 -33.87
N GLU A 197 10.89 9.47 -34.63
CA GLU A 197 9.42 9.37 -34.61
C GLU A 197 8.89 8.08 -35.27
N LYS A 198 9.28 7.82 -36.53
CA LYS A 198 9.04 6.58 -37.28
C LYS A 198 10.33 6.13 -38.00
N PRO A 199 11.23 5.34 -37.37
CA PRO A 199 12.45 4.85 -38.01
C PRO A 199 12.24 4.07 -39.32
N LEU A 200 11.23 3.19 -39.36
CA LEU A 200 10.81 2.44 -40.56
C LEU A 200 9.27 2.47 -40.69
N ASN A 201 8.79 2.29 -41.92
CA ASN A 201 7.38 2.29 -42.30
C ASN A 201 6.85 0.88 -42.64
N GLY A 202 7.72 -0.12 -42.80
CA GLY A 202 7.35 -1.52 -43.01
C GLY A 202 8.56 -2.41 -43.36
N VAL A 203 8.38 -3.73 -43.30
CA VAL A 203 9.39 -4.74 -43.67
C VAL A 203 8.88 -5.53 -44.87
N ILE A 204 9.74 -5.69 -45.88
CA ILE A 204 9.53 -6.57 -47.02
C ILE A 204 10.40 -7.81 -46.81
N VAL A 205 9.81 -8.99 -46.91
CA VAL A 205 10.47 -10.27 -46.70
C VAL A 205 10.56 -10.98 -48.04
N ALA A 206 11.75 -11.11 -48.62
CA ALA A 206 11.97 -11.76 -49.90
C ALA A 206 12.44 -13.22 -49.70
N VAL A 207 11.71 -14.18 -50.27
CA VAL A 207 12.01 -15.61 -50.18
C VAL A 207 11.90 -16.23 -51.56
N SER A 208 12.94 -16.94 -51.99
CA SER A 208 12.97 -17.59 -53.30
C SER A 208 12.09 -18.84 -53.29
N VAL A 209 11.16 -18.94 -54.25
CA VAL A 209 10.29 -20.12 -54.40
C VAL A 209 11.14 -21.35 -54.71
N ALA A 210 12.26 -21.22 -55.42
CA ALA A 210 13.20 -22.32 -55.68
C ALA A 210 13.77 -22.95 -54.40
N ASP A 211 14.02 -22.13 -53.38
CA ASP A 211 14.59 -22.58 -52.11
C ASP A 211 13.57 -23.46 -51.35
N LEU A 212 12.27 -23.17 -51.52
CA LEU A 212 11.15 -23.97 -50.99
C LEU A 212 10.72 -25.11 -51.96
N LEU A 213 11.03 -24.97 -53.25
CA LEU A 213 11.11 -25.98 -54.34
C LEU A 213 11.85 -27.28 -53.95
N GLY A 214 12.97 -27.17 -53.23
CA GLY A 214 13.78 -28.33 -52.83
C GLY A 214 13.54 -28.81 -51.40
N ALA A 215 13.07 -27.93 -50.53
CA ALA A 215 13.19 -28.10 -49.09
C ALA A 215 12.27 -29.18 -48.49
N ARG A 216 12.83 -29.89 -47.51
CA ARG A 216 12.14 -30.76 -46.54
C ARG A 216 11.52 -29.91 -45.43
N GLU A 217 10.55 -30.46 -44.69
CA GLU A 217 9.78 -29.77 -43.65
C GLU A 217 10.66 -29.00 -42.64
N HIS A 218 11.68 -29.65 -42.07
CA HIS A 218 12.63 -29.01 -41.15
C HIS A 218 13.50 -27.91 -41.78
N GLU A 219 13.78 -27.98 -43.09
CA GLU A 219 14.50 -26.91 -43.80
C GLU A 219 13.60 -25.67 -43.96
N ILE A 220 12.31 -25.88 -44.24
CA ILE A 220 11.30 -24.81 -44.33
C ILE A 220 11.11 -24.13 -42.96
N GLU A 221 10.95 -24.92 -41.89
CA GLU A 221 10.83 -24.44 -40.52
C GLU A 221 12.06 -23.59 -40.11
N ASN A 222 13.26 -24.04 -40.44
CA ASN A 222 14.51 -23.31 -40.15
C ASN A 222 14.62 -21.98 -40.92
N ILE A 223 14.19 -21.92 -42.19
CA ILE A 223 14.16 -20.66 -42.95
C ILE A 223 13.12 -19.72 -42.33
N ALA A 224 11.93 -20.22 -41.97
CA ALA A 224 10.87 -19.42 -41.36
C ALA A 224 11.30 -18.83 -40.01
N LYS A 225 11.91 -19.63 -39.12
CA LYS A 225 12.44 -19.19 -37.81
C LYS A 225 13.46 -18.05 -37.94
N ARG A 226 14.47 -18.20 -38.80
CA ARG A 226 15.50 -17.16 -39.01
C ARG A 226 14.92 -15.86 -39.56
N VAL A 227 13.96 -15.97 -40.48
CA VAL A 227 13.23 -14.80 -41.00
C VAL A 227 12.41 -14.14 -39.89
N ARG A 228 11.75 -14.94 -39.04
CA ARG A 228 10.98 -14.45 -37.91
C ARG A 228 11.83 -13.70 -36.89
N GLU A 229 12.94 -14.27 -36.47
CA GLU A 229 13.89 -13.65 -35.53
C GLU A 229 14.34 -12.26 -36.00
N ARG A 230 14.65 -12.08 -37.29
CA ARG A 230 15.01 -10.75 -37.83
C ARG A 230 13.85 -9.76 -37.85
N ILE A 231 12.61 -10.21 -38.05
CA ILE A 231 11.42 -9.34 -37.95
C ILE A 231 11.23 -8.87 -36.50
N ASP A 232 11.36 -9.78 -35.54
CA ASP A 232 11.22 -9.45 -34.12
C ASP A 232 12.33 -8.52 -33.63
N GLU A 233 13.58 -8.70 -34.10
CA GLU A 233 14.69 -7.78 -33.84
C GLU A 233 14.42 -6.36 -34.37
N VAL A 234 13.88 -6.24 -35.59
CA VAL A 234 13.49 -4.94 -36.18
C VAL A 234 12.40 -4.26 -35.35
N MET A 235 11.33 -4.98 -35.00
CA MET A 235 10.21 -4.42 -34.22
C MET A 235 10.63 -4.06 -32.79
N GLY A 236 11.40 -4.94 -32.14
CA GLY A 236 11.89 -4.78 -30.77
C GLY A 236 12.89 -3.63 -30.64
N GLN A 237 13.95 -3.61 -31.45
CA GLN A 237 15.01 -2.59 -31.34
C GLN A 237 14.47 -1.20 -31.65
N LEU A 238 13.64 -1.05 -32.70
CA LEU A 238 13.03 0.21 -33.11
C LEU A 238 11.82 0.63 -32.23
N GLN A 239 11.30 -0.29 -31.41
CA GLN A 239 10.09 -0.10 -30.59
C GLN A 239 8.89 0.34 -31.43
N MET A 240 8.61 -0.43 -32.49
CA MET A 240 7.57 -0.16 -33.47
C MET A 240 6.79 -1.43 -33.83
N THR A 241 5.49 -1.26 -34.08
CA THR A 241 4.68 -2.25 -34.80
C THR A 241 4.56 -1.78 -36.25
N MET A 242 4.85 -2.66 -37.21
CA MET A 242 4.91 -2.31 -38.63
C MET A 242 4.39 -3.45 -39.52
N PRO A 243 3.82 -3.13 -40.70
CA PRO A 243 3.33 -4.15 -41.63
C PRO A 243 4.49 -4.96 -42.24
N ILE A 244 4.26 -6.27 -42.38
CA ILE A 244 5.18 -7.23 -43.00
C ILE A 244 4.60 -7.73 -44.32
N TYR A 245 5.32 -7.52 -45.41
CA TYR A 245 4.94 -7.96 -46.77
C TYR A 245 5.81 -9.13 -47.19
N LEU A 246 5.21 -10.29 -47.52
CA LEU A 246 5.93 -11.45 -48.00
C LEU A 246 5.99 -11.44 -49.54
N LEU A 247 7.21 -11.48 -50.06
CA LEU A 247 7.52 -11.46 -51.49
C LEU A 247 8.17 -12.79 -51.87
N PHE A 248 7.39 -13.68 -52.47
CA PHE A 248 7.91 -14.90 -53.08
C PHE A 248 8.55 -14.54 -54.43
N THR A 249 9.86 -14.76 -54.54
CA THR A 249 10.68 -14.37 -55.70
C THR A 249 11.09 -15.61 -56.51
N LYS A 250 11.66 -15.38 -57.70
CA LYS A 250 12.10 -16.43 -58.64
C LYS A 250 11.00 -17.42 -59.04
N CYS A 251 9.76 -16.95 -59.19
CA CYS A 251 8.65 -17.81 -59.64
C CYS A 251 8.87 -18.38 -61.05
N ASP A 252 9.77 -17.78 -61.85
CA ASP A 252 10.27 -18.29 -63.14
C ASP A 252 11.02 -19.63 -63.06
N LEU A 253 11.49 -20.02 -61.88
CA LEU A 253 12.08 -21.34 -61.65
C LEU A 253 11.04 -22.45 -61.42
N VAL A 254 9.75 -22.14 -61.39
CA VAL A 254 8.67 -23.14 -61.48
C VAL A 254 8.48 -23.49 -62.96
N ALA A 255 8.58 -24.79 -63.31
CA ALA A 255 8.45 -25.26 -64.68
C ALA A 255 7.19 -24.71 -65.39
N GLY A 256 7.39 -24.08 -66.55
CA GLY A 256 6.36 -23.49 -67.40
C GLY A 256 5.92 -22.05 -67.06
N PHE A 257 6.46 -21.40 -66.03
CA PHE A 257 6.08 -20.01 -65.67
C PHE A 257 6.30 -19.01 -66.83
N SER A 258 7.48 -19.05 -67.44
CA SER A 258 7.88 -18.11 -68.50
C SER A 258 7.05 -18.28 -69.77
N GLU A 259 6.75 -19.53 -70.12
CA GLU A 259 5.88 -19.93 -71.23
C GLU A 259 4.42 -19.52 -70.98
N PHE A 260 3.95 -19.68 -69.74
CA PHE A 260 2.57 -19.40 -69.33
C PHE A 260 2.23 -17.90 -69.29
N PHE A 261 3.15 -17.06 -68.79
CA PHE A 261 2.96 -15.60 -68.71
C PHE A 261 3.64 -14.81 -69.83
N GLY A 262 4.33 -15.48 -70.77
CA GLY A 262 5.07 -14.85 -71.86
C GLY A 262 4.22 -14.01 -72.84
N ASP A 263 2.90 -14.19 -72.84
CA ASP A 263 1.92 -13.40 -73.60
C ASP A 263 1.65 -11.99 -73.01
N LEU A 264 2.06 -11.73 -71.76
CA LEU A 264 1.80 -10.45 -71.09
C LEU A 264 2.62 -9.28 -71.65
N ARG A 265 1.91 -8.19 -71.97
CA ARG A 265 2.49 -6.90 -72.37
C ARG A 265 3.19 -6.22 -71.19
N LYS A 266 4.11 -5.29 -71.46
CA LYS A 266 4.92 -4.59 -70.43
C LYS A 266 4.09 -3.99 -69.28
N ASN A 267 2.91 -3.43 -69.58
CA ASN A 267 2.04 -2.85 -68.56
C ASN A 267 1.33 -3.93 -67.70
N GLU A 268 0.96 -5.05 -68.31
CA GLU A 268 0.28 -6.17 -67.64
C GLU A 268 1.26 -7.00 -66.81
N ARG A 269 2.54 -7.08 -67.22
CA ARG A 269 3.61 -7.67 -66.39
C ARG A 269 3.84 -6.90 -65.08
N GLY A 270 3.40 -5.64 -64.98
CA GLY A 270 3.52 -4.85 -63.75
C GLY A 270 2.44 -5.11 -62.69
N GLN A 271 1.36 -5.84 -63.03
CA GLN A 271 0.20 -6.05 -62.17
C GLN A 271 0.52 -6.85 -60.89
N ILE A 272 -0.38 -6.86 -59.91
CA ILE A 272 -0.21 -7.64 -58.69
C ILE A 272 -0.62 -9.10 -58.94
N TRP A 273 0.23 -10.06 -58.55
CA TRP A 273 -0.14 -11.48 -58.44
C TRP A 273 0.08 -11.94 -57.00
N GLY A 274 -1.00 -12.06 -56.23
CA GLY A 274 -0.96 -12.19 -54.78
C GLY A 274 -2.21 -11.63 -54.11
N PHE A 275 -2.16 -11.45 -52.79
CA PHE A 275 -3.27 -10.95 -51.98
C PHE A 275 -2.80 -10.20 -50.72
N THR A 276 -3.72 -9.45 -50.11
CA THR A 276 -3.45 -8.44 -49.09
C THR A 276 -4.57 -8.46 -48.04
N TRP A 277 -4.24 -8.51 -46.74
CA TRP A 277 -5.26 -8.55 -45.69
C TRP A 277 -5.71 -7.15 -45.24
N PRO A 278 -7.01 -6.94 -44.96
CA PRO A 278 -7.52 -5.77 -44.27
C PRO A 278 -6.76 -5.44 -42.97
N LEU A 279 -6.49 -4.15 -42.74
CA LEU A 279 -5.78 -3.69 -41.55
C LEU A 279 -6.55 -4.05 -40.26
N GLY A 280 -5.87 -4.71 -39.32
CA GLY A 280 -6.45 -5.10 -38.04
C GLY A 280 -7.19 -6.45 -38.05
N GLN A 281 -7.24 -7.17 -39.17
CA GLN A 281 -7.72 -8.55 -39.19
C GLN A 281 -6.70 -9.48 -38.52
N GLN A 282 -7.10 -10.14 -37.43
CA GLN A 282 -6.28 -11.14 -36.75
C GLN A 282 -6.62 -12.54 -37.29
N LEU A 283 -5.60 -13.30 -37.71
CA LEU A 283 -5.75 -14.62 -38.31
C LEU A 283 -5.42 -15.70 -37.27
N ALA A 284 -6.28 -16.71 -37.15
CA ALA A 284 -6.11 -17.80 -36.18
C ALA A 284 -5.08 -18.85 -36.63
N SER A 285 -5.05 -19.17 -37.93
CA SER A 285 -3.98 -19.92 -38.60
C SER A 285 -3.56 -19.14 -39.86
N PRO A 286 -2.40 -18.47 -39.86
CA PRO A 286 -1.88 -17.77 -41.03
C PRO A 286 -1.65 -18.67 -42.25
N GLY A 287 -1.17 -19.90 -42.04
CA GLY A 287 -0.90 -20.88 -43.10
C GLY A 287 -2.17 -21.43 -43.73
N GLY A 288 -3.20 -21.72 -42.92
CA GLY A 288 -4.53 -22.12 -43.40
C GLY A 288 -5.19 -21.01 -44.22
N ALA A 289 -5.20 -19.78 -43.71
CA ALA A 289 -5.74 -18.61 -44.42
C ALA A 289 -4.96 -18.27 -45.70
N PHE A 290 -3.64 -18.52 -45.72
CA PHE A 290 -2.84 -18.47 -46.95
C PHE A 290 -3.24 -19.57 -47.94
N GLY A 291 -3.44 -20.80 -47.46
CA GLY A 291 -3.80 -21.96 -48.28
C GLY A 291 -5.12 -21.78 -49.05
N GLU A 292 -6.15 -21.23 -48.41
CA GLU A 292 -7.43 -20.90 -49.06
C GLU A 292 -7.25 -19.88 -50.20
N ARG A 293 -6.52 -18.79 -49.93
CA ARG A 293 -6.23 -17.74 -50.92
C ARG A 293 -5.28 -18.22 -52.03
N PHE A 294 -4.41 -19.19 -51.74
CA PHE A 294 -3.58 -19.83 -52.74
C PHE A 294 -4.40 -20.68 -53.71
N ASP A 295 -5.43 -21.39 -53.23
CA ASP A 295 -6.35 -22.14 -54.10
C ASP A 295 -7.15 -21.21 -55.04
N GLU A 296 -7.53 -20.03 -54.57
CA GLU A 296 -8.13 -18.99 -55.43
C GLU A 296 -7.17 -18.58 -56.57
N LEU A 297 -5.88 -18.38 -56.28
CA LEU A 297 -4.86 -18.08 -57.30
C LEU A 297 -4.65 -19.26 -58.27
N VAL A 298 -4.59 -20.49 -57.78
CA VAL A 298 -4.47 -21.72 -58.60
C VAL A 298 -5.66 -21.83 -59.55
N LYS A 299 -6.88 -21.57 -59.08
CA LYS A 299 -8.10 -21.58 -59.89
C LYS A 299 -8.07 -20.53 -61.01
N VAL A 300 -7.54 -19.33 -60.74
CA VAL A 300 -7.39 -18.27 -61.75
C VAL A 300 -6.38 -18.66 -62.85
N ILE A 301 -5.24 -19.27 -62.50
CA ILE A 301 -4.29 -19.73 -63.51
C ILE A 301 -4.80 -20.96 -64.27
N ASP A 302 -5.52 -21.89 -63.63
CA ASP A 302 -6.08 -23.04 -64.33
C ASP A 302 -7.15 -22.64 -65.36
N GLN A 303 -7.99 -21.64 -65.05
CA GLN A 303 -8.91 -21.04 -66.01
C GLN A 303 -8.18 -20.33 -67.17
N ARG A 304 -7.08 -19.63 -66.89
CA ARG A 304 -6.25 -18.95 -67.91
C ARG A 304 -5.56 -19.94 -68.87
N LYS A 305 -5.18 -21.12 -68.39
CA LYS A 305 -4.51 -22.20 -69.16
C LYS A 305 -5.18 -22.43 -70.52
N PHE A 306 -6.51 -22.58 -70.55
CA PHE A 306 -7.26 -22.84 -71.78
C PHE A 306 -7.09 -21.73 -72.83
N ARG A 307 -7.10 -20.45 -72.41
CA ARG A 307 -6.85 -19.31 -73.30
C ARG A 307 -5.40 -19.29 -73.81
N ARG A 308 -4.43 -19.55 -72.93
CA ARG A 308 -3.00 -19.57 -73.30
C ARG A 308 -2.68 -20.71 -74.28
N LEU A 309 -3.27 -21.89 -74.08
CA LEU A 309 -3.17 -23.04 -74.99
C LEU A 309 -3.83 -22.80 -76.35
N ALA A 310 -4.96 -22.07 -76.42
CA ALA A 310 -5.60 -21.76 -77.69
C ALA A 310 -4.72 -20.88 -78.60
N GLY A 311 -3.88 -20.02 -78.02
CA GLY A 311 -2.99 -19.11 -78.75
C GLY A 311 -1.57 -19.63 -79.03
N GLU A 312 -1.21 -20.84 -78.58
CA GLU A 312 0.15 -21.38 -78.71
C GLU A 312 0.23 -22.50 -79.76
N GLN A 313 1.17 -22.42 -80.70
CA GLN A 313 1.32 -23.43 -81.76
C GLN A 313 2.44 -24.43 -81.48
N LYS A 314 3.47 -24.06 -80.70
CA LYS A 314 4.61 -24.96 -80.42
C LYS A 314 4.24 -26.01 -79.38
N LEU A 315 4.32 -27.29 -79.72
CA LEU A 315 3.94 -28.39 -78.84
C LEU A 315 4.68 -28.37 -77.49
N GLU A 316 5.99 -28.14 -77.52
CA GLU A 316 6.85 -28.01 -76.32
C GLU A 316 6.35 -26.91 -75.37
N VAL A 317 5.94 -25.76 -75.92
CA VAL A 317 5.41 -24.63 -75.14
C VAL A 317 4.00 -24.93 -74.63
N ARG A 318 3.16 -25.62 -75.43
CA ARG A 318 1.83 -26.08 -75.01
C ARG A 318 1.90 -27.05 -73.84
N GLU A 319 2.88 -27.95 -73.82
CA GLU A 319 3.12 -28.86 -72.69
C GLU A 319 3.44 -28.10 -71.41
N GLN A 320 4.43 -27.19 -71.45
CA GLN A 320 4.82 -26.34 -70.32
C GLN A 320 3.64 -25.48 -69.80
N VAL A 321 2.88 -24.86 -70.71
CA VAL A 321 1.66 -24.10 -70.38
C VAL A 321 0.59 -24.99 -69.72
N PHE A 322 0.43 -26.24 -70.17
CA PHE A 322 -0.56 -27.17 -69.61
C PHE A 322 -0.19 -27.62 -68.20
N GLN A 323 1.10 -27.91 -67.96
CA GLN A 323 1.59 -28.41 -66.68
C GLN A 323 1.73 -27.31 -65.60
N PHE A 324 2.00 -26.05 -65.97
CA PHE A 324 2.31 -24.98 -65.02
C PHE A 324 1.31 -24.85 -63.84
N PRO A 325 -0.04 -24.86 -64.03
CA PRO A 325 -0.96 -24.79 -62.90
C PRO A 325 -0.82 -25.95 -61.89
N GLN A 326 -0.43 -27.15 -62.35
CA GLN A 326 -0.19 -28.30 -61.47
C GLN A 326 1.17 -28.18 -60.76
N GLN A 327 2.21 -27.70 -61.45
CA GLN A 327 3.52 -27.40 -60.85
C GLN A 327 3.38 -26.33 -59.75
N PHE A 328 2.59 -25.29 -59.99
CA PHE A 328 2.30 -24.23 -59.02
C PHE A 328 1.38 -24.71 -57.88
N ALA A 329 0.36 -25.53 -58.15
CA ALA A 329 -0.39 -26.18 -57.06
C ALA A 329 0.53 -27.04 -56.16
N GLY A 330 1.54 -27.68 -56.75
CA GLY A 330 2.54 -28.51 -56.06
C GLY A 330 3.52 -27.78 -55.13
N VAL A 331 3.47 -26.44 -55.00
CA VAL A 331 4.20 -25.70 -53.95
C VAL A 331 3.37 -25.36 -52.73
N LYS A 332 2.04 -25.46 -52.80
CA LYS A 332 1.10 -24.95 -51.78
C LYS A 332 1.51 -25.31 -50.35
N GLN A 333 1.79 -26.59 -50.08
CA GLN A 333 2.11 -27.09 -48.75
C GLN A 333 3.37 -26.41 -48.18
N ASN A 334 4.50 -26.50 -48.89
CA ASN A 334 5.77 -25.90 -48.48
C ASN A 334 5.66 -24.38 -48.23
N LEU A 335 4.80 -23.67 -48.97
CA LEU A 335 4.55 -22.23 -48.75
C LEU A 335 3.63 -21.96 -47.55
N ALA A 336 2.60 -22.80 -47.33
CA ALA A 336 1.70 -22.68 -46.19
C ALA A 336 2.43 -22.95 -44.87
N ASP A 337 3.27 -23.98 -44.83
CA ASP A 337 4.08 -24.32 -43.67
C ASP A 337 5.10 -23.22 -43.35
N PHE A 338 5.69 -22.59 -44.37
CA PHE A 338 6.54 -21.41 -44.19
C PHE A 338 5.77 -20.23 -43.57
N VAL A 339 4.55 -19.96 -44.05
CA VAL A 339 3.71 -18.84 -43.56
C VAL A 339 3.22 -19.07 -42.12
N GLU A 340 2.82 -20.28 -41.76
CA GLU A 340 2.38 -20.63 -40.41
C GLU A 340 3.51 -20.45 -39.39
N ASN A 341 4.70 -20.97 -39.70
CA ASN A 341 5.89 -20.82 -38.85
C ASN A 341 6.38 -19.37 -38.73
N LEU A 342 6.10 -18.53 -39.73
CA LEU A 342 6.51 -17.12 -39.72
C LEU A 342 5.56 -16.22 -38.91
N PHE A 343 4.24 -16.39 -39.04
CA PHE A 343 3.26 -15.42 -38.51
C PHE A 343 2.47 -15.87 -37.27
N SER A 344 2.70 -17.10 -36.79
CA SER A 344 2.10 -17.59 -35.54
C SER A 344 2.51 -16.76 -34.30
N THR A 345 1.66 -16.80 -33.26
CA THR A 345 1.88 -16.12 -31.98
C THR A 345 2.86 -16.89 -31.10
N ASN A 346 3.87 -16.21 -30.55
CA ASN A 346 4.79 -16.77 -29.56
C ASN A 346 4.35 -16.37 -28.14
N VAL A 347 4.56 -17.23 -27.15
CA VAL A 347 4.27 -16.94 -25.72
C VAL A 347 5.01 -15.68 -25.23
N TYR A 348 6.21 -15.43 -25.75
CA TYR A 348 7.05 -14.32 -25.33
C TYR A 348 6.89 -13.06 -26.19
N GLN A 349 6.28 -13.15 -27.38
CA GLN A 349 6.26 -12.08 -28.38
C GLN A 349 4.99 -12.15 -29.27
N GLY A 350 4.36 -11.00 -29.49
CA GLY A 350 3.12 -10.91 -30.30
C GLY A 350 3.30 -11.35 -31.76
N ALA A 351 2.18 -11.61 -32.44
CA ALA A 351 2.21 -11.87 -33.89
C ALA A 351 2.61 -10.60 -34.67
N PRO A 352 3.49 -10.70 -35.70
CA PRO A 352 3.78 -9.61 -36.61
C PRO A 352 2.55 -9.28 -37.44
N ASN A 353 2.44 -8.03 -37.91
CA ASN A 353 1.32 -7.60 -38.73
C ASN A 353 1.44 -8.17 -40.15
N PHE A 354 0.85 -9.36 -40.38
CA PHE A 354 0.87 -10.06 -41.65
C PHE A 354 0.01 -9.32 -42.69
N ARG A 355 0.66 -8.57 -43.59
CA ARG A 355 -0.03 -7.59 -44.45
C ARG A 355 -0.39 -8.11 -45.84
N GLY A 356 0.42 -9.00 -46.41
CA GLY A 356 0.13 -9.61 -47.72
C GLY A 356 1.21 -10.55 -48.23
N VAL A 357 0.87 -11.32 -49.27
CA VAL A 357 1.76 -12.26 -49.97
C VAL A 357 1.69 -12.03 -51.48
N TYR A 358 2.84 -11.95 -52.15
CA TYR A 358 2.93 -11.68 -53.59
C TYR A 358 3.99 -12.55 -54.27
N PHE A 359 3.72 -12.97 -55.50
CA PHE A 359 4.56 -13.87 -56.31
C PHE A 359 5.19 -13.10 -57.47
N THR A 360 6.51 -13.19 -57.63
CA THR A 360 7.29 -12.24 -58.43
C THR A 360 8.50 -12.88 -59.14
N SER A 361 8.93 -12.28 -60.25
CA SER A 361 10.18 -12.62 -60.95
C SER A 361 10.91 -11.35 -61.40
N GLY A 362 12.21 -11.27 -61.10
CA GLY A 362 13.05 -10.10 -61.38
C GLY A 362 13.93 -10.25 -62.62
N THR A 363 14.46 -11.44 -62.86
CA THR A 363 15.19 -11.88 -64.06
C THR A 363 14.82 -13.34 -64.33
N GLN A 364 15.00 -13.81 -65.56
CA GLN A 364 14.88 -15.24 -65.89
C GLN A 364 16.29 -15.83 -65.94
N GLU A 365 16.79 -16.32 -64.80
CA GLU A 365 18.15 -16.83 -64.67
C GLU A 365 18.16 -18.12 -63.83
N GLY A 366 18.56 -19.24 -64.45
CA GLY A 366 18.64 -20.56 -63.82
C GLY A 366 18.02 -21.67 -64.67
N ARG A 367 17.94 -22.88 -64.11
CA ARG A 367 17.20 -24.01 -64.71
C ARG A 367 15.86 -24.17 -63.97
N PRO A 368 14.72 -24.18 -64.68
CA PRO A 368 13.43 -24.46 -64.05
C PRO A 368 13.40 -25.84 -63.39
N ILE A 369 12.72 -25.94 -62.25
CA ILE A 369 12.57 -27.16 -61.45
C ILE A 369 11.23 -27.81 -61.83
N ASP A 370 11.28 -29.01 -62.40
CA ASP A 370 10.12 -29.81 -62.78
C ASP A 370 9.90 -30.94 -61.75
N ARG A 371 8.99 -30.70 -60.80
CA ARG A 371 8.69 -31.66 -59.72
C ARG A 371 7.83 -32.84 -60.20
N LEU A 372 6.91 -32.63 -61.15
CA LEU A 372 6.02 -33.69 -61.65
C LEU A 372 6.81 -34.74 -62.42
N THR A 373 7.61 -34.33 -63.41
CA THR A 373 8.42 -35.25 -64.21
C THR A 373 9.50 -35.90 -63.35
N GLN A 374 10.08 -35.20 -62.38
CA GLN A 374 11.04 -35.79 -61.43
C GLN A 374 10.37 -36.87 -60.57
N LYS A 375 9.24 -36.59 -59.90
CA LYS A 375 8.51 -37.60 -59.11
C LYS A 375 8.06 -38.80 -59.93
N LEU A 376 7.60 -38.58 -61.17
CA LEU A 376 7.25 -39.66 -62.09
C LEU A 376 8.48 -40.52 -62.45
N ARG A 377 9.64 -39.91 -62.73
CA ARG A 377 10.89 -40.65 -63.00
C ARG A 377 11.40 -41.41 -61.78
N ASP A 378 11.34 -40.80 -60.59
CA ASP A 378 11.75 -41.45 -59.33
C ASP A 378 10.84 -42.65 -59.00
N THR A 379 9.54 -42.53 -59.27
CA THR A 379 8.56 -43.63 -59.05
C THR A 379 8.66 -44.74 -60.11
N LEU A 380 9.12 -44.41 -61.32
CA LEU A 380 9.23 -45.33 -62.47
C LEU A 380 10.67 -45.82 -62.76
N GLY A 381 11.66 -45.39 -61.97
CA GLY A 381 13.06 -45.82 -62.10
C GLY A 381 13.78 -45.36 -63.38
N LEU A 382 13.35 -44.24 -64.00
CA LEU A 382 13.85 -43.81 -65.31
C LEU A 382 15.11 -42.92 -65.22
N PRO A 383 16.13 -43.14 -66.08
CA PRO A 383 17.39 -42.39 -66.04
C PRO A 383 17.22 -40.91 -66.42
N GLN A 384 18.02 -40.03 -65.81
CA GLN A 384 17.94 -38.58 -66.03
C GLN A 384 18.51 -38.16 -67.38
N THR A 385 17.65 -37.81 -68.34
CA THR A 385 18.04 -37.05 -69.53
C THR A 385 18.17 -35.57 -69.19
N ALA A 386 19.30 -34.95 -69.55
CA ALA A 386 19.53 -33.52 -69.33
C ALA A 386 18.62 -32.64 -70.20
N ALA A 387 17.86 -31.74 -69.58
CA ALA A 387 17.05 -30.76 -70.30
C ALA A 387 17.92 -29.70 -71.00
N PRO A 388 17.54 -29.20 -72.19
CA PRO A 388 18.32 -28.21 -72.93
C PRO A 388 18.36 -26.85 -72.22
N THR A 389 19.54 -26.25 -72.19
CA THR A 389 19.75 -24.92 -71.59
C THR A 389 19.18 -23.84 -72.52
N GLN A 390 18.06 -23.21 -72.15
CA GLN A 390 17.55 -22.04 -72.89
C GLN A 390 18.51 -20.85 -72.75
N VAL A 391 18.83 -20.20 -73.87
CA VAL A 391 19.61 -18.95 -73.90
C VAL A 391 18.66 -17.76 -73.75
N VAL A 392 18.66 -17.15 -72.57
CA VAL A 392 17.79 -15.99 -72.27
C VAL A 392 18.37 -14.74 -72.92
N THR A 393 17.59 -14.11 -73.79
CA THR A 393 18.01 -12.96 -74.63
C THR A 393 17.55 -11.59 -74.12
N GLU A 394 16.66 -11.54 -73.12
CA GLU A 394 16.20 -10.27 -72.53
C GLU A 394 15.62 -10.49 -71.13
N ALA A 395 16.08 -9.73 -70.13
CA ALA A 395 15.60 -9.82 -68.75
C ALA A 395 14.26 -9.10 -68.58
N LYS A 396 13.17 -9.84 -68.28
CA LYS A 396 11.82 -9.30 -68.09
C LYS A 396 11.42 -9.40 -66.62
N SER A 397 10.91 -8.32 -66.02
CA SER A 397 10.28 -8.41 -64.71
C SER A 397 8.79 -8.76 -64.81
N PHE A 398 8.32 -9.54 -63.83
CA PHE A 398 6.93 -9.94 -63.66
C PHE A 398 6.46 -9.68 -62.22
N PHE A 399 5.28 -9.08 -62.12
CA PHE A 399 4.48 -8.85 -60.93
C PHE A 399 5.08 -7.99 -59.80
N LEU A 400 6.13 -7.22 -60.10
CA LEU A 400 6.84 -6.39 -59.10
C LEU A 400 6.27 -4.97 -58.93
N ARG A 401 6.10 -4.22 -60.02
CA ARG A 401 5.91 -2.76 -59.97
C ARG A 401 4.73 -2.32 -59.10
N ASP A 402 3.54 -2.88 -59.35
CA ASP A 402 2.33 -2.41 -58.70
C ASP A 402 2.22 -2.88 -57.24
N VAL A 403 2.99 -3.90 -56.81
CA VAL A 403 3.09 -4.29 -55.39
C VAL A 403 3.71 -3.15 -54.58
N PHE A 404 4.83 -2.59 -55.05
CA PHE A 404 5.46 -1.44 -54.39
C PHE A 404 4.57 -0.19 -54.45
N ALA A 405 4.17 0.21 -55.67
CA ALA A 405 3.51 1.49 -55.91
C ALA A 405 2.04 1.56 -55.42
N ARG A 406 1.31 0.43 -55.40
CA ARG A 406 -0.13 0.41 -55.03
C ARG A 406 -0.42 -0.22 -53.67
N VAL A 407 0.53 -0.90 -53.03
CA VAL A 407 0.32 -1.52 -51.71
C VAL A 407 1.35 -1.05 -50.70
N VAL A 408 2.65 -1.30 -50.94
CA VAL A 408 3.69 -1.03 -49.93
C VAL A 408 3.81 0.47 -49.63
N PHE A 409 3.90 1.34 -50.64
CA PHE A 409 4.10 2.78 -50.40
C PHE A 409 2.86 3.50 -49.83
N PRO A 410 1.62 3.24 -50.30
CA PRO A 410 0.41 3.80 -49.71
C PRO A 410 0.21 3.47 -48.21
N ASP A 411 0.75 2.34 -47.75
CA ASP A 411 0.70 1.91 -46.34
C ASP A 411 1.68 2.67 -45.42
N ALA A 412 2.31 3.75 -45.88
CA ALA A 412 3.30 4.55 -45.15
C ALA A 412 2.91 4.89 -43.70
N ASP A 413 1.63 5.15 -43.43
CA ASP A 413 1.18 5.54 -42.09
C ASP A 413 0.77 4.38 -41.16
N VAL A 414 0.73 3.14 -41.65
CA VAL A 414 0.35 1.94 -40.87
C VAL A 414 1.34 1.65 -39.74
N ALA A 415 2.63 1.94 -39.93
CA ALA A 415 3.64 1.75 -38.90
C ALA A 415 3.47 2.75 -37.73
N SER A 416 3.45 2.20 -36.51
CA SER A 416 3.19 2.95 -35.28
C SER A 416 4.21 2.64 -34.18
N ARG A 417 4.35 3.52 -33.19
CA ARG A 417 5.18 3.24 -32.01
C ARG A 417 4.49 2.22 -31.11
N SER A 418 5.27 1.41 -30.40
CA SER A 418 4.72 0.42 -29.47
C SER A 418 3.80 1.08 -28.42
N PRO A 419 2.75 0.41 -27.95
CA PRO A 419 1.79 0.98 -26.98
C PRO A 419 2.44 1.50 -25.68
N GLU A 420 3.60 0.95 -25.31
CA GLU A 420 4.34 1.27 -24.10
C GLU A 420 5.00 2.66 -24.16
N GLU A 421 5.72 2.96 -25.25
CA GLU A 421 6.43 4.23 -25.42
C GLU A 421 5.45 5.41 -25.60
N ILE A 422 4.28 5.18 -26.22
CA ILE A 422 3.21 6.17 -26.33
C ILE A 422 2.72 6.64 -24.94
N ARG A 423 2.59 5.71 -23.98
CA ARG A 423 2.19 6.03 -22.60
C ARG A 423 3.25 6.87 -21.89
N ARG A 424 4.53 6.52 -22.05
CA ARG A 424 5.68 7.22 -21.45
C ARG A 424 5.76 8.68 -21.87
N GLN A 425 5.66 8.95 -23.18
CA GLN A 425 5.79 10.32 -23.72
C GLN A 425 4.63 11.23 -23.31
N ARG A 426 3.40 10.71 -23.22
CA ARG A 426 2.23 11.48 -22.74
C ARG A 426 2.47 11.98 -21.31
N ARG A 427 2.96 11.12 -20.41
CA ARG A 427 3.24 11.46 -19.00
C ARG A 427 4.29 12.59 -18.87
N GLN A 428 5.38 12.52 -19.64
CA GLN A 428 6.43 13.54 -19.63
C GLN A 428 5.94 14.92 -20.12
N ARG A 429 5.09 14.96 -21.15
CA ARG A 429 4.56 16.23 -21.70
C ARG A 429 3.70 17.00 -20.69
N TYR A 430 2.91 16.30 -19.87
CA TYR A 430 2.08 16.94 -18.83
C TYR A 430 2.93 17.52 -17.68
N LEU A 431 3.94 16.80 -17.21
CA LEU A 431 4.83 17.26 -16.13
C LEU A 431 5.57 18.56 -16.49
N LEU A 432 6.12 18.64 -17.71
CA LEU A 432 6.81 19.84 -18.19
C LEU A 432 5.89 21.06 -18.36
N ALA A 433 4.62 20.84 -18.72
CA ALA A 433 3.64 21.92 -18.86
C ALA A 433 3.24 22.49 -17.49
N ALA A 434 3.03 21.63 -16.49
CA ALA A 434 2.69 22.04 -15.13
C ALA A 434 3.81 22.87 -14.47
N GLY A 435 5.07 22.43 -14.60
CA GLY A 435 6.22 23.15 -14.01
C GLY A 435 6.37 24.58 -14.54
N ALA A 436 6.33 24.76 -15.87
CA ALA A 436 6.51 26.07 -16.48
C ALA A 436 5.41 27.09 -16.14
N PHE A 437 4.17 26.63 -15.94
CA PHE A 437 3.05 27.46 -15.52
C PHE A 437 3.23 27.97 -14.08
N ALA A 438 3.65 27.08 -13.16
CA ALA A 438 3.87 27.43 -11.76
C ALA A 438 4.97 28.51 -11.59
N THR A 439 6.09 28.38 -12.30
CA THR A 439 7.21 29.35 -12.17
C THR A 439 6.83 30.76 -12.66
N ALA A 440 6.09 30.87 -13.76
CA ALA A 440 5.68 32.16 -14.31
C ALA A 440 4.71 32.91 -13.37
N LEU A 441 3.83 32.18 -12.68
CA LEU A 441 2.90 32.74 -11.72
C LEU A 441 3.64 33.36 -10.52
N VAL A 442 4.63 32.65 -9.97
CA VAL A 442 5.40 33.07 -8.78
C VAL A 442 6.19 34.36 -9.00
N ILE A 443 6.81 34.53 -10.18
CA ILE A 443 7.66 35.70 -10.48
C ILE A 443 6.85 37.00 -10.55
N LEU A 444 5.60 36.95 -11.03
CA LEU A 444 4.76 38.14 -11.17
C LEU A 444 4.01 38.53 -9.89
N THR A 445 3.61 37.56 -9.07
CA THR A 445 2.78 37.83 -7.88
C THR A 445 3.58 38.42 -6.72
N ILE A 446 4.80 37.94 -6.46
CA ILE A 446 5.57 38.30 -5.26
C ILE A 446 5.88 39.81 -5.16
N PRO A 447 6.40 40.49 -6.21
CA PRO A 447 6.72 41.93 -6.11
C PRO A 447 5.47 42.82 -6.04
N ALA A 448 4.40 42.44 -6.76
CA ALA A 448 3.13 43.17 -6.76
C ALA A 448 2.46 43.13 -5.38
N ILE A 449 2.48 41.97 -4.72
CA ILE A 449 2.10 41.81 -3.31
C ILE A 449 2.92 42.77 -2.44
N ALA A 450 4.25 42.82 -2.61
CA ALA A 450 5.12 43.61 -1.73
C ALA A 450 4.97 45.13 -1.84
N TYR A 451 4.63 45.66 -3.01
CA TYR A 451 4.27 47.07 -3.14
C TYR A 451 2.97 47.41 -2.38
N VAL A 452 1.93 46.58 -2.53
CA VAL A 452 0.61 46.82 -1.93
C VAL A 452 0.72 46.81 -0.40
N TYR A 453 1.32 45.77 0.19
CA TYR A 453 1.45 45.66 1.64
C TYR A 453 2.26 46.79 2.27
N ASN A 454 3.34 47.28 1.65
CA ASN A 454 4.11 48.40 2.20
C ASN A 454 3.36 49.73 2.11
N ARG A 455 2.71 50.01 0.97
CA ARG A 455 1.93 51.24 0.78
C ARG A 455 0.79 51.33 1.79
N ASP A 456 0.07 50.23 1.97
CA ASP A 456 -1.10 50.19 2.84
C ASP A 456 -0.68 50.24 4.32
N PHE A 457 0.41 49.55 4.71
CA PHE A 457 1.02 49.65 6.04
C PHE A 457 1.43 51.07 6.44
N VAL A 458 2.07 51.84 5.54
CA VAL A 458 2.46 53.23 5.80
C VAL A 458 1.24 54.15 5.92
N ARG A 459 0.21 53.92 5.09
CA ARG A 459 -1.04 54.71 5.15
C ARG A 459 -1.81 54.46 6.45
N GLU A 460 -1.94 53.20 6.87
CA GLU A 460 -2.60 52.84 8.13
C GLU A 460 -1.90 53.50 9.33
N ALA A 461 -0.57 53.36 9.43
CA ALA A 461 0.21 53.93 10.52
C ALA A 461 0.06 55.46 10.63
N GLY A 462 -0.09 56.17 9.50
CA GLY A 462 -0.37 57.62 9.50
C GLY A 462 -1.73 57.96 10.11
N VAL A 463 -2.79 57.25 9.69
CA VAL A 463 -4.17 57.46 10.20
C VAL A 463 -4.29 57.12 11.69
N GLU A 464 -3.57 56.11 12.16
CA GLU A 464 -3.51 55.72 13.57
C GLU A 464 -2.84 56.80 14.43
N VAL A 465 -1.73 57.38 13.95
CA VAL A 465 -0.98 58.45 14.62
C VAL A 465 -1.76 59.75 14.72
N GLU A 466 -2.42 60.18 13.63
CA GLU A 466 -3.21 61.42 13.61
C GLU A 466 -4.35 61.41 14.66
N ARG A 467 -4.97 60.25 14.90
CA ARG A 467 -6.04 60.10 15.91
C ARG A 467 -5.54 60.33 17.33
N ILE A 468 -4.41 59.72 17.73
CA ILE A 468 -3.82 59.95 19.05
C ILE A 468 -3.32 61.40 19.16
N ALA A 469 -2.68 61.94 18.13
CA ALA A 469 -2.15 63.30 18.14
C ALA A 469 -3.24 64.37 18.33
N ALA A 470 -4.38 64.23 17.64
CA ALA A 470 -5.51 65.16 17.76
C ALA A 470 -6.10 65.21 19.19
N ASN A 471 -6.20 64.05 19.84
CA ASN A 471 -6.81 63.93 21.18
C ASN A 471 -5.81 64.19 22.32
N ALA A 472 -4.50 64.01 22.10
CA ALA A 472 -3.47 64.21 23.12
C ALA A 472 -3.32 65.68 23.58
N GLY A 473 -3.56 66.65 22.70
CA GLY A 473 -3.27 68.08 22.95
C GLY A 473 -4.28 68.86 23.80
N GLN A 474 -5.46 68.30 24.09
CA GLN A 474 -6.55 69.03 24.75
C GLN A 474 -6.65 68.73 26.27
N ALA A 475 -6.57 69.76 27.11
CA ALA A 475 -6.51 69.62 28.57
C ALA A 475 -7.72 68.89 29.21
N ASN A 476 -8.91 68.98 28.61
CA ASN A 476 -10.16 68.38 29.12
C ASN A 476 -10.72 67.25 28.21
N ALA A 477 -9.93 66.69 27.30
CA ALA A 477 -10.40 65.56 26.47
C ALA A 477 -10.65 64.29 27.29
N ALA A 478 -11.52 63.41 26.77
CA ALA A 478 -11.89 62.14 27.38
C ALA A 478 -10.68 61.20 27.62
N PRO A 479 -10.82 60.14 28.46
CA PRO A 479 -9.82 59.09 28.57
C PRO A 479 -9.55 58.44 27.20
N LEU A 480 -8.30 58.10 26.91
CA LEU A 480 -7.97 57.36 25.69
C LEU A 480 -8.67 55.99 25.70
N THR A 481 -9.39 55.69 24.63
CA THR A 481 -10.04 54.39 24.48
C THR A 481 -9.05 53.35 23.98
N LEU A 482 -9.31 52.08 24.30
CA LEU A 482 -8.52 50.97 23.77
C LEU A 482 -8.52 50.91 22.24
N ALA A 483 -9.63 51.30 21.61
CA ALA A 483 -9.76 51.38 20.15
C ALA A 483 -8.81 52.42 19.51
N GLU A 484 -8.35 53.42 20.27
CA GLU A 484 -7.36 54.41 19.82
C GLU A 484 -5.92 53.97 20.12
N LEU A 485 -5.69 53.35 21.29
CA LEU A 485 -4.37 52.92 21.75
C LEU A 485 -3.85 51.68 21.02
N GLU A 486 -4.70 50.68 20.82
CA GLU A 486 -4.30 49.35 20.36
C GLU A 486 -3.72 49.29 18.93
N PRO A 487 -4.26 50.03 17.93
CA PRO A 487 -3.66 50.08 16.60
C PRO A 487 -2.23 50.67 16.65
N VAL A 488 -2.02 51.76 17.38
CA VAL A 488 -0.70 52.38 17.50
C VAL A 488 0.26 51.50 18.31
N ARG A 489 -0.18 50.87 19.41
CA ARG A 489 0.65 49.92 20.17
C ARG A 489 1.14 48.78 19.29
N THR A 490 0.23 48.10 18.60
CA THR A 490 0.56 46.94 17.77
C THR A 490 1.50 47.33 16.64
N ARG A 491 1.32 48.51 16.03
CA ARG A 491 2.25 49.09 15.05
C ARG A 491 3.64 49.36 15.64
N VAL A 492 3.72 49.97 16.83
CA VAL A 492 4.98 50.26 17.55
C VAL A 492 5.71 48.98 17.93
N GLU A 493 5.02 47.95 18.42
CA GLU A 493 5.64 46.66 18.77
C GLU A 493 6.10 45.87 17.55
N GLN A 494 5.29 45.84 16.48
CA GLN A 494 5.65 45.19 15.23
C GLN A 494 6.91 45.82 14.62
N LEU A 495 6.96 47.15 14.59
CA LEU A 495 8.14 47.90 14.19
C LEU A 495 9.32 47.64 15.14
N ARG A 496 9.14 47.71 16.47
CA ARG A 496 10.19 47.42 17.46
C ARG A 496 10.85 46.07 17.19
N LYS A 497 10.05 45.02 16.95
CA LYS A 497 10.53 43.66 16.65
C LYS A 497 11.30 43.55 15.34
N TRP A 498 10.87 44.28 14.30
CA TRP A 498 11.54 44.32 13.00
C TRP A 498 12.87 45.08 13.05
N GLU A 499 12.91 46.20 13.77
CA GLU A 499 14.11 47.03 13.94
C GLU A 499 15.12 46.41 14.94
N SER A 500 14.66 45.71 15.98
CA SER A 500 15.54 44.99 16.92
C SER A 500 16.12 43.69 16.37
N GLY A 501 15.77 43.31 15.13
CA GLY A 501 16.16 42.02 14.52
C GLY A 501 15.52 40.79 15.19
N THR A 502 14.58 40.99 16.12
CA THR A 502 13.91 39.90 16.85
C THR A 502 12.90 39.16 15.96
N GLU A 503 12.23 39.88 15.06
CA GLU A 503 11.47 39.30 13.96
C GLU A 503 12.00 39.82 12.63
N MET A 504 12.14 38.91 11.67
CA MET A 504 12.55 39.25 10.32
C MET A 504 11.38 39.91 9.57
N VAL A 505 11.57 41.13 9.03
CA VAL A 505 10.59 41.83 8.15
C VAL A 505 10.00 40.81 7.16
N PRO A 506 8.67 40.66 7.00
CA PRO A 506 8.11 39.57 6.20
C PRO A 506 8.60 39.61 4.76
N LEU A 507 8.87 38.46 4.13
CA LEU A 507 9.36 38.39 2.74
C LEU A 507 8.46 39.17 1.76
N TYR A 508 7.14 39.11 1.98
CA TYR A 508 6.15 39.85 1.22
C TYR A 508 6.15 41.37 1.48
N MET A 509 7.00 41.91 2.36
CA MET A 509 7.27 43.35 2.51
C MET A 509 8.70 43.73 2.08
N ARG A 510 9.53 42.77 1.65
CA ARG A 510 10.92 43.02 1.22
C ARG A 510 11.00 43.44 -0.27
N PHE A 511 12.02 42.97 -0.98
CA PHE A 511 12.32 43.31 -2.38
C PHE A 511 12.54 44.82 -2.62
N GLY A 512 13.12 45.51 -1.63
CA GLY A 512 13.49 46.93 -1.71
C GLY A 512 12.39 47.93 -1.34
N MET A 513 11.22 47.47 -0.88
CA MET A 513 10.02 48.32 -0.68
C MET A 513 9.72 48.71 0.78
N TYR A 514 10.50 48.22 1.77
CA TYR A 514 10.23 48.43 3.20
C TYR A 514 10.59 49.84 3.70
N LYS A 515 9.73 50.41 4.56
CA LYS A 515 9.85 51.79 5.09
C LYS A 515 9.68 51.93 6.62
N GLY A 516 9.63 50.84 7.38
CA GLY A 516 9.41 50.89 8.83
C GLY A 516 10.55 51.56 9.63
N THR A 517 11.79 51.43 9.14
CA THR A 517 13.01 52.02 9.75
C THR A 517 12.91 53.53 9.97
N GLU A 518 12.25 54.25 9.05
CA GLU A 518 12.14 55.72 9.06
C GLU A 518 11.04 56.24 10.00
N ILE A 519 10.04 55.40 10.34
CA ILE A 519 8.84 55.82 11.07
C ILE A 519 8.81 55.41 12.55
N TYR A 520 9.46 54.30 12.93
CA TYR A 520 9.36 53.72 14.27
C TYR A 520 9.63 54.68 15.45
N PRO A 521 10.73 55.47 15.50
CA PRO A 521 11.08 56.23 16.70
C PRO A 521 10.04 57.31 17.05
N ARG A 522 9.42 57.91 16.03
CA ARG A 522 8.46 59.01 16.18
C ARG A 522 7.13 58.54 16.76
N ILE A 523 6.65 57.37 16.31
CA ILE A 523 5.39 56.78 16.76
C ILE A 523 5.52 56.29 18.20
N SER A 524 6.65 55.65 18.55
CA SER A 524 6.92 55.10 19.88
C SER A 524 6.92 56.18 20.99
N GLN A 525 7.53 57.34 20.73
CA GLN A 525 7.58 58.45 21.68
C GLN A 525 6.18 59.03 21.96
N LEU A 526 5.38 59.28 20.91
CA LEU A 526 4.01 59.80 21.04
C LEU A 526 3.14 58.86 21.88
N TYR A 527 3.21 57.55 21.60
CA TYR A 527 2.44 56.51 22.27
C TYR A 527 2.72 56.44 23.79
N SER A 528 3.99 56.40 24.19
CA SER A 528 4.36 56.32 25.63
C SER A 528 3.93 57.54 26.45
N THR A 529 4.08 58.75 25.90
CA THR A 529 3.66 59.99 26.57
C THR A 529 2.14 60.08 26.71
N ALA A 530 1.39 59.63 25.69
CA ALA A 530 -0.07 59.54 25.73
C ALA A 530 -0.55 58.57 26.83
N LEU A 531 0.06 57.38 26.89
CA LEU A 531 -0.34 56.32 27.83
C LEU A 531 -0.05 56.69 29.31
N ARG A 532 1.08 57.35 29.60
CA ARG A 532 1.39 57.88 30.95
C ARG A 532 0.26 58.77 31.49
N ARG A 533 -0.02 59.84 30.75
CA ARG A 533 -0.89 60.94 31.19
C ARG A 533 -2.37 60.57 31.22
N ARG A 534 -2.80 59.68 30.32
CA ARG A 534 -4.23 59.37 30.11
C ARG A 534 -4.68 58.07 30.78
N VAL A 535 -3.77 57.17 31.10
CA VAL A 535 -4.11 55.86 31.72
C VAL A 535 -3.39 55.69 33.05
N ILE A 536 -2.06 55.78 33.10
CA ILE A 536 -1.31 55.42 34.32
C ILE A 536 -1.51 56.43 35.46
N GLU A 537 -1.47 57.73 35.17
CA GLU A 537 -1.68 58.79 36.18
C GLU A 537 -3.09 58.76 36.83
N PRO A 538 -4.22 58.66 36.07
CA PRO A 538 -5.55 58.52 36.66
C PRO A 538 -5.76 57.26 37.51
N LEU A 539 -5.15 56.12 37.11
CA LEU A 539 -5.26 54.87 37.85
C LEU A 539 -4.52 54.93 39.19
N ALA A 540 -3.28 55.41 39.19
CA ALA A 540 -2.52 55.61 40.43
C ALA A 540 -3.23 56.60 41.38
N ALA A 541 -3.84 57.66 40.85
CA ALA A 541 -4.62 58.61 41.64
C ALA A 541 -5.91 58.00 42.23
N ARG A 542 -6.49 56.97 41.59
CA ARG A 542 -7.65 56.23 42.11
C ARG A 542 -7.25 55.20 43.16
N ASP A 543 -6.21 54.43 42.90
CA ASP A 543 -5.69 53.44 43.84
C ASP A 543 -5.23 54.11 45.14
N LEU A 544 -4.62 55.31 45.05
CA LEU A 544 -4.31 56.16 46.22
C LEU A 544 -5.55 56.60 47.02
N ARG A 545 -6.71 56.81 46.38
CA ARG A 545 -7.97 57.09 47.10
C ARG A 545 -8.48 55.82 47.79
N GLY A 546 -8.55 54.70 47.09
CA GLY A 546 -8.93 53.41 47.66
C GLY A 546 -8.04 52.98 48.85
N MET A 547 -6.75 53.31 48.81
CA MET A 547 -5.83 53.14 49.94
C MET A 547 -6.21 53.93 51.19
N ARG A 548 -6.74 55.14 51.03
CA ARG A 548 -7.20 55.97 52.15
C ARG A 548 -8.57 55.50 52.64
N ASP A 549 -9.46 55.12 51.73
CA ASP A 549 -10.81 54.63 52.04
C ASP A 549 -10.76 53.28 52.80
N PHE A 550 -9.89 52.35 52.40
CA PHE A 550 -9.68 51.06 53.10
C PHE A 550 -9.18 51.24 54.55
N VAL A 551 -8.33 52.24 54.80
CA VAL A 551 -7.87 52.56 56.15
C VAL A 551 -9.02 53.15 56.97
N ALA A 552 -9.82 54.03 56.37
CA ALA A 552 -10.99 54.63 57.02
C ALA A 552 -12.11 53.61 57.32
N SER A 553 -12.24 52.54 56.53
CA SER A 553 -13.25 51.49 56.72
C SER A 553 -12.89 50.45 57.79
N HIS A 554 -11.66 50.47 58.33
CA HIS A 554 -11.19 49.53 59.37
C HIS A 554 -10.79 50.19 60.70
N PRO A 555 -11.65 51.04 61.31
CA PRO A 555 -11.39 51.66 62.59
C PRO A 555 -11.40 50.62 63.73
N GLY A 556 -10.70 50.94 64.84
CA GLY A 556 -10.86 50.21 66.11
C GLY A 556 -10.29 48.79 66.16
N GLY A 557 -9.44 48.37 65.21
CA GLY A 557 -8.77 47.08 65.24
C GLY A 557 -9.50 45.92 64.53
N THR A 558 -10.53 46.23 63.73
CA THR A 558 -11.23 45.25 62.88
C THR A 558 -10.28 44.51 61.93
N VAL A 559 -10.51 43.21 61.74
CA VAL A 559 -9.72 42.36 60.83
C VAL A 559 -10.38 42.36 59.45
N PRO A 560 -9.71 42.79 58.35
CA PRO A 560 -10.29 42.75 57.01
C PRO A 560 -10.51 41.30 56.57
N THR A 561 -11.49 41.03 55.71
CA THR A 561 -11.76 39.68 55.18
C THR A 561 -10.66 39.21 54.21
N GLN A 562 -10.56 37.91 53.96
CA GLN A 562 -9.51 37.35 53.08
C GLN A 562 -9.43 38.03 51.70
N PRO A 563 -10.55 38.26 50.97
CA PRO A 563 -10.50 38.95 49.67
C PRO A 563 -10.03 40.40 49.78
N GLU A 564 -10.48 41.14 50.81
CA GLU A 564 -10.09 42.54 51.04
C GLU A 564 -8.60 42.67 51.34
N ARG A 565 -8.02 41.72 52.10
CA ARG A 565 -6.58 41.70 52.39
C ARG A 565 -5.74 41.50 51.14
N THR A 566 -6.04 40.47 50.34
CA THR A 566 -5.28 40.18 49.12
C THR A 566 -5.39 41.32 48.10
N ALA A 567 -6.61 41.83 47.88
CA ALA A 567 -6.83 42.95 46.96
C ALA A 567 -6.03 44.20 47.36
N GLN A 568 -6.00 44.52 48.66
CA GLN A 568 -5.36 45.72 49.14
C GLN A 568 -3.83 45.61 49.27
N TYR A 569 -3.31 44.41 49.55
CA TYR A 569 -1.88 44.10 49.48
C TYR A 569 -1.33 44.39 48.08
N ASP A 570 -2.04 43.94 47.04
CA ASP A 570 -1.64 44.14 45.65
C ASP A 570 -1.67 45.62 45.24
N VAL A 571 -2.69 46.38 45.68
CA VAL A 571 -2.76 47.84 45.46
C VAL A 571 -1.57 48.56 46.10
N LEU A 572 -1.22 48.22 47.34
CA LEU A 572 -0.06 48.78 48.05
C LEU A 572 1.26 48.48 47.33
N LYS A 573 1.47 47.22 46.90
CA LYS A 573 2.67 46.79 46.16
C LYS A 573 2.78 47.49 44.80
N THR A 574 1.65 47.72 44.13
CA THR A 574 1.56 48.42 42.83
C THR A 574 1.98 49.88 42.92
N HIS A 575 1.45 50.61 43.92
CA HIS A 575 1.77 52.03 44.10
C HIS A 575 3.27 52.27 44.33
N ILE A 576 3.91 51.43 45.15
CA ILE A 576 5.36 51.51 45.44
C ILE A 576 6.20 51.32 44.16
N LEU A 577 5.81 50.41 43.27
CA LEU A 577 6.57 50.09 42.05
C LEU A 577 6.45 51.14 40.93
N LEU A 578 5.36 51.91 40.89
CA LEU A 578 5.16 53.04 39.97
C LEU A 578 5.76 54.35 40.47
N SER A 579 5.92 54.46 41.80
CA SER A 579 6.54 55.59 42.48
C SER A 579 7.80 55.18 43.27
N PRO A 580 8.85 54.67 42.58
CA PRO A 580 10.07 54.24 43.23
C PRO A 580 10.70 55.40 44.00
N ALA A 581 11.09 55.17 45.26
CA ALA A 581 11.73 56.21 46.06
C ALA A 581 13.09 56.58 45.46
N THR A 582 13.47 57.85 45.61
CA THR A 582 14.77 58.38 45.14
C THR A 582 15.52 58.98 46.34
N PRO A 583 16.46 58.26 46.98
CA PRO A 583 16.91 56.89 46.70
C PRO A 583 15.90 55.80 47.14
N ARG A 584 16.03 54.58 46.59
CA ARG A 584 15.17 53.43 46.92
C ARG A 584 15.40 52.94 48.35
N ALA A 585 14.35 52.41 48.98
CA ALA A 585 14.43 51.80 50.31
C ALA A 585 15.15 50.44 50.27
N ALA A 586 15.76 50.05 51.39
CA ALA A 586 16.44 48.75 51.51
C ALA A 586 15.45 47.59 51.28
N GLY A 587 15.79 46.70 50.34
CA GLY A 587 14.95 45.58 49.93
C GLY A 587 13.86 45.90 48.89
N GLU A 588 13.72 47.15 48.43
CA GLU A 588 12.73 47.52 47.40
C GLU A 588 13.22 47.10 45.99
N PRO A 589 12.51 46.18 45.29
CA PRO A 589 12.94 45.64 44.00
C PRO A 589 12.82 46.65 42.85
N THR A 590 13.43 46.34 41.72
CA THR A 590 13.32 47.18 40.51
C THR A 590 11.98 46.96 39.79
N THR A 591 11.50 47.99 39.08
CA THR A 591 10.28 47.92 38.27
C THR A 591 10.37 46.84 37.19
N ALA A 592 11.57 46.60 36.63
CA ALA A 592 11.82 45.51 35.66
C ALA A 592 11.70 44.11 36.30
N THR A 593 12.26 43.91 37.50
CA THR A 593 12.20 42.62 38.20
C THR A 593 10.80 42.29 38.75
N GLN A 594 9.88 43.26 38.83
CA GLN A 594 8.48 43.06 39.22
C GLN A 594 7.48 43.30 38.06
N LYS A 595 7.95 43.38 36.80
CA LYS A 595 7.09 43.61 35.61
C LYS A 595 5.85 42.69 35.54
N PRO A 596 5.93 41.36 35.79
CA PRO A 596 4.75 40.49 35.67
C PRO A 596 3.65 40.82 36.68
N PHE A 597 4.03 41.16 37.91
CA PHE A 597 3.10 41.62 38.95
C PHE A 597 2.50 42.98 38.57
N LEU A 598 3.36 43.94 38.23
CA LEU A 598 2.97 45.33 37.98
C LEU A 598 2.01 45.48 36.80
N THR A 599 2.24 44.70 35.74
CA THR A 599 1.37 44.68 34.56
C THR A 599 -0.02 44.17 34.96
N ARG A 600 -0.09 43.01 35.64
CA ARG A 600 -1.35 42.40 36.09
C ARG A 600 -2.16 43.33 36.99
N ALA A 601 -1.50 44.01 37.92
CA ALA A 601 -2.17 44.87 38.90
C ALA A 601 -2.69 46.19 38.30
N LEU A 602 -1.97 46.78 37.34
CA LEU A 602 -2.47 47.96 36.61
C LEU A 602 -3.61 47.61 35.65
N VAL A 603 -3.61 46.42 35.05
CA VAL A 603 -4.73 45.93 34.22
C VAL A 603 -5.97 45.71 35.06
N SER A 604 -5.82 45.05 36.22
CA SER A 604 -6.94 44.87 37.14
C SER A 604 -7.43 46.21 37.67
N ALA A 605 -6.56 47.19 37.91
CA ALA A 605 -6.94 48.56 38.26
C ALA A 605 -7.73 49.27 37.17
N TRP A 606 -7.29 49.15 35.92
CA TRP A 606 -7.99 49.71 34.77
C TRP A 606 -9.38 49.11 34.58
N GLY A 607 -9.53 47.79 34.77
CA GLY A 607 -10.80 47.09 34.65
C GLY A 607 -11.82 47.36 35.77
N ARG A 608 -11.47 48.03 36.87
CA ARG A 608 -12.41 48.29 37.98
C ARG A 608 -13.48 49.32 37.57
N GLY A 609 -14.67 48.91 37.16
CA GLY A 609 -15.85 49.81 37.03
C GLY A 609 -16.28 50.16 35.60
N ALA A 610 -15.65 49.55 34.59
CA ALA A 610 -16.35 49.14 33.37
C ALA A 610 -16.45 47.60 33.41
N GLU A 611 -17.26 46.97 32.58
CA GLU A 611 -17.17 45.53 32.29
C GLU A 611 -16.31 45.36 31.03
N PRO A 612 -14.99 45.16 31.13
CA PRO A 612 -14.13 45.13 29.96
C PRO A 612 -14.15 43.71 29.40
N SER A 613 -14.22 43.56 28.08
CA SER A 613 -14.15 42.22 27.50
C SER A 613 -12.79 41.58 27.83
N PRO A 614 -12.68 40.24 27.84
CA PRO A 614 -11.39 39.58 28.00
C PRO A 614 -10.34 40.03 26.95
N ALA A 615 -10.78 40.46 25.77
CA ALA A 615 -9.93 41.07 24.75
C ALA A 615 -9.43 42.46 25.17
N ASP A 616 -10.28 43.29 25.79
CA ASP A 616 -9.90 44.61 26.31
C ASP A 616 -8.87 44.50 27.43
N LEU A 617 -9.04 43.54 28.34
CA LEU A 617 -8.07 43.26 29.40
C LEU A 617 -6.73 42.79 28.83
N ALA A 618 -6.74 41.92 27.81
CA ALA A 618 -5.54 41.44 27.14
C ALA A 618 -4.82 42.55 26.37
N ALA A 619 -5.57 43.40 25.65
CA ALA A 619 -5.04 44.57 24.98
C ALA A 619 -4.41 45.54 25.98
N MET A 620 -5.13 45.91 27.04
CA MET A 620 -4.62 46.82 28.08
C MET A 620 -3.39 46.25 28.80
N ASN A 621 -3.33 44.92 29.04
CA ASN A 621 -2.17 44.23 29.57
C ASN A 621 -0.93 44.41 28.70
N ALA A 622 -1.09 44.29 27.38
CA ALA A 622 0.01 44.52 26.47
C ALA A 622 0.37 46.03 26.34
N ASN A 623 -0.60 46.94 26.41
CA ASN A 623 -0.35 48.39 26.49
C ASN A 623 0.54 48.74 27.71
N ILE A 624 0.15 48.26 28.89
CA ILE A 624 0.87 48.47 30.14
C ILE A 624 2.23 47.75 30.16
N ALA A 625 2.34 46.56 29.57
CA ALA A 625 3.62 45.86 29.47
C ALA A 625 4.64 46.65 28.63
N ALA A 626 4.20 47.21 27.50
CA ALA A 626 5.00 48.09 26.67
C ALA A 626 5.35 49.41 27.39
N TYR A 627 4.43 49.94 28.20
CA TYR A 627 4.71 51.09 29.08
C TYR A 627 5.82 50.78 30.09
N ILE A 628 5.74 49.64 30.79
CA ILE A 628 6.70 49.26 31.83
C ILE A 628 8.10 49.03 31.24
N ASP A 629 8.20 48.49 30.02
CA ASP A 629 9.48 48.41 29.31
C ASP A 629 10.06 49.81 29.05
N GLN A 630 9.26 50.72 28.50
CA GLN A 630 9.74 52.07 28.22
C GLN A 630 10.00 52.90 29.49
N LEU A 631 9.31 52.60 30.60
CA LEU A 631 9.56 53.14 31.94
C LEU A 631 10.88 52.63 32.53
N ALA A 632 11.27 51.38 32.25
CA ALA A 632 12.57 50.86 32.64
C ALA A 632 13.72 51.53 31.84
N ASP A 633 13.49 51.78 30.54
CA ASP A 633 14.45 52.45 29.65
C ASP A 633 14.56 53.96 29.94
N ARG A 634 13.44 54.63 30.27
CA ARG A 634 13.32 56.09 30.45
C ARG A 634 12.61 56.49 31.77
N PRO A 635 13.12 56.08 32.95
CA PRO A 635 12.42 56.28 34.22
C PRO A 635 12.22 57.76 34.60
N GLN A 636 13.15 58.63 34.22
CA GLN A 636 13.07 60.08 34.48
C GLN A 636 11.92 60.75 33.70
N GLU A 637 11.52 60.20 32.55
CA GLU A 637 10.42 60.71 31.74
C GLU A 637 9.05 60.13 32.12
N LEU A 638 9.00 59.01 32.84
CA LEU A 638 7.80 58.17 32.96
C LEU A 638 7.36 57.79 34.39
N ALA A 639 8.20 57.94 35.42
CA ALA A 639 7.84 57.56 36.81
C ALA A 639 6.80 58.50 37.47
N LEU A 640 6.17 58.04 38.57
CA LEU A 640 5.20 58.81 39.37
C LEU A 640 5.76 59.27 40.73
N PRO A 641 5.21 60.34 41.35
CA PRO A 641 5.55 60.74 42.73
C PRO A 641 4.92 59.80 43.79
N ARG A 642 5.60 59.63 44.94
CA ARG A 642 5.23 58.68 46.02
C ARG A 642 4.55 59.36 47.21
N ASP A 643 3.37 58.88 47.61
CA ASP A 643 2.75 59.20 48.91
C ASP A 643 3.24 58.27 50.02
N ALA A 644 4.07 58.78 50.93
CA ALA A 644 4.66 58.01 52.02
C ALA A 644 3.69 57.75 53.20
N ASN A 645 2.62 58.54 53.34
CA ASN A 645 1.67 58.39 54.45
C ASN A 645 0.62 57.32 54.14
N ALA A 646 0.08 57.30 52.91
CA ALA A 646 -0.85 56.26 52.48
C ALA A 646 -0.23 54.84 52.58
N VAL A 647 1.05 54.70 52.21
CA VAL A 647 1.81 53.45 52.34
C VAL A 647 1.93 52.97 53.80
N ARG A 648 2.07 53.89 54.76
CA ARG A 648 2.22 53.54 56.18
C ARG A 648 0.91 52.99 56.77
N SER A 649 -0.21 53.66 56.54
CA SER A 649 -1.48 53.32 57.17
C SER A 649 -2.11 52.03 56.64
N VAL A 650 -1.94 51.69 55.35
CA VAL A 650 -2.47 50.43 54.79
C VAL A 650 -1.78 49.20 55.41
N ARG A 651 -0.47 49.29 55.67
CA ARG A 651 0.32 48.20 56.30
C ARG A 651 -0.21 47.81 57.68
N GLU A 652 -0.61 48.80 58.48
CA GLU A 652 -1.12 48.62 59.84
C GLU A 652 -2.43 47.81 59.92
N VAL A 653 -3.24 47.87 58.85
CA VAL A 653 -4.54 47.19 58.77
C VAL A 653 -4.40 45.75 58.23
N LEU A 654 -3.45 45.49 57.32
CA LEU A 654 -3.27 44.18 56.69
C LEU A 654 -2.67 43.11 57.63
N ASN A 655 -1.97 43.51 58.68
CA ASN A 655 -1.19 42.62 59.56
C ASN A 655 -2.02 41.84 60.61
N ARG A 656 -3.24 41.37 60.29
CA ARG A 656 -4.26 40.96 61.28
C ARG A 656 -4.83 39.50 61.17
N SER A 657 -4.25 38.54 60.42
CA SER A 657 -4.90 37.22 60.09
C SER A 657 -4.00 36.00 59.76
N SER A 658 -4.57 34.77 59.61
CA SER A 658 -3.90 33.45 59.39
C SER A 658 -4.04 32.84 57.97
N SER A 659 -3.26 31.79 57.61
CA SER A 659 -2.76 31.59 56.23
C SER A 659 -2.51 30.16 55.65
N VAL A 660 -2.99 29.06 56.25
CA VAL A 660 -2.52 27.68 55.90
C VAL A 660 -3.04 27.11 54.55
N ASP A 661 -4.35 27.05 54.31
CA ASP A 661 -4.92 26.30 53.17
C ASP A 661 -4.46 26.80 51.79
N LEU A 662 -4.17 28.09 51.69
CA LEU A 662 -3.74 28.78 50.48
C LEU A 662 -2.38 28.26 49.93
N ALA A 663 -1.59 27.60 50.79
CA ALA A 663 -0.27 27.13 50.43
C ALA A 663 -0.29 25.81 49.65
N LEU A 664 -1.20 24.88 49.96
CA LEU A 664 -1.19 23.55 49.33
C LEU A 664 -1.53 23.63 47.83
N GLU A 665 -2.60 24.35 47.47
CA GLU A 665 -2.97 24.55 46.07
C GLU A 665 -1.91 25.37 45.32
N GLY A 666 -1.31 26.37 45.98
CA GLY A 666 -0.19 27.14 45.43
C GLY A 666 1.04 26.28 45.13
N ILE A 667 1.40 25.36 46.03
CA ILE A 667 2.52 24.42 45.86
C ILE A 667 2.24 23.45 44.70
N ILE A 668 1.01 22.93 44.57
CA ILE A 668 0.63 22.02 43.48
C ILE A 668 0.70 22.72 42.12
N HIS A 669 0.06 23.89 41.97
CA HIS A 669 0.08 24.64 40.71
C HIS A 669 1.48 25.15 40.32
N ALA A 670 2.35 25.44 41.28
CA ALA A 670 3.71 25.87 40.98
C ALA A 670 4.61 24.77 40.37
N VAL A 671 4.24 23.48 40.50
CA VAL A 671 4.97 22.37 39.84
C VAL A 671 4.54 22.17 38.38
N GLU A 672 3.32 22.54 38.00
CA GLU A 672 2.80 22.34 36.63
C GLU A 672 3.74 22.88 35.51
N PRO A 673 4.34 24.08 35.61
CA PRO A 673 5.29 24.56 34.59
C PRO A 673 6.68 23.86 34.62
N MET A 674 6.97 22.97 35.57
CA MET A 674 8.31 22.38 35.75
C MET A 674 8.58 21.12 34.88
N GLY A 675 7.56 20.57 34.21
CA GLY A 675 7.73 19.44 33.29
C GLY A 675 8.15 18.12 33.98
N PHE A 676 7.77 17.95 35.25
CA PHE A 676 8.01 16.72 36.01
C PHE A 676 7.06 15.58 35.63
N ASP A 677 6.07 15.84 34.77
CA ASP A 677 5.05 14.87 34.34
C ASP A 677 5.66 13.52 33.89
N VAL A 678 4.98 12.45 34.29
CA VAL A 678 5.26 11.10 33.80
C VAL A 678 4.24 10.75 32.72
N THR A 679 4.69 10.84 31.47
CA THR A 679 3.95 10.39 30.29
C THR A 679 4.10 8.89 30.09
N LEU A 680 3.18 8.24 29.35
CA LEU A 680 3.28 6.81 29.04
C LEU A 680 4.62 6.41 28.42
N ALA A 681 5.16 7.21 27.49
CA ALA A 681 6.45 6.95 26.87
C ALA A 681 7.61 7.00 27.88
N ARG A 682 7.55 7.95 28.83
CA ARG A 682 8.52 8.06 29.93
C ARG A 682 8.37 6.92 30.94
N ALA A 683 7.15 6.47 31.19
CA ALA A 683 6.83 5.41 32.14
C ALA A 683 7.25 4.00 31.68
N ILE A 684 7.38 3.77 30.37
CA ILE A 684 7.81 2.48 29.80
C ILE A 684 9.22 2.53 29.19
N GLY A 685 9.87 3.70 29.20
CA GLY A 685 11.23 3.91 28.72
C GLY A 685 11.41 3.82 27.19
N ARG A 686 10.33 3.81 26.40
CA ARG A 686 10.34 3.70 24.93
C ARG A 686 9.03 4.17 24.29
N SER A 687 8.99 4.27 22.96
CA SER A 687 7.79 4.67 22.20
C SER A 687 6.59 3.73 22.44
N PRO A 688 5.40 4.24 22.81
CA PRO A 688 4.21 3.43 23.10
C PRO A 688 3.49 2.97 21.82
N GLU A 689 4.17 2.22 20.97
CA GLU A 689 3.65 1.80 19.67
C GLU A 689 2.65 0.63 19.79
N HIS A 690 2.85 -0.23 20.79
CA HIS A 690 2.02 -1.40 21.07
C HIS A 690 1.14 -1.25 22.34
N ILE A 691 1.19 -0.12 23.04
CA ILE A 691 0.35 0.19 24.20
C ILE A 691 -0.32 1.55 23.96
N PHE A 692 -1.63 1.66 24.17
CA PHE A 692 -2.39 2.90 24.02
C PHE A 692 -3.32 3.14 25.22
N GLN A 693 -3.71 4.39 25.42
CA GLN A 693 -4.63 4.79 26.49
C GLN A 693 -6.06 4.90 25.97
N VAL A 694 -7.03 4.50 26.78
CA VAL A 694 -8.47 4.63 26.52
C VAL A 694 -9.09 5.51 27.59
N GLY A 695 -9.53 6.72 27.24
CA GLY A 695 -10.17 7.66 28.17
C GLY A 695 -9.98 9.14 27.83
N PRO A 696 -10.54 10.05 28.65
CA PRO A 696 -10.31 11.50 28.57
C PRO A 696 -8.84 11.87 28.85
N MET A 697 -8.46 13.13 28.54
CA MET A 697 -7.08 13.63 28.62
C MET A 697 -6.45 13.48 30.02
N GLU A 698 -7.26 13.57 31.08
CA GLU A 698 -6.83 13.55 32.49
C GLU A 698 -6.13 12.26 32.92
N GLY A 699 -6.40 11.12 32.26
CA GLY A 699 -5.71 9.85 32.55
C GLY A 699 -4.39 9.64 31.82
N ARG A 700 -3.93 10.60 31.00
CA ARG A 700 -2.83 10.38 30.05
C ARG A 700 -1.43 10.50 30.64
N THR A 701 -1.31 11.26 31.72
CA THR A 701 -0.04 11.70 32.32
C THR A 701 -0.26 11.84 33.81
N VAL A 702 0.64 11.30 34.63
CA VAL A 702 0.66 11.68 36.05
C VAL A 702 1.20 13.10 36.13
N ARG A 703 0.42 14.03 36.70
CA ARG A 703 0.84 15.44 36.85
C ARG A 703 2.11 15.53 37.69
N GLY A 704 3.04 16.40 37.30
CA GLY A 704 4.39 16.47 37.84
C GLY A 704 4.48 16.62 39.35
N ALA A 705 3.50 17.28 39.99
CA ALA A 705 3.37 17.36 41.44
C ALA A 705 3.34 15.97 42.09
N PHE A 706 2.59 15.02 41.54
CA PHE A 706 2.36 13.68 42.07
C PHE A 706 3.36 12.64 41.55
N THR A 707 4.62 13.06 41.41
CA THR A 707 5.74 12.19 41.05
C THR A 707 6.78 12.22 42.15
N ARG A 708 7.62 11.18 42.29
CA ARG A 708 8.71 11.19 43.27
C ARG A 708 9.64 12.38 43.03
N ARG A 709 9.83 12.76 41.77
CA ARG A 709 10.66 13.89 41.40
C ARG A 709 10.03 15.22 41.84
N GLY A 710 8.73 15.40 41.60
CA GLY A 710 7.98 16.54 42.14
C GLY A 710 7.99 16.60 43.66
N TRP A 711 7.82 15.44 44.32
CA TRP A 711 7.98 15.31 45.77
C TRP A 711 9.38 15.71 46.23
N GLU A 712 10.43 15.06 45.74
CA GLU A 712 11.80 15.22 46.26
C GLU A 712 12.46 16.55 45.88
N GLU A 713 12.22 17.09 44.67
CA GLU A 713 12.84 18.31 44.14
C GLU A 713 12.06 19.60 44.42
N TYR A 714 10.76 19.52 44.75
CA TYR A 714 9.95 20.73 44.98
C TYR A 714 8.97 20.62 46.14
N VAL A 715 8.01 19.69 46.12
CA VAL A 715 6.90 19.68 47.06
C VAL A 715 7.36 19.41 48.50
N ARG A 716 8.30 18.49 48.73
CA ARG A 716 8.90 18.24 50.06
C ARG A 716 9.68 19.46 50.56
N GLU A 717 10.51 20.05 49.72
CA GLU A 717 11.26 21.26 50.11
C GLU A 717 10.31 22.43 50.36
N ARG A 718 9.28 22.61 49.54
CA ARG A 718 8.27 23.66 49.68
C ARG A 718 7.31 23.44 50.82
N LEU A 719 7.02 22.21 51.24
CA LEU A 719 6.30 21.92 52.49
C LEU A 719 7.20 22.20 53.70
N ASN A 720 8.50 21.90 53.62
CA ASN A 720 9.45 22.19 54.69
C ASN A 720 9.85 23.68 54.77
N ALA A 721 9.83 24.40 53.65
CA ALA A 721 10.14 25.83 53.48
C ALA A 721 8.88 26.73 53.39
N ALA A 722 7.70 26.12 53.39
CA ALA A 722 6.41 26.75 53.59
C ALA A 722 6.36 27.79 54.75
N PRO A 723 7.12 27.66 55.86
CA PRO A 723 7.06 28.63 56.96
C PRO A 723 7.40 30.08 56.59
N GLU A 724 7.94 30.38 55.40
CA GLU A 724 8.18 31.75 54.91
C GLU A 724 7.10 32.28 53.98
N GLU A 725 6.73 31.54 52.93
CA GLU A 725 5.68 31.99 51.99
C GLU A 725 4.28 31.99 52.61
N ILE A 726 4.01 31.12 53.60
CA ILE A 726 2.77 31.13 54.40
C ILE A 726 2.62 32.44 55.22
N VAL A 727 3.65 33.29 55.31
CA VAL A 727 3.66 34.50 56.17
C VAL A 727 3.67 35.83 55.38
N GLY A 728 3.97 35.81 54.07
CA GLY A 728 3.88 36.97 53.15
C GLY A 728 5.13 37.86 53.05
N GLU A 729 5.27 38.66 51.97
CA GLU A 729 6.51 39.44 51.72
C GLU A 729 6.66 40.61 52.72
N ALA A 730 7.62 40.48 53.64
CA ALA A 730 7.84 41.47 54.71
C ALA A 730 8.09 42.91 54.22
N TRP A 731 8.64 43.10 53.02
CA TRP A 731 8.89 44.45 52.46
C TRP A 731 7.60 45.18 52.05
N VAL A 732 6.51 44.46 51.75
CA VAL A 732 5.21 45.06 51.44
C VAL A 732 4.48 45.43 52.73
N LEU A 733 4.54 44.58 53.75
CA LEU A 733 3.78 44.71 55.01
C LEU A 733 4.50 45.40 56.17
N GLY A 734 5.83 45.52 56.14
CA GLY A 734 6.64 46.17 57.17
C GLY A 734 6.79 45.41 58.50
N GLN A 735 6.64 44.09 58.50
CA GLN A 735 6.80 43.23 59.70
C GLN A 735 8.27 42.80 59.96
N ASN A 736 8.54 42.32 61.19
CA ASN A 736 9.89 41.94 61.68
C ASN A 736 9.89 40.45 62.15
N PRO A 737 10.91 39.61 61.87
CA PRO A 737 10.63 38.20 61.47
C PRO A 737 10.57 37.05 62.52
N ASN A 738 10.85 37.26 63.81
CA ASN A 738 11.64 36.23 64.52
C ASN A 738 10.92 35.09 65.29
N ILE A 739 9.87 35.31 66.09
CA ILE A 739 9.67 34.47 67.32
C ILE A 739 8.53 33.43 67.34
N ALA A 740 7.26 33.79 67.11
CA ALA A 740 6.08 32.96 67.51
C ALA A 740 5.78 31.71 66.63
N ARG A 741 6.82 31.06 66.10
CA ARG A 741 6.81 30.44 64.77
C ARG A 741 6.81 28.90 64.74
N ALA A 742 7.20 28.22 65.82
CA ALA A 742 7.59 26.80 65.74
C ALA A 742 6.45 25.77 65.97
N GLU A 743 5.67 25.85 67.06
CA GLU A 743 4.70 24.79 67.41
C GLU A 743 3.46 24.78 66.49
N ARG A 744 2.78 25.92 66.33
CA ARG A 744 1.58 26.04 65.47
C ARG A 744 1.83 25.74 63.98
N LEU A 745 3.09 25.74 63.58
CA LEU A 745 3.55 25.39 62.25
C LEU A 745 3.64 23.87 62.05
N ALA A 746 4.03 23.12 63.09
CA ALA A 746 4.23 21.68 62.99
C ALA A 746 2.93 20.89 62.76
N ASP A 747 1.85 21.25 63.48
CA ASP A 747 0.55 20.59 63.32
C ASP A 747 -0.08 20.92 61.95
N ALA A 748 -0.03 22.18 61.53
CA ALA A 748 -0.55 22.62 60.22
C ALA A 748 0.13 21.92 59.03
N LEU A 749 1.44 21.66 59.13
CA LEU A 749 2.19 20.93 58.09
C LEU A 749 1.83 19.45 58.02
N ALA A 750 1.36 18.83 59.12
CA ALA A 750 1.02 17.41 59.14
C ALA A 750 -0.27 17.11 58.37
N ASP A 751 -1.30 17.94 58.52
CA ASP A 751 -2.60 17.75 57.86
C ASP A 751 -2.49 18.01 56.34
N VAL A 752 -1.82 19.10 55.96
CA VAL A 752 -1.50 19.44 54.55
C VAL A 752 -0.78 18.29 53.85
N ARG A 753 0.19 17.65 54.52
CA ARG A 753 0.94 16.51 53.99
C ARG A 753 0.06 15.27 53.77
N SER A 754 -0.89 15.00 54.67
CA SER A 754 -1.80 13.84 54.52
C SER A 754 -2.74 14.00 53.31
N GLN A 755 -3.27 15.21 53.09
CA GLN A 755 -4.16 15.49 51.96
C GLN A 755 -3.45 15.36 50.61
N TYR A 756 -2.16 15.74 50.55
CA TYR A 756 -1.34 15.60 49.35
C TYR A 756 -1.14 14.13 48.92
N PHE A 757 -0.84 13.22 49.84
CA PHE A 757 -0.61 11.80 49.50
C PHE A 757 -1.88 11.07 49.04
N GLN A 758 -3.07 11.46 49.51
CA GLN A 758 -4.34 10.94 48.98
C GLN A 758 -4.50 11.25 47.49
N GLN A 759 -4.24 12.50 47.08
CA GLN A 759 -4.28 12.91 45.67
C GLN A 759 -3.21 12.18 44.84
N TYR A 760 -2.02 11.97 45.43
CA TYR A 760 -0.93 11.22 44.81
C TYR A 760 -1.34 9.80 44.43
N ILE A 761 -1.97 9.05 45.34
CA ILE A 761 -2.43 7.67 45.09
C ILE A 761 -3.48 7.62 43.96
N ALA A 762 -4.43 8.57 43.95
CA ALA A 762 -5.50 8.62 42.96
C ALA A 762 -4.98 8.82 41.52
N GLU A 763 -4.01 9.71 41.33
CA GLU A 763 -3.37 9.98 40.02
C GLU A 763 -2.71 8.73 39.44
N TRP A 764 -1.92 8.01 40.25
CA TRP A 764 -1.26 6.78 39.80
C TRP A 764 -2.24 5.65 39.48
N ARG A 765 -3.31 5.48 40.28
CA ARG A 765 -4.37 4.50 39.99
C ARG A 765 -5.08 4.79 38.65
N ASN A 766 -5.42 6.06 38.39
CA ASN A 766 -6.08 6.47 37.14
C ASN A 766 -5.17 6.26 35.92
N PHE A 767 -3.90 6.66 36.01
CA PHE A 767 -2.92 6.44 34.95
C PHE A 767 -2.78 4.95 34.61
N LEU A 768 -2.65 4.09 35.62
CA LEU A 768 -2.47 2.64 35.42
C LEU A 768 -3.70 1.95 34.82
N ALA A 769 -4.91 2.35 35.24
CA ALA A 769 -6.16 1.77 34.74
C ALA A 769 -6.42 2.07 33.24
N SER A 770 -5.90 3.20 32.74
CA SER A 770 -6.15 3.71 31.38
C SER A 770 -5.47 2.91 30.25
N MET A 771 -4.47 2.10 30.57
CA MET A 771 -3.59 1.46 29.57
C MET A 771 -4.20 0.18 28.97
N ARG A 772 -4.04 -0.01 27.65
CA ARG A 772 -4.43 -1.23 26.90
C ARG A 772 -3.41 -1.57 25.82
N VAL A 773 -3.24 -2.86 25.53
CA VAL A 773 -2.36 -3.33 24.45
C VAL A 773 -3.06 -3.20 23.09
N ARG A 774 -2.34 -2.77 22.05
CA ARG A 774 -2.82 -2.65 20.67
C ARG A 774 -2.79 -3.98 19.95
N GLU A 775 -3.90 -4.37 19.32
CA GLU A 775 -3.95 -5.60 18.54
C GLU A 775 -3.14 -5.50 17.22
N PRO A 776 -2.19 -6.43 16.96
CA PRO A 776 -1.47 -6.54 15.69
C PRO A 776 -2.38 -7.03 14.56
N ASN A 777 -2.11 -6.61 13.31
CA ASN A 777 -2.95 -7.00 12.17
C ASN A 777 -2.57 -8.37 11.58
N ASP A 778 -1.32 -8.80 11.71
CA ASP A 778 -0.77 -10.01 11.11
C ASP A 778 0.29 -10.66 12.03
N PRO A 779 0.80 -11.87 11.72
CA PRO A 779 1.80 -12.55 12.54
C PRO A 779 3.13 -11.81 12.67
N ASN A 780 3.54 -11.04 11.65
CA ASN A 780 4.78 -10.28 11.68
C ASN A 780 4.65 -9.09 12.63
N MET A 781 3.50 -8.40 12.64
CA MET A 781 3.18 -7.38 13.64
C MET A 781 3.05 -7.97 15.06
N ALA A 782 2.56 -9.21 15.20
CA ALA A 782 2.52 -9.89 16.50
C ALA A 782 3.93 -10.25 16.99
N LEU A 783 4.80 -10.72 16.09
CA LEU A 783 6.21 -10.97 16.35
C LEU A 783 6.95 -9.68 16.73
N GLN A 784 6.75 -8.58 16.00
CA GLN A 784 7.29 -7.25 16.34
C GLN A 784 6.80 -6.76 17.71
N MET A 785 5.53 -6.97 18.04
CA MET A 785 4.97 -6.65 19.36
C MET A 785 5.69 -7.46 20.47
N LEU A 786 5.86 -8.77 20.29
CA LEU A 786 6.56 -9.61 21.25
C LEU A 786 8.05 -9.25 21.37
N GLN A 787 8.72 -8.94 20.25
CA GLN A 787 10.08 -8.41 20.23
C GLN A 787 10.15 -7.08 21.00
N TRP A 788 9.21 -6.15 20.79
CA TRP A 788 9.13 -4.88 21.51
C TRP A 788 8.91 -5.07 23.03
N PHE A 789 8.18 -6.10 23.45
CA PHE A 789 8.00 -6.43 24.86
C PHE A 789 9.22 -7.12 25.50
N THR A 790 10.07 -7.80 24.73
CA THR A 790 11.12 -8.72 25.25
C THR A 790 12.56 -8.35 24.88
N GLN A 791 12.78 -7.41 23.96
CA GLN A 791 14.11 -7.00 23.48
C GLN A 791 14.42 -5.54 23.82
N GLY A 792 15.71 -5.19 23.81
CA GLY A 792 16.25 -3.90 24.25
C GLY A 792 16.57 -3.87 25.75
N GLY A 793 17.27 -2.83 26.21
CA GLY A 793 17.98 -2.83 27.50
C GLY A 793 17.14 -3.15 28.75
N ALA A 794 15.90 -2.65 28.81
CA ALA A 794 14.91 -3.08 29.80
C ALA A 794 13.57 -3.37 29.08
N PRO A 795 12.90 -4.50 29.37
CA PRO A 795 11.54 -4.79 28.91
C PRO A 795 10.52 -3.73 29.36
N ALA A 796 9.55 -3.42 28.51
CA ALA A 796 8.63 -2.29 28.73
C ALA A 796 7.83 -2.37 30.04
N TYR A 797 7.33 -3.55 30.41
CA TYR A 797 6.61 -3.74 31.67
C TYR A 797 7.52 -3.74 32.90
N GLU A 798 8.78 -4.14 32.79
CA GLU A 798 9.71 -4.03 33.91
C GLU A 798 10.13 -2.58 34.12
N PHE A 799 10.34 -1.82 33.04
CA PHE A 799 10.56 -0.38 33.14
C PHE A 799 9.33 0.32 33.76
N LEU A 800 8.11 -0.11 33.41
CA LEU A 800 6.87 0.35 34.03
C LEU A 800 6.83 0.06 35.53
N MET A 801 7.00 -1.20 35.96
CA MET A 801 6.92 -1.55 37.39
C MET A 801 8.07 -0.92 38.20
N ARG A 802 9.27 -0.78 37.61
CA ARG A 802 10.36 0.01 38.20
C ARG A 802 9.98 1.49 38.32
N THR A 803 9.32 2.08 37.31
CA THR A 803 8.87 3.48 37.36
C THR A 803 7.80 3.67 38.43
N VAL A 804 6.82 2.75 38.53
CA VAL A 804 5.84 2.73 39.62
C VAL A 804 6.58 2.64 40.96
N ALA A 805 7.44 1.65 41.17
CA ALA A 805 8.20 1.48 42.42
C ALA A 805 9.06 2.70 42.78
N THR A 806 9.69 3.34 41.79
CA THR A 806 10.44 4.59 42.01
C THR A 806 9.50 5.70 42.47
N ASN A 807 8.28 5.80 41.93
CA ASN A 807 7.33 6.85 42.30
C ASN A 807 6.46 6.50 43.52
N THR A 808 6.41 5.26 43.98
CA THR A 808 5.58 4.86 45.13
C THR A 808 6.39 4.58 46.40
N ARG A 809 7.68 4.25 46.28
CA ARG A 809 8.65 4.19 47.40
C ARG A 809 9.21 5.57 47.74
N LEU A 810 8.41 6.37 48.43
CA LEU A 810 8.74 7.71 48.89
C LEU A 810 9.42 7.66 50.27
N LEU A 811 10.74 7.46 50.28
CA LEU A 811 11.54 7.48 51.50
C LEU A 811 11.38 8.81 52.26
N ASP A 812 10.76 8.75 53.43
CA ASP A 812 10.74 9.82 54.42
C ASP A 812 11.67 9.50 55.62
N PRO A 813 12.84 10.15 55.73
CA PRO A 813 13.74 9.96 56.86
C PRO A 813 13.10 10.29 58.21
N ASP A 814 12.17 11.24 58.24
CA ASP A 814 11.59 11.76 59.49
C ASP A 814 10.59 10.78 60.11
N ALA A 815 9.82 10.05 59.28
CA ALA A 815 8.98 8.94 59.72
C ALA A 815 9.79 7.76 60.29
N VAL A 816 10.95 7.44 59.69
CA VAL A 816 11.85 6.40 60.19
C VAL A 816 12.52 6.83 61.50
N ALA A 817 12.95 8.10 61.60
CA ALA A 817 13.51 8.67 62.82
C ALA A 817 12.49 8.70 63.96
N ALA A 818 11.23 9.07 63.70
CA ALA A 818 10.17 9.08 64.71
C ALA A 818 9.89 7.68 65.30
N ASN A 819 9.83 6.65 64.44
CA ASN A 819 9.63 5.26 64.88
C ASN A 819 10.84 4.69 65.64
N ALA A 820 12.07 5.03 65.24
CA ALA A 820 13.28 4.62 65.95
C ALA A 820 13.44 5.34 67.31
N ALA A 821 13.14 6.65 67.36
CA ALA A 821 13.25 7.47 68.57
C ALA A 821 12.29 7.03 69.68
N GLY A 822 11.05 6.64 69.35
CA GLY A 822 10.09 6.12 70.33
C GLY A 822 10.60 4.88 71.09
N THR A 823 11.31 4.00 70.39
CA THR A 823 11.90 2.78 70.97
C THR A 823 13.12 3.08 71.86
N SER A 824 13.90 4.10 71.48
CA SER A 824 15.10 4.55 72.22
C SER A 824 14.76 5.32 73.50
N LEU A 825 13.82 6.29 73.41
CA LEU A 825 13.46 7.18 74.52
C LEU A 825 12.85 6.44 75.71
N LEU A 826 12.08 5.37 75.47
CA LEU A 826 11.55 4.52 76.55
C LEU A 826 12.65 3.70 77.26
N GLY A 827 13.69 3.26 76.54
CA GLY A 827 14.86 2.62 77.13
C GLY A 827 15.71 3.60 77.95
N ALA A 828 15.96 4.80 77.41
CA ALA A 828 16.69 5.86 78.09
C ALA A 828 15.95 6.38 79.34
N ALA A 829 14.61 6.51 79.28
CA ALA A 829 13.80 6.90 80.43
C ALA A 829 13.82 5.85 81.55
N ALA A 830 13.78 4.56 81.21
CA ALA A 830 13.90 3.48 82.19
C ALA A 830 15.29 3.46 82.88
N GLN A 831 16.37 3.68 82.11
CA GLN A 831 17.72 3.80 82.67
C GLN A 831 17.90 5.07 83.51
N ALA A 832 17.34 6.21 83.09
CA ALA A 832 17.39 7.47 83.84
C ALA A 832 16.56 7.46 85.13
N ALA A 833 15.45 6.70 85.16
CA ALA A 833 14.68 6.48 86.38
C ALA A 833 15.46 5.58 87.37
N SER A 834 16.08 4.50 86.89
CA SER A 834 16.89 3.59 87.70
C SER A 834 18.11 4.28 88.31
N SER A 835 18.84 5.09 87.53
CA SER A 835 20.03 5.80 88.01
C SER A 835 19.69 6.92 89.01
N ARG A 836 18.59 7.66 88.79
CA ARG A 836 18.09 8.66 89.77
C ARG A 836 17.67 8.01 91.09
N LEU A 837 17.01 6.86 91.06
CA LEU A 837 16.63 6.13 92.28
C LEU A 837 17.83 5.60 93.06
N GLN A 838 18.88 5.11 92.36
CA GLN A 838 20.13 4.71 93.02
C GLN A 838 20.87 5.89 93.66
N SER A 839 20.84 7.08 93.03
CA SER A 839 21.47 8.30 93.57
C SER A 839 20.80 8.88 94.83
N GLN A 840 19.60 8.40 95.22
CA GLN A 840 18.83 8.94 96.34
C GLN A 840 18.76 8.02 97.57
N GLY A 841 19.56 6.95 97.63
CA GLY A 841 19.82 6.21 98.88
C GLY A 841 18.61 5.53 99.55
N ARG A 842 17.50 5.33 98.83
CA ARG A 842 16.31 4.65 99.36
C ARG A 842 16.34 3.15 99.09
N THR A 843 16.16 2.37 100.16
CA THR A 843 16.40 0.93 100.20
C THR A 843 15.39 0.09 99.41
N GLY A 844 15.91 -0.78 98.54
CA GLY A 844 15.37 -2.11 98.20
C GLY A 844 14.02 -2.19 97.46
N MET A 845 12.91 -1.82 98.11
CA MET A 845 11.57 -2.30 97.73
C MET A 845 10.81 -1.35 96.79
N ALA A 846 11.03 -0.04 96.86
CA ALA A 846 10.34 0.91 95.97
C ALA A 846 10.77 0.76 94.49
N ALA A 847 12.06 0.49 94.25
CA ALA A 847 12.60 0.30 92.90
C ALA A 847 12.13 -1.03 92.26
N ALA A 848 12.02 -2.11 93.05
CA ALA A 848 11.47 -3.37 92.58
C ALA A 848 10.02 -3.22 92.12
N ASN A 849 9.16 -2.61 92.96
CA ASN A 849 7.75 -2.40 92.63
C ASN A 849 7.55 -1.46 91.42
N ALA A 850 8.36 -0.40 91.28
CA ALA A 850 8.30 0.46 90.11
C ALA A 850 8.70 -0.27 88.81
N THR A 851 9.72 -1.12 88.88
CA THR A 851 10.18 -1.92 87.72
C THR A 851 9.17 -3.01 87.35
N GLN A 852 8.54 -3.64 88.34
CA GLN A 852 7.53 -4.68 88.14
C GLN A 852 6.20 -4.10 87.63
N ALA A 853 5.80 -2.90 88.08
CA ALA A 853 4.68 -2.15 87.51
C ALA A 853 4.94 -1.73 86.05
N ALA A 854 6.16 -1.30 85.72
CA ALA A 854 6.55 -0.99 84.34
C ALA A 854 6.54 -2.22 83.42
N LEU A 855 6.93 -3.40 83.94
CA LEU A 855 6.85 -4.67 83.21
C LEU A 855 5.41 -5.16 83.03
N GLN A 856 4.54 -5.00 84.03
CA GLN A 856 3.11 -5.31 83.91
C GLN A 856 2.39 -4.35 82.93
N ALA A 857 2.73 -3.05 82.93
CA ALA A 857 2.24 -2.11 81.92
C ALA A 857 2.64 -2.54 80.49
N ARG A 858 3.86 -3.08 80.33
CA ARG A 858 4.37 -3.60 79.04
C ARG A 858 3.64 -4.86 78.55
N GLN A 859 3.06 -5.66 79.45
CA GLN A 859 2.25 -6.84 79.08
C GLN A 859 0.75 -6.53 78.96
N GLY A 860 0.23 -5.58 79.74
CA GLY A 860 -1.19 -5.19 79.71
C GLY A 860 -1.58 -4.31 78.52
N GLN A 861 -0.65 -3.60 77.89
CA GLN A 861 -0.94 -2.70 76.76
C GLN A 861 -0.87 -3.35 75.37
N ALA A 862 -0.96 -4.68 75.28
CA ALA A 862 -1.14 -5.36 73.99
C ALA A 862 -2.53 -5.12 73.35
N GLY A 863 -3.50 -4.57 74.10
CA GLY A 863 -4.91 -4.49 73.67
C GLY A 863 -5.51 -3.09 73.43
N ALA A 864 -4.84 -1.99 73.78
CA ALA A 864 -5.46 -0.65 73.69
C ALA A 864 -4.44 0.50 73.46
N VAL A 865 -4.24 0.87 72.19
CA VAL A 865 -3.73 2.19 71.79
C VAL A 865 -4.78 2.79 70.83
N PRO A 866 -5.23 4.04 71.02
CA PRO A 866 -6.20 4.65 70.12
C PRO A 866 -5.74 4.67 68.66
N ASP A 867 -6.61 4.24 67.76
CA ASP A 867 -6.38 4.00 66.32
C ASP A 867 -5.85 5.24 65.56
N ALA A 868 -6.16 6.44 66.07
CA ALA A 868 -5.88 7.73 65.44
C ALA A 868 -4.39 8.09 65.24
N ARG A 869 -3.43 7.35 65.83
CA ARG A 869 -1.97 7.57 65.59
C ARG A 869 -1.31 6.49 64.72
N ARG A 870 -2.07 5.53 64.17
CA ARG A 870 -1.53 4.42 63.36
C ARG A 870 -1.91 4.44 61.88
N ARG A 871 -2.64 5.46 61.42
CA ARG A 871 -3.02 5.61 60.01
C ARG A 871 -2.78 7.04 59.52
N ARG A 872 -1.54 7.30 59.11
CA ARG A 872 -1.26 8.33 58.08
C ARG A 872 -1.19 7.58 56.76
N GLU A 873 -1.90 8.07 55.75
CA GLU A 873 -1.92 7.46 54.42
C GLU A 873 -0.66 7.89 53.66
N ASP A 874 0.44 7.16 53.89
CA ASP A 874 1.65 7.29 53.08
C ASP A 874 1.54 6.39 51.83
N VAL A 875 2.04 6.87 50.69
CA VAL A 875 1.93 6.21 49.36
C VAL A 875 2.48 4.77 49.34
N GLU A 876 3.43 4.47 50.21
CA GLU A 876 4.04 3.14 50.37
C GLU A 876 3.05 2.07 50.89
N ASN A 877 1.95 2.47 51.55
CA ASN A 877 0.98 1.56 52.14
C ASN A 877 -0.23 1.24 51.24
N ASP A 878 -0.28 1.75 50.00
CA ASP A 878 -1.38 1.47 49.07
C ASP A 878 -1.30 0.03 48.52
N ALA A 879 -2.31 -0.79 48.81
CA ALA A 879 -2.34 -2.22 48.46
C ALA A 879 -2.26 -2.52 46.95
N LEU A 880 -2.81 -1.65 46.09
CA LEU A 880 -2.74 -1.82 44.64
C LEU A 880 -1.33 -1.51 44.12
N LEU A 881 -0.77 -0.37 44.54
CA LEU A 881 0.54 0.06 44.11
C LEU A 881 1.64 -0.86 44.66
N HIS A 882 1.57 -1.25 45.93
CA HIS A 882 2.48 -2.23 46.53
C HIS A 882 2.38 -3.59 45.81
N GLY A 883 1.17 -4.08 45.56
CA GLY A 883 0.95 -5.35 44.87
C GLY A 883 1.47 -5.41 43.43
N LEU A 884 1.47 -4.27 42.71
CA LEU A 884 2.10 -4.16 41.38
C LEU A 884 3.63 -4.09 41.46
N VAL A 885 4.17 -3.43 42.49
CA VAL A 885 5.60 -3.36 42.74
C VAL A 885 6.16 -4.74 43.09
N ASP A 886 5.53 -5.50 43.98
CA ASP A 886 5.95 -6.86 44.34
C ASP A 886 5.90 -7.83 43.15
N PHE A 887 4.93 -7.66 42.26
CA PHE A 887 4.82 -8.46 41.03
C PHE A 887 6.00 -8.21 40.07
N GLY A 888 6.50 -6.98 40.01
CA GLY A 888 7.44 -6.52 38.98
C GLY A 888 8.88 -6.25 39.41
N VAL A 889 9.11 -5.94 40.67
CA VAL A 889 10.39 -5.46 41.20
C VAL A 889 10.89 -6.44 42.26
N PRO A 890 12.15 -6.91 42.20
CA PRO A 890 12.64 -7.88 43.17
C PRO A 890 12.57 -7.32 44.60
N PRO A 891 12.27 -8.16 45.60
CA PRO A 891 12.24 -7.73 46.99
C PRO A 891 13.61 -7.18 47.38
N THR A 892 13.63 -5.97 47.93
CA THR A 892 14.85 -5.36 48.46
C THR A 892 15.29 -6.13 49.71
N PRO A 893 16.56 -6.55 49.82
CA PRO A 893 17.05 -7.18 51.04
C PRO A 893 16.88 -6.21 52.23
N PRO A 894 16.59 -6.71 53.44
CA PRO A 894 16.44 -5.85 54.61
C PRO A 894 17.75 -5.08 54.86
N PRO A 895 17.68 -3.81 55.30
CA PRO A 895 18.87 -3.03 55.61
C PRO A 895 19.67 -3.72 56.73
N PRO A 896 21.02 -3.67 56.68
CA PRO A 896 21.84 -4.24 57.74
C PRO A 896 21.55 -3.54 59.08
N PRO A 897 21.60 -4.26 60.22
CA PRO A 897 21.34 -3.68 61.52
C PRO A 897 22.32 -2.55 61.82
N VAL A 898 21.79 -1.42 62.30
CA VAL A 898 22.57 -0.21 62.60
C VAL A 898 23.70 -0.54 63.59
N GLY A 899 24.95 -0.47 63.13
CA GLY A 899 26.14 -0.80 63.92
C GLY A 899 27.03 -1.89 63.33
N SER A 900 26.65 -2.59 62.27
CA SER A 900 27.53 -3.56 61.61
C SER A 900 28.71 -2.87 60.88
N THR A 901 29.94 -3.14 61.30
CA THR A 901 31.18 -2.67 60.66
C THR A 901 31.59 -3.47 59.42
N THR A 902 30.85 -4.52 59.08
CA THR A 902 31.05 -5.33 57.87
C THR A 902 30.61 -4.55 56.63
N PRO A 903 31.43 -4.47 55.56
CA PRO A 903 30.99 -3.85 54.31
C PRO A 903 29.79 -4.61 53.72
N PRO A 904 28.85 -3.92 53.06
CA PRO A 904 27.68 -4.58 52.47
C PRO A 904 28.14 -5.60 51.41
N PRO A 905 27.52 -6.79 51.34
CA PRO A 905 27.83 -7.76 50.30
C PRO A 905 27.54 -7.16 48.91
N PRO A 906 28.26 -7.60 47.86
CA PRO A 906 27.98 -7.15 46.49
C PRO A 906 26.50 -7.41 46.14
N PRO A 907 25.89 -6.57 45.28
CA PRO A 907 24.47 -6.68 44.97
C PRO A 907 24.15 -8.08 44.46
N ALA A 908 23.30 -8.79 45.20
CA ALA A 908 22.82 -10.11 44.80
C ALA A 908 22.14 -10.02 43.42
N PRO A 909 22.24 -11.06 42.57
CA PRO A 909 21.48 -11.09 41.33
C PRO A 909 19.98 -10.90 41.66
N PRO A 910 19.24 -10.11 40.87
CA PRO A 910 17.84 -9.81 41.15
C PRO A 910 17.05 -11.11 41.21
N GLY A 911 16.39 -11.35 42.35
CA GLY A 911 15.58 -12.55 42.57
C GLY A 911 14.46 -12.70 41.52
N PRO A 912 13.93 -13.92 41.34
CA PRO A 912 12.83 -14.15 40.42
C PRO A 912 11.61 -13.32 40.83
N THR A 913 11.01 -12.63 39.85
CA THR A 913 9.73 -11.94 40.01
C THR A 913 8.68 -12.56 39.09
N PRO A 914 7.39 -12.55 39.46
CA PRO A 914 6.31 -12.99 38.59
C PRO A 914 6.32 -12.33 37.20
N LEU A 915 6.73 -11.05 37.12
CA LEU A 915 6.89 -10.35 35.85
C LEU A 915 8.05 -10.89 34.99
N ARG A 916 9.14 -11.38 35.60
CA ARG A 916 10.24 -12.01 34.88
C ARG A 916 9.80 -13.34 34.28
N GLU A 917 9.06 -14.16 35.03
CA GLU A 917 8.45 -15.38 34.51
C GLU A 917 7.50 -15.08 33.33
N TYR A 918 6.73 -13.99 33.41
CA TYR A 918 5.90 -13.49 32.31
C TYR A 918 6.74 -13.11 31.06
N GLN A 919 7.86 -12.39 31.24
CA GLN A 919 8.77 -12.07 30.13
C GLN A 919 9.38 -13.31 29.48
N GLU A 920 9.73 -14.32 30.29
CA GLU A 920 10.21 -15.62 29.81
C GLU A 920 9.13 -16.36 29.00
N GLN A 921 7.85 -16.27 29.39
CA GLN A 921 6.74 -16.78 28.56
C GLN A 921 6.59 -16.01 27.24
N LEU A 922 6.73 -14.68 27.25
CA LEU A 922 6.69 -13.90 26.01
C LEU A 922 7.88 -14.22 25.09
N ALA A 923 9.08 -14.43 25.64
CA ALA A 923 10.26 -14.83 24.88
C ALA A 923 10.09 -16.23 24.28
N PHE A 924 9.56 -17.18 25.05
CA PHE A 924 9.26 -18.53 24.57
C PHE A 924 8.24 -18.54 23.41
N VAL A 925 7.17 -17.75 23.53
CA VAL A 925 6.19 -17.57 22.43
C VAL A 925 6.81 -16.85 21.24
N ARG A 926 7.62 -15.80 21.47
CA ARG A 926 8.33 -15.06 20.42
C ARG A 926 9.23 -15.99 19.60
N ASP A 927 10.02 -16.83 20.26
CA ASP A 927 11.03 -17.67 19.59
C ASP A 927 10.36 -18.83 18.83
N ALA A 928 9.27 -19.39 19.38
CA ALA A 928 8.43 -20.35 18.66
C ALA A 928 7.71 -19.72 17.45
N LEU A 929 7.23 -18.47 17.56
CA LEU A 929 6.60 -17.74 16.47
C LEU A 929 7.62 -17.34 15.39
N GLN A 930 8.80 -16.86 15.78
CA GLN A 930 9.93 -16.53 14.91
C GLN A 930 10.29 -17.76 14.05
N THR A 931 10.49 -18.91 14.69
CA THR A 931 10.80 -20.18 14.00
C THR A 931 9.74 -20.55 12.94
N HIS A 932 8.46 -20.31 13.23
CA HIS A 932 7.38 -20.58 12.29
C HIS A 932 7.22 -19.52 11.19
N VAL A 933 7.52 -18.25 11.48
CA VAL A 933 7.54 -17.16 10.48
C VAL A 933 8.69 -17.37 9.49
N ASP A 934 9.87 -17.76 9.99
CA ASP A 934 11.06 -18.03 9.16
C ASP A 934 10.94 -19.34 8.38
N ASN A 935 10.23 -20.35 8.92
CA ASN A 935 9.91 -21.60 8.22
C ASN A 935 8.43 -21.99 8.39
N PRO A 936 7.53 -21.51 7.50
CA PRO A 936 6.09 -21.81 7.56
C PRO A 936 5.72 -23.29 7.36
N VAL A 937 6.67 -24.13 6.92
CA VAL A 937 6.49 -25.58 6.70
C VAL A 937 6.91 -26.40 7.94
N ALA A 938 7.51 -25.75 8.95
CA ALA A 938 7.89 -26.42 10.19
C ALA A 938 6.67 -26.99 10.95
N PRO A 939 6.84 -28.08 11.73
CA PRO A 939 5.78 -28.62 12.58
C PRO A 939 5.17 -27.54 13.49
N THR A 940 3.84 -27.53 13.57
CA THR A 940 3.08 -26.47 14.26
C THR A 940 2.92 -26.73 15.77
N ALA A 941 3.14 -27.98 16.21
CA ALA A 941 2.99 -28.42 17.59
C ALA A 941 3.86 -27.65 18.62
N PRO A 942 5.14 -27.27 18.33
CA PRO A 942 5.93 -26.45 19.25
C PRO A 942 5.31 -25.05 19.47
N LEU A 943 4.81 -24.40 18.41
CA LEU A 943 4.17 -23.10 18.50
C LEU A 943 2.86 -23.17 19.30
N LEU A 944 2.00 -24.16 19.03
CA LEU A 944 0.76 -24.35 19.78
C LEU A 944 1.03 -24.69 21.26
N THR A 945 2.03 -25.53 21.53
CA THR A 945 2.48 -25.84 22.89
C THR A 945 3.00 -24.59 23.61
N ALA A 946 3.80 -23.76 22.95
CA ALA A 946 4.31 -22.52 23.52
C ALA A 946 3.19 -21.54 23.88
N LEU A 947 2.23 -21.34 22.97
CA LEU A 947 1.05 -20.49 23.19
C LEU A 947 0.18 -21.00 24.35
N GLN A 948 -0.10 -22.30 24.41
CA GLN A 948 -0.90 -22.90 25.49
C GLN A 948 -0.20 -22.80 26.84
N THR A 949 1.11 -23.08 26.88
CA THR A 949 1.94 -22.98 28.08
C THR A 949 1.96 -21.55 28.61
N ALA A 950 2.13 -20.57 27.71
CA ALA A 950 2.13 -19.16 28.06
C ALA A 950 0.76 -18.70 28.58
N GLN A 951 -0.36 -19.00 27.91
CA GLN A 951 -1.70 -18.67 28.42
C GLN A 951 -1.93 -19.22 29.84
N THR A 952 -1.59 -20.50 30.05
CA THR A 952 -1.80 -21.18 31.34
C THR A 952 -0.94 -20.57 32.44
N ARG A 953 0.36 -20.32 32.16
CA ARG A 953 1.28 -19.72 33.13
C ARG A 953 0.95 -18.27 33.43
N VAL A 954 0.56 -17.47 32.44
CA VAL A 954 0.20 -16.06 32.65
C VAL A 954 -1.07 -15.92 33.48
N GLU A 955 -2.09 -16.76 33.25
CA GLU A 955 -3.27 -16.78 34.11
C GLU A 955 -2.93 -17.23 35.54
N ALA A 956 -2.01 -18.19 35.72
CA ALA A 956 -1.52 -18.58 37.04
C ALA A 956 -0.76 -17.43 37.74
N LEU A 957 0.11 -16.70 37.04
CA LEU A 957 0.84 -15.54 37.57
C LEU A 957 -0.13 -14.42 38.01
N ILE A 958 -1.17 -14.13 37.22
CA ILE A 958 -2.22 -13.16 37.57
C ILE A 958 -2.99 -13.60 38.81
N ASN A 959 -3.33 -14.88 38.93
CA ASN A 959 -4.06 -15.40 40.09
C ASN A 959 -3.18 -15.50 41.35
N GLY A 960 -1.86 -15.62 41.21
CA GLY A 960 -0.89 -15.53 42.30
C GLY A 960 -0.63 -14.10 42.79
N ALA A 961 -0.97 -13.07 42.01
CA ALA A 961 -0.76 -11.68 42.38
C ALA A 961 -1.74 -11.18 43.48
N ALA A 962 -1.34 -10.09 44.16
CA ALA A 962 -2.17 -9.38 45.13
C ALA A 962 -3.53 -8.97 44.55
N VAL A 963 -4.61 -9.10 45.33
CA VAL A 963 -5.99 -8.98 44.85
C VAL A 963 -6.26 -7.66 44.12
N ASP A 964 -5.84 -6.54 44.71
CA ASP A 964 -6.04 -5.20 44.15
C ASP A 964 -5.22 -4.91 42.88
N ALA A 965 -4.12 -5.66 42.66
CA ALA A 965 -3.30 -5.55 41.46
C ALA A 965 -3.88 -6.35 40.27
N ARG A 966 -4.67 -7.41 40.53
CA ARG A 966 -5.20 -8.31 39.47
C ARG A 966 -5.97 -7.59 38.36
N PRO A 967 -6.83 -6.59 38.61
CA PRO A 967 -7.54 -5.89 37.53
C PRO A 967 -6.59 -5.18 36.55
N VAL A 968 -5.50 -4.59 37.05
CA VAL A 968 -4.48 -3.94 36.19
C VAL A 968 -3.70 -5.00 35.42
N LEU A 969 -3.26 -6.08 36.07
CA LEU A 969 -2.50 -7.16 35.43
C LEU A 969 -3.33 -7.90 34.36
N ARG A 970 -4.62 -8.16 34.59
CA ARG A 970 -5.54 -8.74 33.60
C ARG A 970 -5.73 -7.89 32.34
N ASN A 971 -5.58 -6.57 32.45
CA ASN A 971 -5.67 -5.66 31.30
C ASN A 971 -4.37 -5.55 30.48
N LEU A 972 -3.23 -6.03 31.02
CA LEU A 972 -1.90 -5.84 30.44
C LEU A 972 -1.21 -7.15 30.01
N LEU A 973 -1.32 -8.21 30.80
CA LEU A 973 -0.53 -9.44 30.61
C LEU A 973 -1.16 -10.46 29.63
N PRO A 974 -2.47 -10.75 29.65
CA PRO A 974 -3.06 -11.68 28.67
C PRO A 974 -3.03 -11.18 27.20
N PRO A 975 -3.35 -9.91 26.87
CA PRO A 975 -3.54 -9.48 25.49
C PRO A 975 -2.37 -9.75 24.53
N PRO A 976 -1.08 -9.54 24.87
CA PRO A 976 0.02 -9.85 23.95
C PRO A 976 0.05 -11.32 23.50
N ILE A 977 -0.33 -12.25 24.39
CA ILE A 977 -0.40 -13.69 24.08
C ILE A 977 -1.69 -14.01 23.32
N GLU A 978 -2.85 -13.55 23.79
CA GLU A 978 -4.15 -13.77 23.12
C GLU A 978 -4.17 -13.25 21.68
N PHE A 979 -3.60 -12.06 21.46
CA PHE A 979 -3.47 -11.47 20.14
C PHE A 979 -2.54 -12.29 19.27
N THR A 980 -1.43 -12.79 19.83
CA THR A 980 -0.54 -13.70 19.12
C THR A 980 -1.24 -15.00 18.77
N VAL A 981 -2.03 -15.60 19.68
CA VAL A 981 -2.86 -16.79 19.40
C VAL A 981 -3.78 -16.55 18.20
N ARG A 982 -4.54 -15.44 18.18
CA ARG A 982 -5.46 -15.15 17.06
C ARG A 982 -4.74 -14.96 15.73
N ARG A 983 -3.55 -14.33 15.72
CA ARG A 983 -2.79 -14.11 14.48
C ARG A 983 -2.03 -15.35 14.02
N ALA A 984 -1.46 -16.13 14.95
CA ALA A 984 -0.80 -17.39 14.66
C ALA A 984 -1.79 -18.44 14.14
N THR A 985 -2.89 -18.70 14.86
CA THR A 985 -3.90 -19.69 14.43
C THR A 985 -4.57 -19.32 13.11
N GLY A 986 -4.86 -18.04 12.87
CA GLY A 986 -5.36 -17.57 11.57
C GLY A 986 -4.36 -17.73 10.41
N ALA A 987 -3.05 -17.62 10.67
CA ALA A 987 -2.02 -17.87 9.67
C ALA A 987 -1.79 -19.36 9.41
N LEU A 988 -1.82 -20.18 10.47
CA LEU A 988 -1.81 -21.65 10.37
C LEU A 988 -3.00 -22.15 9.54
N ALA A 989 -4.19 -21.59 9.74
CA ALA A 989 -5.35 -21.88 8.92
C ALA A 989 -5.14 -21.45 7.45
N GLY A 990 -4.53 -20.29 7.21
CA GLY A 990 -4.12 -19.84 5.87
C GLY A 990 -3.21 -20.85 5.16
N ALA A 991 -2.12 -21.28 5.80
CA ALA A 991 -1.20 -22.28 5.26
C ALA A 991 -1.87 -23.66 5.08
N GLY A 992 -2.79 -24.04 5.97
CA GLY A 992 -3.64 -25.21 5.80
C GLY A 992 -4.55 -25.10 4.58
N SER A 993 -5.13 -23.93 4.32
CA SER A 993 -5.95 -23.66 3.14
C SER A 993 -5.16 -23.75 1.83
N ASP A 994 -3.88 -23.36 1.84
CA ASP A 994 -3.01 -23.50 0.67
C ASP A 994 -2.66 -24.98 0.41
N ARG A 995 -2.41 -25.78 1.47
CA ARG A 995 -2.19 -27.24 1.34
C ARG A 995 -3.45 -27.99 0.90
N TRP A 996 -4.63 -27.55 1.36
CA TRP A 996 -5.93 -28.08 0.93
C TRP A 996 -6.16 -27.96 -0.58
N CYS A 997 -5.65 -26.89 -1.21
CA CYS A 997 -5.71 -26.73 -2.66
C CYS A 997 -5.07 -27.90 -3.40
N SER A 998 -3.83 -28.26 -3.05
CA SER A 998 -3.12 -29.38 -3.68
C SER A 998 -3.61 -30.75 -3.24
N ALA A 999 -4.00 -30.91 -1.98
CA ALA A 999 -4.35 -32.22 -1.40
C ALA A 999 -5.81 -32.64 -1.69
N VAL A 1000 -6.75 -31.70 -1.81
CA VAL A 1000 -8.18 -32.01 -1.93
C VAL A 1000 -8.82 -31.33 -3.14
N VAL A 1001 -8.64 -30.02 -3.33
CA VAL A 1001 -9.35 -29.29 -4.40
C VAL A 1001 -8.89 -29.72 -5.79
N VAL A 1002 -7.58 -29.83 -6.02
CA VAL A 1002 -7.03 -30.22 -7.34
C VAL A 1002 -7.39 -31.66 -7.72
N PRO A 1003 -7.27 -32.68 -6.84
CA PRO A 1003 -7.79 -34.02 -7.11
C PRO A 1003 -9.28 -34.00 -7.45
N TYR A 1004 -10.13 -33.42 -6.61
CA TYR A 1004 -11.58 -33.32 -6.84
C TYR A 1004 -11.91 -32.68 -8.20
N ALA A 1005 -11.26 -31.56 -8.51
CA ALA A 1005 -11.50 -30.81 -9.74
C ALA A 1005 -11.06 -31.58 -11.00
N ARG A 1006 -10.03 -32.43 -10.91
CA ARG A 1006 -9.52 -33.24 -12.03
C ARG A 1006 -10.32 -34.51 -12.27
N THR A 1007 -10.71 -35.23 -11.22
CA THR A 1007 -11.27 -36.58 -11.36
C THR A 1007 -12.77 -36.65 -11.13
N LEU A 1008 -13.37 -35.76 -10.33
CA LEU A 1008 -14.77 -35.89 -9.89
C LEU A 1008 -15.68 -34.74 -10.36
N HIS A 1009 -15.24 -33.48 -10.28
CA HIS A 1009 -16.11 -32.29 -10.37
C HIS A 1009 -17.03 -32.23 -11.59
N ASN A 1010 -16.50 -32.50 -12.79
CA ASN A 1010 -17.29 -32.54 -14.03
C ASN A 1010 -17.47 -33.97 -14.58
N ARG A 1011 -17.52 -34.95 -13.68
CA ARG A 1011 -17.80 -36.35 -13.99
C ARG A 1011 -19.12 -36.78 -13.37
N TYR A 1012 -19.77 -37.75 -14.00
CA TYR A 1012 -20.95 -38.39 -13.47
C TYR A 1012 -20.56 -39.28 -12.27
N PRO A 1013 -21.30 -39.27 -11.14
CA PRO A 1013 -22.62 -38.64 -10.93
C PRO A 1013 -22.58 -37.19 -10.41
N PHE A 1014 -21.42 -36.62 -10.07
CA PHE A 1014 -21.28 -35.26 -9.51
C PHE A 1014 -21.76 -34.17 -10.49
N SER A 1015 -21.59 -34.39 -11.79
CA SER A 1015 -22.17 -33.63 -12.90
C SER A 1015 -23.05 -34.54 -13.75
N ALA A 1016 -24.30 -34.15 -14.00
CA ALA A 1016 -25.28 -34.99 -14.72
C ALA A 1016 -24.87 -35.30 -16.17
N SER A 1017 -24.15 -34.38 -16.83
CA SER A 1017 -23.71 -34.50 -18.23
C SER A 1017 -22.23 -34.87 -18.40
N GLY A 1018 -21.50 -35.13 -17.32
CA GLY A 1018 -20.10 -35.55 -17.37
C GLY A 1018 -19.92 -36.98 -17.89
N GLN A 1019 -18.70 -37.33 -18.31
CA GLN A 1019 -18.29 -38.75 -18.43
C GLN A 1019 -18.25 -39.41 -17.05
N ASP A 1020 -18.30 -40.74 -16.97
CA ASP A 1020 -18.20 -41.49 -15.71
C ASP A 1020 -16.93 -41.13 -14.90
N ALA A 1021 -17.09 -40.93 -13.59
CA ALA A 1021 -15.97 -40.88 -12.65
C ALA A 1021 -15.46 -42.31 -12.43
N ALA A 1022 -14.14 -42.54 -12.49
CA ALA A 1022 -13.62 -43.86 -12.17
C ALA A 1022 -13.92 -44.19 -10.70
N LEU A 1023 -14.36 -45.42 -10.43
CA LEU A 1023 -14.66 -45.88 -9.07
C LEU A 1023 -13.42 -45.89 -8.17
N SER A 1024 -12.23 -46.05 -8.77
CA SER A 1024 -10.94 -45.84 -8.11
C SER A 1024 -10.77 -44.40 -7.63
N ASP A 1025 -11.08 -43.40 -8.46
CA ASP A 1025 -10.92 -41.98 -8.11
C ASP A 1025 -11.91 -41.57 -7.00
N VAL A 1026 -13.13 -42.11 -7.03
CA VAL A 1026 -14.12 -41.92 -5.96
C VAL A 1026 -13.66 -42.56 -4.66
N ALA A 1027 -13.02 -43.73 -4.71
CA ALA A 1027 -12.39 -44.35 -3.55
C ALA A 1027 -11.19 -43.56 -3.04
N ASP A 1028 -10.26 -43.15 -3.90
CA ASP A 1028 -9.08 -42.42 -3.48
C ASP A 1028 -9.40 -41.01 -2.96
N PHE A 1029 -10.59 -40.48 -3.25
CA PHE A 1029 -11.09 -39.25 -2.64
C PHE A 1029 -11.90 -39.46 -1.34
N TYR A 1030 -12.89 -40.36 -1.33
CA TYR A 1030 -13.87 -40.52 -0.24
C TYR A 1030 -13.69 -41.77 0.65
N ARG A 1031 -12.79 -42.72 0.35
CA ARG A 1031 -12.58 -43.94 1.16
C ARG A 1031 -12.35 -43.57 2.63
N PRO A 1032 -13.12 -44.12 3.59
CA PRO A 1032 -12.96 -43.80 5.01
C PRO A 1032 -11.50 -43.89 5.49
N THR A 1033 -11.09 -42.97 6.36
CA THR A 1033 -9.74 -42.84 6.95
C THR A 1033 -8.56 -42.53 6.00
N ARG A 1034 -8.58 -43.01 4.75
CA ARG A 1034 -7.42 -42.94 3.83
C ARG A 1034 -7.65 -42.16 2.53
N GLY A 1035 -8.88 -41.89 2.13
CA GLY A 1035 -9.19 -41.04 0.98
C GLY A 1035 -8.73 -39.60 1.23
N ALA A 1036 -8.47 -38.85 0.14
CA ALA A 1036 -7.85 -37.51 0.18
C ALA A 1036 -8.48 -36.54 1.20
N VAL A 1037 -9.83 -36.53 1.32
CA VAL A 1037 -10.53 -35.70 2.31
C VAL A 1037 -10.21 -36.11 3.74
N TRP A 1038 -10.22 -37.41 4.01
CA TRP A 1038 -10.08 -37.96 5.36
C TRP A 1038 -8.63 -38.02 5.83
N ALA A 1039 -7.69 -38.27 4.92
CA ALA A 1039 -6.27 -38.14 5.18
C ALA A 1039 -5.94 -36.70 5.60
N PHE A 1040 -6.37 -35.69 4.82
CA PHE A 1040 -6.16 -34.29 5.15
C PHE A 1040 -6.88 -33.87 6.44
N TYR A 1041 -8.14 -34.30 6.64
CA TYR A 1041 -8.87 -34.01 7.88
C TYR A 1041 -8.10 -34.52 9.10
N THR A 1042 -7.65 -35.78 9.05
CA THR A 1042 -6.92 -36.43 10.15
C THR A 1042 -5.63 -35.69 10.47
N GLU A 1043 -4.84 -35.35 9.44
CA GLU A 1043 -3.56 -34.64 9.58
C GLU A 1043 -3.71 -33.19 10.07
N ALA A 1044 -4.66 -32.44 9.51
CA ALA A 1044 -4.64 -30.98 9.56
C ALA A 1044 -5.87 -30.30 10.17
N LEU A 1045 -7.02 -30.98 10.31
CA LEU A 1045 -8.28 -30.36 10.76
C LEU A 1045 -8.86 -30.91 12.07
N THR A 1046 -8.53 -32.14 12.47
CA THR A 1046 -9.08 -32.82 13.68
C THR A 1046 -9.08 -31.95 14.95
N GLY A 1047 -8.08 -31.07 15.10
CA GLY A 1047 -7.94 -30.23 16.29
C GLY A 1047 -8.67 -28.88 16.24
N ASP A 1048 -9.17 -28.48 15.07
CA ASP A 1048 -9.87 -27.20 14.85
C ASP A 1048 -11.35 -27.41 14.48
N ILE A 1049 -11.65 -28.57 13.89
CA ILE A 1049 -12.99 -29.09 13.62
C ILE A 1049 -13.04 -30.51 14.20
N ALA A 1050 -13.82 -30.71 15.25
CA ALA A 1050 -14.00 -32.04 15.85
C ALA A 1050 -15.25 -32.72 15.27
N ARG A 1051 -15.22 -34.06 15.22
CA ARG A 1051 -16.42 -34.87 14.95
C ARG A 1051 -17.22 -35.02 16.25
N GLN A 1052 -18.45 -34.51 16.26
CA GLN A 1052 -19.45 -34.70 17.30
C GLN A 1052 -20.59 -35.58 16.75
N GLY A 1053 -20.64 -36.84 17.18
CA GLY A 1053 -21.54 -37.82 16.57
C GLY A 1053 -21.23 -38.02 15.08
N ASP A 1054 -22.20 -37.75 14.22
CA ASP A 1054 -22.05 -37.83 12.75
C ASP A 1054 -21.96 -36.45 12.06
N GLN A 1055 -21.65 -35.40 12.82
CA GLN A 1055 -21.37 -34.08 12.27
C GLN A 1055 -20.01 -33.55 12.72
N TYR A 1056 -19.48 -32.62 11.92
CA TYR A 1056 -18.25 -31.89 12.17
C TYR A 1056 -18.59 -30.48 12.67
N GLU A 1057 -17.94 -30.03 13.74
CA GLU A 1057 -18.15 -28.70 14.33
C GLU A 1057 -16.83 -28.03 14.72
N PHE A 1058 -16.78 -26.71 14.61
CA PHE A 1058 -15.64 -25.92 15.08
C PHE A 1058 -15.51 -26.00 16.60
N VAL A 1059 -14.28 -26.13 17.09
CA VAL A 1059 -14.00 -26.15 18.54
C VAL A 1059 -13.43 -24.82 19.01
N THR A 1060 -13.52 -24.56 20.32
CA THR A 1060 -12.72 -23.51 20.96
C THR A 1060 -11.34 -24.07 21.30
N ARG A 1061 -10.27 -23.44 20.80
CA ARG A 1061 -8.87 -23.85 21.01
C ARG A 1061 -8.04 -22.63 21.37
N LEU A 1062 -7.19 -22.73 22.39
CA LEU A 1062 -6.39 -21.62 22.93
C LEU A 1062 -7.24 -20.37 23.29
N GLY A 1063 -8.47 -20.58 23.75
CA GLY A 1063 -9.42 -19.48 24.06
C GLY A 1063 -10.00 -18.74 22.85
N SER A 1064 -9.76 -19.22 21.62
CA SER A 1064 -10.34 -18.68 20.39
C SER A 1064 -11.31 -19.69 19.78
N ASP A 1065 -12.45 -19.22 19.27
CA ASP A 1065 -13.31 -20.03 18.40
C ASP A 1065 -12.60 -20.24 17.06
N MET A 1066 -12.47 -21.49 16.61
CA MET A 1066 -11.83 -21.81 15.32
C MET A 1066 -12.70 -21.41 14.11
N SER A 1067 -13.98 -21.09 14.32
CA SER A 1067 -14.87 -20.51 13.29
C SER A 1067 -14.47 -19.10 12.86
N ASP A 1068 -13.62 -18.40 13.62
CA ASP A 1068 -12.98 -17.12 13.23
C ASP A 1068 -11.81 -17.31 12.25
N ASN A 1069 -11.22 -18.50 12.20
CA ASN A 1069 -10.10 -18.84 11.33
C ASN A 1069 -10.58 -19.50 10.03
N TRP A 1070 -11.55 -20.40 10.15
CA TRP A 1070 -12.06 -21.23 9.06
C TRP A 1070 -13.40 -20.74 8.52
N ARG A 1071 -13.70 -21.09 7.26
CA ARG A 1071 -14.94 -20.75 6.57
C ARG A 1071 -16.05 -21.79 6.86
N PRO A 1072 -17.31 -21.38 7.05
CA PRO A 1072 -18.41 -22.30 7.35
C PRO A 1072 -18.66 -23.34 6.24
N GLU A 1073 -18.28 -23.04 5.00
CA GLU A 1073 -18.36 -23.96 3.87
C GLU A 1073 -17.50 -25.22 4.05
N LEU A 1074 -16.36 -25.14 4.76
CA LEU A 1074 -15.54 -26.32 5.09
C LEU A 1074 -16.31 -27.31 5.97
N ARG A 1075 -17.01 -26.81 7.00
CA ARG A 1075 -17.86 -27.64 7.87
C ARG A 1075 -18.95 -28.35 7.07
N SER A 1076 -19.63 -27.60 6.19
CA SER A 1076 -20.65 -28.16 5.30
C SER A 1076 -20.08 -29.26 4.40
N PHE A 1077 -18.89 -29.05 3.85
CA PHE A 1077 -18.22 -30.02 2.98
C PHE A 1077 -17.81 -31.30 3.70
N LEU A 1078 -17.28 -31.21 4.93
CA LEU A 1078 -16.95 -32.39 5.72
C LEU A 1078 -18.19 -33.23 6.04
N ASN A 1079 -19.31 -32.58 6.43
CA ASN A 1079 -20.59 -33.26 6.66
C ASN A 1079 -21.10 -33.97 5.39
N ARG A 1080 -21.10 -33.30 4.23
CA ARG A 1080 -21.54 -33.91 2.95
C ARG A 1080 -20.59 -35.02 2.47
N SER A 1081 -19.29 -34.88 2.71
CA SER A 1081 -18.31 -35.92 2.41
C SER A 1081 -18.51 -37.15 3.29
N GLN A 1082 -18.89 -36.97 4.56
CA GLN A 1082 -19.23 -38.07 5.47
C GLN A 1082 -20.49 -38.80 5.00
N ASP A 1083 -21.53 -38.06 4.59
CA ASP A 1083 -22.75 -38.65 4.00
C ASP A 1083 -22.39 -39.55 2.81
N LEU A 1084 -21.57 -39.06 1.87
CA LEU A 1084 -21.10 -39.81 0.71
C LEU A 1084 -20.27 -41.05 1.09
N SER A 1085 -19.40 -40.90 2.08
CA SER A 1085 -18.56 -42.01 2.56
C SER A 1085 -19.43 -43.12 3.19
N THR A 1086 -20.43 -42.75 4.00
CA THR A 1086 -21.36 -43.68 4.64
C THR A 1086 -22.20 -44.47 3.61
N VAL A 1087 -22.73 -43.80 2.59
CA VAL A 1087 -23.60 -44.47 1.60
C VAL A 1087 -22.83 -45.32 0.59
N LEU A 1088 -21.61 -44.94 0.21
CA LEU A 1088 -20.79 -45.69 -0.75
C LEU A 1088 -19.97 -46.81 -0.13
N PHE A 1089 -19.46 -46.64 1.09
CA PHE A 1089 -18.55 -47.59 1.74
C PHE A 1089 -19.25 -48.24 2.94
N PRO A 1090 -19.92 -49.39 2.76
CA PRO A 1090 -20.49 -50.13 3.89
C PRO A 1090 -19.39 -50.51 4.89
N ALA A 1091 -19.77 -50.64 6.17
CA ALA A 1091 -18.82 -50.87 7.26
C ALA A 1091 -17.88 -52.06 6.98
N GLY A 1092 -16.57 -51.79 6.96
CA GLY A 1092 -15.53 -52.77 6.63
C GLY A 1092 -15.12 -52.85 5.15
N SER A 1093 -15.70 -52.06 4.25
CA SER A 1093 -15.33 -52.00 2.83
C SER A 1093 -14.41 -50.82 2.49
N ASP A 1094 -13.28 -51.10 1.85
CA ASP A 1094 -12.36 -50.09 1.27
C ASP A 1094 -12.75 -49.63 -0.15
N ALA A 1095 -13.77 -50.28 -0.75
CA ALA A 1095 -14.26 -50.02 -2.10
C ALA A 1095 -15.75 -49.65 -2.11
N PRO A 1096 -16.23 -48.85 -3.10
CA PRO A 1096 -17.64 -48.56 -3.26
C PRO A 1096 -18.47 -49.84 -3.42
N ARG A 1097 -19.53 -50.01 -2.63
CA ARG A 1097 -20.45 -51.15 -2.73
C ARG A 1097 -21.87 -50.76 -2.33
N VAL A 1098 -22.82 -51.15 -3.18
CA VAL A 1098 -24.26 -50.90 -3.02
C VAL A 1098 -25.00 -52.21 -3.25
N ASP A 1099 -25.51 -52.79 -2.18
CA ASP A 1099 -26.36 -53.98 -2.23
C ASP A 1099 -27.84 -53.55 -2.29
N PHE A 1100 -28.62 -54.15 -3.19
CA PHE A 1100 -30.05 -53.86 -3.39
C PHE A 1100 -30.78 -55.07 -3.95
N GLU A 1101 -32.10 -55.10 -3.84
CA GLU A 1101 -32.94 -56.08 -4.51
C GLU A 1101 -33.72 -55.42 -5.66
N VAL A 1102 -34.00 -56.21 -6.69
CA VAL A 1102 -34.68 -55.82 -7.93
C VAL A 1102 -35.90 -56.70 -8.11
N ARG A 1103 -37.04 -56.10 -8.49
CA ARG A 1103 -38.24 -56.82 -8.93
C ARG A 1103 -38.80 -56.17 -10.20
N LEU A 1104 -38.92 -56.96 -11.27
CA LEU A 1104 -39.47 -56.50 -12.54
C LEU A 1104 -41.00 -56.42 -12.45
N ARG A 1105 -41.61 -55.35 -12.98
CA ARG A 1105 -43.06 -55.18 -13.00
C ARG A 1105 -43.67 -55.79 -14.26
N ALA A 1106 -44.74 -56.56 -14.08
CA ALA A 1106 -45.59 -57.00 -15.18
C ALA A 1106 -46.12 -55.77 -15.96
N THR A 1107 -45.89 -55.76 -17.27
CA THR A 1107 -46.28 -54.67 -18.17
C THR A 1107 -47.14 -55.25 -19.29
N PRO A 1108 -48.38 -54.75 -19.50
CA PRO A 1108 -49.22 -55.22 -20.60
C PRO A 1108 -48.50 -55.12 -21.95
N SER A 1109 -48.78 -56.06 -22.85
CA SER A 1109 -48.18 -56.18 -24.20
C SER A 1109 -46.67 -56.50 -24.25
N ILE A 1110 -45.98 -56.63 -23.12
CA ILE A 1110 -44.59 -57.11 -23.07
C ILE A 1110 -44.57 -58.62 -22.79
N ALA A 1111 -43.93 -59.40 -23.66
CA ALA A 1111 -43.77 -60.85 -23.53
C ALA A 1111 -42.60 -61.24 -22.61
N GLU A 1112 -41.51 -60.45 -22.66
CA GLU A 1112 -40.29 -60.68 -21.90
C GLU A 1112 -39.66 -59.32 -21.53
N LEU A 1113 -39.40 -59.12 -20.24
CA LEU A 1113 -38.64 -58.00 -19.72
C LEU A 1113 -37.33 -58.53 -19.13
N THR A 1114 -36.20 -57.99 -19.58
CA THR A 1114 -34.86 -58.39 -19.15
C THR A 1114 -34.13 -57.17 -18.58
N PHE A 1115 -33.63 -57.28 -17.36
CA PHE A 1115 -32.83 -56.25 -16.69
C PHE A 1115 -31.43 -56.81 -16.40
N THR A 1116 -30.40 -56.11 -16.87
CA THR A 1116 -28.99 -56.51 -16.71
C THR A 1116 -28.21 -55.42 -16.01
N VAL A 1117 -27.36 -55.80 -15.05
CA VAL A 1117 -26.41 -54.92 -14.35
C VAL A 1117 -25.06 -55.63 -14.30
N ASP A 1118 -24.02 -55.01 -14.86
CA ASP A 1118 -22.64 -55.52 -14.88
C ASP A 1118 -22.55 -57.02 -15.27
N GLY A 1119 -23.33 -57.42 -16.28
CA GLY A 1119 -23.44 -58.79 -16.79
C GLY A 1119 -24.42 -59.71 -16.05
N GLU A 1120 -24.76 -59.46 -14.78
CA GLU A 1120 -25.81 -60.22 -14.09
C GLU A 1120 -27.19 -59.84 -14.65
N THR A 1121 -28.02 -60.84 -14.96
CA THR A 1121 -29.29 -60.63 -15.69
C THR A 1121 -30.47 -61.28 -14.98
N LEU A 1122 -31.53 -60.49 -14.78
CA LEU A 1122 -32.86 -60.93 -14.34
C LEU A 1122 -33.82 -60.89 -15.53
N GLN A 1123 -34.38 -62.05 -15.90
CA GLN A 1123 -35.35 -62.20 -16.98
C GLN A 1123 -36.73 -62.50 -16.39
N TYR A 1124 -37.76 -61.83 -16.90
CA TYR A 1124 -39.15 -61.98 -16.45
C TYR A 1124 -40.09 -62.18 -17.65
N ARG A 1125 -40.90 -63.26 -17.57
CA ARG A 1125 -41.86 -63.68 -18.61
C ARG A 1125 -43.27 -63.82 -18.02
N ASN A 1126 -43.77 -62.74 -17.41
CA ASN A 1126 -45.14 -62.64 -16.88
C ASN A 1126 -45.56 -63.71 -15.84
N GLY A 1127 -44.60 -64.24 -15.07
CA GLY A 1127 -44.85 -65.10 -13.90
C GLY A 1127 -45.10 -64.30 -12.61
N PRO A 1128 -45.10 -64.94 -11.42
CA PRO A 1128 -45.06 -64.23 -10.15
C PRO A 1128 -43.81 -63.33 -10.06
N PRO A 1129 -43.93 -62.03 -9.70
CA PRO A 1129 -42.78 -61.12 -9.64
C PRO A 1129 -42.00 -61.27 -8.33
N GLU A 1130 -40.82 -61.88 -8.41
CA GLU A 1130 -39.93 -62.13 -7.27
C GLU A 1130 -38.87 -61.03 -7.08
N TRP A 1131 -38.33 -60.94 -5.86
CA TRP A 1131 -37.19 -60.08 -5.54
C TRP A 1131 -35.89 -60.85 -5.77
N ARG A 1132 -34.96 -60.25 -6.53
CA ARG A 1132 -33.62 -60.79 -6.75
C ARG A 1132 -32.58 -59.83 -6.18
N GLN A 1133 -31.65 -60.33 -5.37
CA GLN A 1133 -30.52 -59.53 -4.90
C GLN A 1133 -29.54 -59.23 -6.05
N PHE A 1134 -29.04 -58.00 -6.07
CA PHE A 1134 -27.99 -57.48 -6.93
C PHE A 1134 -26.99 -56.67 -6.07
N HIS A 1135 -25.78 -56.51 -6.58
CA HIS A 1135 -24.78 -55.60 -6.02
C HIS A 1135 -24.15 -54.77 -7.14
N TRP A 1136 -23.85 -53.51 -6.83
CA TRP A 1136 -23.09 -52.61 -7.69
C TRP A 1136 -21.84 -52.12 -6.95
N PRO A 1137 -20.66 -52.08 -7.59
CA PRO A 1137 -20.34 -52.63 -8.90
C PRO A 1137 -20.46 -54.17 -8.92
N GLY A 1138 -20.96 -54.73 -10.02
CA GLY A 1138 -21.18 -56.17 -10.15
C GLY A 1138 -19.90 -56.98 -10.36
N ALA A 1139 -20.02 -58.30 -10.37
CA ALA A 1139 -18.88 -59.22 -10.51
C ALA A 1139 -18.46 -59.50 -11.98
N GLY A 1140 -19.27 -59.11 -12.96
CA GLY A 1140 -18.97 -59.32 -14.38
C GLY A 1140 -17.92 -58.36 -14.94
N THR A 1141 -17.37 -58.72 -16.10
CA THR A 1141 -16.37 -57.92 -16.82
C THR A 1141 -16.97 -56.84 -17.73
N GLN A 1142 -18.24 -56.98 -18.12
CA GLN A 1142 -19.00 -55.94 -18.82
C GLN A 1142 -19.53 -54.94 -17.79
N ARG A 1143 -19.23 -53.64 -17.96
CA ARG A 1143 -19.71 -52.57 -17.10
C ARG A 1143 -20.87 -51.82 -17.75
N GLY A 1144 -21.98 -51.70 -17.04
CA GLY A 1144 -23.16 -50.98 -17.50
C GLY A 1144 -24.46 -51.56 -16.96
N ALA A 1145 -25.58 -50.96 -17.36
CA ALA A 1145 -26.90 -51.53 -17.13
C ALA A 1145 -27.79 -51.35 -18.35
N LYS A 1146 -28.69 -52.31 -18.58
CA LYS A 1146 -29.73 -52.20 -19.61
C LYS A 1146 -31.06 -52.79 -19.16
N ILE A 1147 -32.12 -52.25 -19.74
CA ILE A 1147 -33.48 -52.81 -19.72
C ILE A 1147 -33.91 -53.09 -21.17
N ARG A 1148 -34.26 -54.35 -21.44
CA ARG A 1148 -34.71 -54.83 -22.75
C ARG A 1148 -36.12 -55.37 -22.64
N ALA A 1149 -37.02 -54.88 -23.48
CA ALA A 1149 -38.42 -55.23 -23.49
C ALA A 1149 -38.82 -55.79 -24.86
N ARG A 1150 -39.16 -57.08 -24.91
CA ARG A 1150 -39.71 -57.73 -26.10
C ARG A 1150 -41.22 -57.76 -26.02
N GLY A 1151 -41.88 -57.07 -26.95
CA GLY A 1151 -43.33 -57.05 -27.08
C GLY A 1151 -43.90 -58.38 -27.59
N ILE A 1152 -45.17 -58.64 -27.32
CA ILE A 1152 -45.90 -59.79 -27.86
C ILE A 1152 -45.98 -59.79 -29.40
N ASN A 1153 -45.79 -58.62 -30.03
CA ASN A 1153 -45.81 -58.42 -31.48
C ASN A 1153 -44.45 -58.66 -32.14
N GLY A 1154 -43.43 -59.13 -31.40
CA GLY A 1154 -42.06 -59.33 -31.91
C GLY A 1154 -41.19 -58.07 -31.95
N THR A 1155 -41.72 -56.91 -31.52
CA THR A 1155 -40.93 -55.71 -31.23
C THR A 1155 -39.92 -55.98 -30.11
N ASP A 1156 -38.72 -55.43 -30.21
CA ASP A 1156 -37.64 -55.66 -29.24
C ASP A 1156 -36.83 -54.37 -29.07
N GLU A 1157 -37.06 -53.66 -27.96
CA GLU A 1157 -36.44 -52.36 -27.67
C GLU A 1157 -35.53 -52.50 -26.44
N THR A 1158 -34.35 -51.86 -26.49
CA THR A 1158 -33.37 -51.87 -25.38
C THR A 1158 -32.94 -50.45 -25.04
N ILE A 1159 -33.06 -50.08 -23.77
CA ILE A 1159 -32.43 -48.88 -23.21
C ILE A 1159 -31.19 -49.35 -22.45
N GLU A 1160 -30.01 -48.98 -22.96
CA GLU A 1160 -28.71 -49.37 -22.42
C GLU A 1160 -27.90 -48.14 -22.02
N GLN A 1161 -27.14 -48.26 -20.92
CA GLN A 1161 -26.18 -47.29 -20.42
C GLN A 1161 -24.90 -48.03 -20.06
N GLU A 1162 -23.86 -47.85 -20.87
CA GLU A 1162 -22.55 -48.44 -20.66
C GLU A 1162 -21.76 -47.68 -19.57
N GLY A 1163 -20.70 -48.31 -19.04
CA GLY A 1163 -19.77 -47.70 -18.10
C GLY A 1163 -20.01 -48.07 -16.64
N GLU A 1164 -19.06 -47.70 -15.77
CA GLU A 1164 -19.08 -48.07 -14.34
C GLU A 1164 -20.31 -47.53 -13.61
N TRP A 1165 -20.89 -46.41 -14.07
CA TRP A 1165 -22.11 -45.81 -13.51
C TRP A 1165 -23.35 -46.09 -14.35
N GLY A 1166 -23.30 -47.04 -15.29
CA GLY A 1166 -24.42 -47.37 -16.18
C GLY A 1166 -25.73 -47.66 -15.44
N LEU A 1167 -25.69 -48.34 -14.28
CA LEU A 1167 -26.87 -48.52 -13.41
C LEU A 1167 -27.50 -47.20 -12.97
N PHE A 1168 -26.67 -46.27 -12.51
CA PHE A 1168 -27.11 -44.96 -12.01
C PHE A 1168 -27.66 -44.11 -13.16
N ARG A 1169 -27.01 -44.14 -14.33
CA ARG A 1169 -27.48 -43.45 -15.54
C ARG A 1169 -28.78 -44.03 -16.06
N LEU A 1170 -28.91 -45.36 -16.04
CA LEU A 1170 -30.14 -46.03 -16.43
C LEU A 1170 -31.28 -45.58 -15.52
N PHE A 1171 -31.05 -45.52 -14.20
CA PHE A 1171 -32.03 -44.98 -13.26
C PHE A 1171 -32.35 -43.50 -13.49
N GLU A 1172 -31.37 -42.64 -13.77
CA GLU A 1172 -31.61 -41.21 -14.07
C GLU A 1172 -32.29 -40.98 -15.44
N ALA A 1173 -32.11 -41.88 -16.40
CA ALA A 1173 -32.83 -41.87 -17.69
C ALA A 1173 -34.30 -42.30 -17.57
N GLY A 1174 -34.73 -42.81 -16.40
CA GLY A 1174 -36.10 -43.15 -16.09
C GLY A 1174 -36.76 -42.17 -15.10
N VAL A 1175 -38.08 -42.24 -15.00
CA VAL A 1175 -38.82 -41.52 -13.96
C VAL A 1175 -38.73 -42.29 -12.65
N VAL A 1176 -37.85 -41.84 -11.76
CA VAL A 1176 -37.73 -42.36 -10.39
C VAL A 1176 -38.93 -41.90 -9.55
N ARG A 1177 -39.71 -42.86 -9.03
CA ARG A 1177 -40.89 -42.64 -8.18
C ARG A 1177 -40.65 -43.28 -6.81
N GLY A 1178 -40.51 -42.46 -5.77
CA GLY A 1178 -40.26 -42.91 -4.38
C GLY A 1178 -39.83 -41.73 -3.50
N ALA A 1179 -39.83 -41.93 -2.18
CA ALA A 1179 -39.35 -40.95 -1.20
C ALA A 1179 -38.09 -41.47 -0.49
N PRO A 1180 -37.22 -40.61 0.09
CA PRO A 1180 -35.98 -41.03 0.77
C PRO A 1180 -36.17 -42.05 1.89
N GLU A 1181 -37.32 -42.00 2.58
CA GLU A 1181 -37.67 -42.90 3.67
C GLU A 1181 -38.37 -44.19 3.20
N ALA A 1182 -38.73 -44.27 1.92
CA ALA A 1182 -39.40 -45.44 1.37
C ALA A 1182 -38.40 -46.60 1.23
N ARG A 1183 -38.70 -47.74 1.88
CA ARG A 1183 -37.89 -48.97 1.75
C ARG A 1183 -37.81 -49.50 0.30
N ILE A 1184 -38.71 -49.06 -0.57
CA ILE A 1184 -38.77 -49.42 -1.99
C ILE A 1184 -39.01 -48.14 -2.77
N PHE A 1185 -38.23 -47.94 -3.84
CA PHE A 1185 -38.54 -46.96 -4.88
C PHE A 1185 -38.70 -47.69 -6.22
N SER A 1186 -39.29 -47.00 -7.20
CA SER A 1186 -39.51 -47.57 -8.53
C SER A 1186 -38.88 -46.68 -9.59
N VAL A 1187 -38.40 -47.28 -10.67
CA VAL A 1187 -37.96 -46.55 -11.86
C VAL A 1187 -38.80 -47.00 -13.04
N VAL A 1188 -39.26 -46.04 -13.85
CA VAL A 1188 -40.13 -46.29 -15.00
C VAL A 1188 -39.55 -45.63 -16.24
N TRP A 1189 -39.40 -46.39 -17.32
CA TRP A 1189 -38.92 -45.91 -18.61
C TRP A 1189 -40.01 -45.99 -19.65
N ARG A 1190 -40.11 -44.98 -20.52
CA ARG A 1190 -41.00 -44.99 -21.68
C ARG A 1190 -40.20 -45.47 -22.90
N LEU A 1191 -40.65 -46.57 -23.47
CA LEU A 1191 -40.13 -47.16 -24.71
C LEU A 1191 -40.52 -46.28 -25.90
N ARG A 1192 -39.57 -45.88 -26.73
CA ARG A 1192 -39.76 -44.90 -27.81
C ARG A 1192 -40.50 -45.47 -29.01
N ASP A 1193 -40.22 -46.72 -29.36
CA ASP A 1193 -40.77 -47.35 -30.56
C ASP A 1193 -42.14 -48.00 -30.28
N GLN A 1194 -42.49 -48.17 -29.01
CA GLN A 1194 -43.69 -48.86 -28.55
C GLN A 1194 -44.66 -47.98 -27.74
N ASP A 1195 -44.22 -46.79 -27.28
CA ASP A 1195 -44.94 -45.85 -26.41
C ASP A 1195 -45.44 -46.43 -25.07
N ILE A 1196 -44.83 -47.55 -24.63
CA ILE A 1196 -45.17 -48.30 -23.41
C ILE A 1196 -44.24 -47.90 -22.24
N GLU A 1197 -44.78 -47.76 -21.04
CA GLU A 1197 -44.00 -47.61 -19.79
C GLU A 1197 -43.64 -48.98 -19.20
N VAL A 1198 -42.34 -49.31 -19.12
CA VAL A 1198 -41.82 -50.48 -18.38
C VAL A 1198 -41.23 -50.04 -17.04
N GLY A 1199 -41.45 -50.83 -15.99
CA GLY A 1199 -41.09 -50.45 -14.62
C GLY A 1199 -40.33 -51.52 -13.84
N VAL A 1200 -39.46 -51.06 -12.94
CA VAL A 1200 -38.69 -51.89 -12.01
C VAL A 1200 -38.82 -51.33 -10.60
N ASP A 1201 -39.04 -52.20 -9.61
CA ASP A 1201 -38.95 -51.86 -8.20
C ASP A 1201 -37.56 -52.18 -7.65
N ILE A 1202 -37.00 -51.25 -6.89
CA ILE A 1202 -35.67 -51.34 -6.26
C ILE A 1202 -35.83 -51.21 -4.74
N ARG A 1203 -35.22 -52.13 -3.99
CA ARG A 1203 -35.14 -52.11 -2.52
C ARG A 1203 -33.68 -52.02 -2.11
N PRO A 1204 -33.17 -50.85 -1.69
CA PRO A 1204 -31.84 -50.75 -1.09
C PRO A 1204 -31.71 -51.65 0.15
N ALA A 1205 -30.56 -52.31 0.33
CA ALA A 1205 -30.31 -53.13 1.52
C ALA A 1205 -30.13 -52.29 2.80
N ARG A 1206 -29.82 -51.01 2.66
CA ARG A 1206 -29.64 -50.02 3.75
C ARG A 1206 -30.55 -48.81 3.52
N SER A 1207 -31.06 -48.22 4.60
CA SER A 1207 -31.76 -46.93 4.55
C SER A 1207 -30.83 -45.83 4.04
N GLU A 1208 -29.57 -45.85 4.47
CA GLU A 1208 -28.47 -45.06 3.94
C GLU A 1208 -28.02 -45.60 2.59
N ASN A 1209 -28.31 -44.89 1.51
CA ASN A 1209 -28.06 -45.35 0.15
C ASN A 1209 -27.67 -44.20 -0.78
N PRO A 1210 -26.90 -44.42 -1.85
CA PRO A 1210 -26.43 -43.34 -2.71
C PRO A 1210 -27.52 -42.72 -3.60
N PHE A 1211 -28.70 -43.33 -3.68
CA PHE A 1211 -29.82 -42.81 -4.46
C PHE A 1211 -30.51 -41.63 -3.77
N PHE A 1212 -30.64 -41.66 -2.43
CA PHE A 1212 -31.34 -40.62 -1.65
C PHE A 1212 -30.55 -40.05 -0.46
N GLY A 1213 -29.46 -40.70 -0.04
CA GLY A 1213 -28.56 -40.23 1.02
C GLY A 1213 -28.77 -40.89 2.39
N VAL A 1214 -28.37 -40.16 3.43
CA VAL A 1214 -28.61 -40.51 4.84
C VAL A 1214 -29.93 -39.88 5.28
N PRO A 1215 -30.91 -40.67 5.79
CA PRO A 1215 -32.16 -40.11 6.31
C PRO A 1215 -31.91 -39.17 7.49
N ARG A 1216 -32.43 -37.93 7.43
CA ARG A 1216 -32.42 -36.98 8.54
C ARG A 1216 -33.73 -36.19 8.56
N ALA A 1217 -34.20 -35.83 9.76
CA ALA A 1217 -35.50 -35.20 9.98
C ALA A 1217 -35.67 -33.82 9.31
N ASP A 1218 -34.56 -33.14 9.01
CA ASP A 1218 -34.47 -31.85 8.31
C ASP A 1218 -34.46 -31.97 6.77
N ASN A 1219 -34.17 -33.16 6.20
CA ASN A 1219 -34.11 -33.39 4.75
C ASN A 1219 -35.44 -33.85 4.10
N ALA A 1220 -36.52 -34.00 4.88
CA ALA A 1220 -37.76 -34.65 4.43
C ALA A 1220 -38.45 -33.99 3.21
N SER A 1221 -38.13 -32.73 2.89
CA SER A 1221 -38.74 -31.97 1.78
C SER A 1221 -37.96 -32.02 0.46
N THR A 1222 -36.73 -32.55 0.43
CA THR A 1222 -35.78 -32.36 -0.69
C THR A 1222 -35.34 -33.65 -1.37
N GLY A 1223 -36.11 -34.75 -1.24
CA GLY A 1223 -35.80 -36.11 -1.68
C GLY A 1223 -35.58 -36.36 -3.19
N ARG A 1224 -34.62 -35.67 -3.79
CA ARG A 1224 -34.20 -35.81 -5.20
C ARG A 1224 -33.24 -36.98 -5.35
N PHE A 1225 -33.42 -37.74 -6.43
CA PHE A 1225 -32.49 -38.80 -6.84
C PHE A 1225 -31.08 -38.23 -7.04
N LEU A 1226 -30.06 -38.94 -6.55
CA LEU A 1226 -28.63 -38.57 -6.56
C LEU A 1226 -28.27 -37.25 -5.85
N LEU A 1227 -29.14 -36.75 -4.95
CA LEU A 1227 -28.82 -35.60 -4.10
C LEU A 1227 -27.47 -35.70 -3.37
N PRO A 1228 -27.02 -36.86 -2.84
CA PRO A 1228 -25.73 -36.96 -2.14
C PRO A 1228 -24.52 -36.50 -2.97
N PHE A 1229 -24.58 -36.64 -4.30
CA PHE A 1229 -23.49 -36.25 -5.21
C PHE A 1229 -23.59 -34.81 -5.71
N ARG A 1230 -24.74 -34.15 -5.52
CA ARG A 1230 -25.08 -32.87 -6.16
C ARG A 1230 -25.61 -31.80 -5.19
N ALA A 1231 -25.67 -32.10 -3.89
CA ALA A 1231 -26.09 -31.16 -2.86
C ALA A 1231 -25.11 -29.99 -2.71
N GLU A 1232 -25.61 -28.86 -2.21
CA GLU A 1232 -24.75 -27.77 -1.77
C GLU A 1232 -23.77 -28.26 -0.69
N GLY A 1233 -22.50 -27.90 -0.87
CA GLY A 1233 -21.40 -28.40 -0.04
C GLY A 1233 -20.75 -29.71 -0.51
N VAL A 1234 -21.16 -30.35 -1.61
CA VAL A 1234 -20.42 -31.53 -2.14
C VAL A 1234 -19.16 -31.14 -2.91
N THR A 1235 -19.11 -29.93 -3.48
CA THR A 1235 -17.91 -29.41 -4.15
C THR A 1235 -16.86 -28.95 -3.13
N ALA A 1236 -15.61 -29.38 -3.31
CA ALA A 1236 -14.49 -29.02 -2.43
C ALA A 1236 -14.31 -27.49 -2.33
N PRO A 1237 -14.58 -26.87 -1.17
CA PRO A 1237 -14.55 -25.41 -1.02
C PRO A 1237 -13.14 -24.85 -1.14
N HIS A 1238 -13.00 -23.64 -1.67
CA HIS A 1238 -11.75 -22.88 -1.65
C HIS A 1238 -11.97 -21.35 -1.65
N PRO A 1239 -11.11 -20.57 -0.98
CA PRO A 1239 -10.25 -21.00 0.14
C PRO A 1239 -11.11 -21.57 1.29
N ILE A 1240 -10.50 -22.36 2.17
CA ILE A 1240 -11.17 -22.88 3.38
C ILE A 1240 -10.87 -22.04 4.63
N ALA A 1241 -9.78 -21.27 4.65
CA ALA A 1241 -9.53 -20.28 5.70
C ALA A 1241 -10.12 -18.92 5.32
N ARG A 1242 -10.60 -18.16 6.31
CA ARG A 1242 -11.14 -16.80 6.10
C ARG A 1242 -10.10 -15.78 5.63
N ARG A 1243 -8.81 -16.09 5.77
CA ARG A 1243 -7.67 -15.30 5.31
C ARG A 1243 -6.70 -16.08 4.41
N GLY A 1244 -7.17 -17.19 3.81
CA GLY A 1244 -6.40 -17.98 2.83
C GLY A 1244 -6.51 -17.43 1.40
N ARG A 1245 -5.62 -17.85 0.51
CA ARG A 1245 -5.68 -17.52 -0.92
C ARG A 1245 -6.59 -18.48 -1.68
N SER A 1246 -7.31 -17.99 -2.68
CA SER A 1246 -8.05 -18.85 -3.60
C SER A 1246 -7.11 -19.80 -4.34
N CYS A 1247 -7.50 -21.07 -4.49
CA CYS A 1247 -6.73 -22.05 -5.23
C CYS A 1247 -6.58 -21.63 -6.70
N ASN A 1248 -5.36 -21.70 -7.24
CA ASN A 1248 -5.15 -21.51 -8.67
C ASN A 1248 -5.53 -22.79 -9.44
N LEU A 1249 -6.64 -22.73 -10.17
CA LEU A 1249 -7.17 -23.85 -10.97
C LEU A 1249 -6.94 -23.66 -12.48
N SER A 1250 -6.14 -22.68 -12.91
CA SER A 1250 -5.96 -22.33 -14.34
C SER A 1250 -5.37 -23.43 -15.22
N GLY A 1251 -4.86 -24.52 -14.63
CA GLY A 1251 -4.35 -25.71 -15.31
C GLY A 1251 -5.17 -26.98 -15.05
N VAL A 1252 -6.43 -26.85 -14.60
CA VAL A 1252 -7.34 -27.99 -14.38
C VAL A 1252 -8.43 -28.00 -15.46
N PRO A 1253 -8.53 -29.07 -16.28
CA PRO A 1253 -9.54 -29.15 -17.34
C PRO A 1253 -10.97 -29.00 -16.80
N GLY A 1254 -11.78 -28.15 -17.46
CA GLY A 1254 -13.19 -27.94 -17.11
C GLY A 1254 -13.46 -26.95 -15.97
N MET A 1255 -12.43 -26.45 -15.27
CA MET A 1255 -12.59 -25.34 -14.32
C MET A 1255 -12.46 -23.98 -15.03
N PRO A 1256 -13.31 -22.98 -14.71
CA PRO A 1256 -13.13 -21.63 -15.23
C PRO A 1256 -11.82 -21.03 -14.69
N SER A 1257 -11.09 -20.31 -15.55
CA SER A 1257 -9.95 -19.50 -15.12
C SER A 1257 -10.40 -18.46 -14.09
N ALA A 1258 -9.67 -18.35 -12.98
CA ALA A 1258 -10.05 -17.46 -11.89
C ALA A 1258 -10.19 -16.02 -12.38
N PRO A 1259 -11.23 -15.27 -11.97
CA PRO A 1259 -11.25 -13.82 -12.14
C PRO A 1259 -10.03 -13.25 -11.42
N ALA A 1260 -9.30 -12.36 -12.08
CA ALA A 1260 -8.16 -11.69 -11.44
C ALA A 1260 -8.62 -10.97 -10.16
N ASP A 1261 -7.83 -11.07 -9.08
CA ASP A 1261 -8.11 -10.44 -7.79
C ASP A 1261 -8.35 -8.93 -7.95
N ASP A 1262 -9.62 -8.51 -7.91
CA ASP A 1262 -9.97 -7.10 -7.81
C ASP A 1262 -9.73 -6.65 -6.37
N ASP A 1263 -8.59 -5.97 -6.14
CA ASP A 1263 -8.26 -5.26 -4.90
C ASP A 1263 -9.21 -4.06 -4.66
N SER A 1264 -10.48 -4.38 -4.50
CA SER A 1264 -11.58 -3.47 -4.19
C SER A 1264 -11.71 -3.23 -2.68
N SER A 1265 -11.04 -4.06 -1.86
CA SER A 1265 -10.99 -3.91 -0.40
C SER A 1265 -10.28 -2.62 0.03
N SER A 1266 -9.22 -2.21 -0.70
CA SER A 1266 -8.47 -0.98 -0.46
C SER A 1266 -9.25 0.30 -0.81
N ARG A 1267 -10.26 0.21 -1.68
CA ARG A 1267 -11.05 1.38 -2.14
C ARG A 1267 -12.35 1.63 -1.38
N ARG A 1268 -12.98 0.62 -0.75
CA ARG A 1268 -14.26 0.82 -0.01
C ARG A 1268 -14.12 1.53 1.35
N ARG A 1269 -12.94 1.53 2.01
CA ARG A 1269 -12.74 2.27 3.28
C ARG A 1269 -12.43 3.76 3.15
N ARG A 1270 -12.04 4.28 1.98
CA ARG A 1270 -11.75 5.72 1.78
C ARG A 1270 -12.93 6.59 1.34
N ARG A 1271 -14.15 6.05 1.23
CA ARG A 1271 -15.37 6.78 0.81
C ARG A 1271 -16.45 6.98 1.89
N ARG A 1272 -16.17 6.64 3.15
CA ARG A 1272 -17.13 6.81 4.28
C ARG A 1272 -16.80 7.93 5.29
N HIS A 1273 -15.84 8.83 4.98
CA HIS A 1273 -15.51 9.99 5.83
C HIS A 1273 -15.64 11.36 5.14
N ARG A 1274 -16.42 11.44 4.05
CA ARG A 1274 -16.87 12.71 3.45
C ARG A 1274 -18.29 12.54 2.88
N ASN A 1275 -19.28 12.61 3.77
CA ASN A 1275 -20.60 13.21 3.58
C ASN A 1275 -21.52 12.83 4.77
N GLY A 1276 -21.99 13.84 5.50
CA GLY A 1276 -23.07 13.73 6.50
C GLY A 1276 -22.63 13.97 7.94
N GLY A 1277 -23.19 15.01 8.57
CA GLY A 1277 -23.12 15.30 10.01
C GLY A 1277 -21.86 16.04 10.43
#